data_AF-A0A9F7RA47-F1
#
_entry.id   AF-A0A9F7RA47-F1
#
_cell.length_a   1.000
_cell.length_b   1.000
_cell.length_c   1.000
_cell.angle_alpha   90.00
_cell.angle_beta   90.00
_cell.angle_gamma   90.00
#
_symmetry.space_group_name_H-M   'P 1'
#
loop_
_entity.id
_entity.type
_entity.pdbx_description
1 polymer ?
#
loop_
_entity_poly.entity_id
_entity_poly.type
_entity_poly.pdbx_seq_one_letter_code
_entity_poly.pdbx_strand_id
1 'polypeptide(L)'
;MATVGEDAIETAALGRPFQLGMLYDCRKDAIVPGITLWDREQLQLNKDVFSQSSTEFTITTSDTIEEKTKLLKVDGELKLSLVGGNVTVNGAARYFNDTKKSFQQERLTLHYRVNTKFKQLTMNHLAQGKLDHCDVFDHDVATHVVTAVLYGADAYFVFDREVNLSEDKMNVQGELQIALDKLKNICSGGAQVGLDMNENEKATVKKFSCTFYGDFMLPSNPSTFEDAVKVYTDLPKMLGQNGEHAVPVKVWLFPLVKLNSRAAKLQRNVSCDLIRAVESVIEALNIMEMKCGDLLQDTVAKSFSTFHKQVQDFQKFSFEYKRDFMTKLGSLLPEIRGGKSDINALSELLEAHEKSPFNTCDIQQWINVKEKKSKQVKTLLEQLGDLGAKVDDDIDEYVLDLNVENLVSFAFTCLQNSDNLLRKQKNYLNPSTMKNPSENTPGLHFHEKMWTPEELMCMRNNFQTFKNLITSNKSKSTIFIVQSVPPTSDCPSSCILVYENGCSDAIPFAPPSKPACPNIEGVTDNSITVTLSSTCAATLERKLLYKMKQEDDWKSQSVHEDKITLKDLQQGTDYEIKCGAVGKLDYMVESDVTPCSVAKSQKDLKSTKSHSTQHVGVITKPEKQPSNMAHTENESNQGDHDDNEKEDGWVTINKGNKYFILSTGKTMNTDATIIKHLKDQIPDLQEVSAVEESDFILVFCPVVSQAGTDIEAAVQKLRNISVTKHALLVVLHHTFDPECVVPDSSRAVKRENIVTVDCLFHEDQGLLKCPKNDQSFATVTNHIQSLVPRQTCYIWNGASLCQLPFSLLPSFPSLSIPFMQGEEKTQERNIAHVFPGNKYFILSTGKTMNTDATIIKHLKNQIPDLQDVSAVEESDFILVFCPVVSRAGTDIEAAVQKLHNISVTKPAFLVVLHHTFDPECVVPDSSRAVKRENTVTVDCLFHEDQGLLKCPKNDNSFATVTNHIQPPVPRQTLFFLNIGAGIEALQNIIGYIASLHEWIFSLLPSFPSLSIPFMQGEEKTQEPELRLVLLGRTGSGKTAAGNTILGREERNQAATSTDTSTSTQQSESTQGEVAGRKVTVVDISDWFSPGLSVEKLRQDVGHCLSAPGPHAFLLVIPVKQPTGEERGMLEKMEEMFGERCWRNTMIIFSVTDELQKKKIEEFIQSGNQEVQKLVEKCGNRFHCLNIKESGDGSQVSELLEEIEKMVEEEKNELTKRELEKEENVKKQRKEREGEERDLEERHQQEMEEIREVYEGEARMGAEGGRKKQGEIILL
;
A
#
# COMPACT_ATOMS: atom_id res chain seq x y z
N MET A 1 -35.31 -35.87 15.24
CA MET A 1 -35.25 -36.41 13.86
C MET A 1 -34.10 -35.69 13.21
N ALA A 2 -33.06 -36.39 12.75
CA ALA A 2 -31.97 -35.74 12.03
C ALA A 2 -32.33 -35.69 10.55
N THR A 3 -32.73 -34.52 10.06
CA THR A 3 -32.81 -34.25 8.63
C THR A 3 -31.40 -34.27 8.03
N VAL A 4 -31.26 -34.78 6.80
CA VAL A 4 -29.98 -34.78 6.08
C VAL A 4 -29.51 -33.32 5.92
N GLY A 5 -28.46 -32.92 6.64
CA GLY A 5 -27.88 -31.59 6.53
C GLY A 5 -27.32 -30.99 7.84
N GLU A 6 -27.98 -31.16 8.99
CA GLU A 6 -27.59 -30.46 10.24
C GLU A 6 -26.19 -30.82 10.77
N ASP A 7 -25.63 -31.95 10.33
CA ASP A 7 -24.48 -32.61 10.94
C ASP A 7 -23.44 -33.13 9.94
N ALA A 8 -23.61 -32.86 8.65
CA ALA A 8 -22.78 -33.42 7.58
C ALA A 8 -21.84 -32.34 6.99
N ILE A 9 -20.57 -32.71 6.77
CA ILE A 9 -19.61 -31.84 6.08
C ILE A 9 -19.92 -31.88 4.58
N GLU A 10 -20.17 -30.73 3.98
CA GLU A 10 -20.31 -30.58 2.54
C GLU A 10 -18.92 -30.40 1.90
N THR A 11 -18.65 -31.05 0.75
CA THR A 11 -17.34 -30.93 0.10
C THR A 11 -17.37 -31.20 -1.40
N ALA A 12 -16.39 -30.68 -2.14
CA ALA A 12 -16.28 -30.83 -3.59
C ALA A 12 -15.80 -32.23 -4.00
N ALA A 13 -16.44 -32.81 -5.02
CA ALA A 13 -16.08 -34.13 -5.52
C ALA A 13 -14.72 -34.16 -6.25
N LEU A 14 -14.40 -33.09 -7.00
CA LEU A 14 -13.14 -32.92 -7.74
C LEU A 14 -12.80 -34.06 -8.72
N GLY A 15 -13.84 -34.62 -9.37
CA GLY A 15 -13.72 -35.76 -10.28
C GLY A 15 -13.45 -37.11 -9.59
N ARG A 16 -13.51 -37.18 -8.25
CA ARG A 16 -13.35 -38.42 -7.49
C ARG A 16 -14.66 -39.25 -7.55
N PRO A 17 -14.61 -40.59 -7.66
CA PRO A 17 -15.77 -41.42 -7.99
C PRO A 17 -16.68 -41.73 -6.78
N PHE A 18 -17.29 -40.69 -6.20
CA PHE A 18 -18.16 -40.82 -5.03
C PHE A 18 -19.50 -41.55 -5.32
N GLN A 19 -19.93 -42.35 -4.33
CA GLN A 19 -21.22 -43.06 -4.31
C GLN A 19 -21.79 -43.06 -2.88
N LEU A 20 -23.11 -43.18 -2.75
CA LEU A 20 -23.79 -43.27 -1.45
C LEU A 20 -23.30 -44.49 -0.67
N GLY A 21 -23.11 -44.33 0.64
CA GLY A 21 -22.63 -45.38 1.54
C GLY A 21 -21.12 -45.63 1.51
N MET A 22 -20.36 -44.97 0.61
CA MET A 22 -18.89 -45.03 0.62
C MET A 22 -18.31 -44.39 1.88
N LEU A 23 -17.22 -44.96 2.37
CA LEU A 23 -16.46 -44.45 3.50
C LEU A 23 -15.40 -43.43 3.05
N TYR A 24 -15.15 -42.42 3.87
CA TYR A 24 -14.20 -41.34 3.61
C TYR A 24 -13.37 -41.02 4.86
N ASP A 25 -12.09 -40.70 4.67
CA ASP A 25 -11.20 -40.25 5.73
C ASP A 25 -10.79 -38.79 5.53
N CYS A 26 -11.50 -37.86 6.18
CA CYS A 26 -11.20 -36.42 6.15
C CYS A 26 -9.79 -36.08 6.67
N ARG A 27 -9.13 -36.97 7.42
CA ARG A 27 -7.73 -36.75 7.83
C ARG A 27 -6.80 -36.75 6.61
N LYS A 28 -7.11 -37.55 5.58
CA LYS A 28 -6.28 -37.74 4.38
C LYS A 28 -6.94 -37.19 3.10
N ASP A 29 -8.19 -36.75 3.18
CA ASP A 29 -9.09 -36.45 2.07
C ASP A 29 -9.21 -37.58 1.02
N ALA A 30 -9.26 -38.81 1.53
CA ALA A 30 -9.27 -40.03 0.73
C ALA A 30 -10.58 -40.82 0.86
N ILE A 31 -11.10 -41.31 -0.28
CA ILE A 31 -12.15 -42.33 -0.32
C ILE A 31 -11.55 -43.68 0.06
N VAL A 32 -12.25 -44.47 0.88
CA VAL A 32 -11.88 -45.85 1.20
C VAL A 32 -12.56 -46.78 0.17
N PRO A 33 -11.82 -47.41 -0.75
CA PRO A 33 -12.41 -48.20 -1.82
C PRO A 33 -12.92 -49.55 -1.33
N GLY A 34 -14.03 -50.01 -1.92
CA GLY A 34 -14.52 -51.39 -1.78
C GLY A 34 -15.27 -51.73 -0.48
N ILE A 35 -15.47 -50.76 0.42
CA ILE A 35 -16.22 -50.95 1.68
C ILE A 35 -17.33 -49.91 1.77
N THR A 36 -18.56 -50.37 1.92
CA THR A 36 -19.73 -49.55 2.30
C THR A 36 -20.21 -49.95 3.68
N LEU A 37 -20.81 -49.04 4.44
CA LEU A 37 -21.28 -49.35 5.79
C LEU A 37 -22.51 -50.28 5.81
N TRP A 38 -23.31 -50.25 4.74
CA TRP A 38 -24.52 -51.03 4.51
C TRP A 38 -24.40 -51.81 3.18
N ASP A 39 -25.11 -52.94 3.07
CA ASP A 39 -25.26 -53.66 1.80
C ASP A 39 -25.96 -52.85 0.69
N ARG A 40 -25.88 -53.38 -0.55
CA ARG A 40 -26.45 -52.74 -1.75
C ARG A 40 -27.98 -52.67 -1.73
N GLU A 41 -28.67 -53.62 -1.10
CA GLU A 41 -30.14 -53.68 -1.06
C GLU A 41 -30.68 -52.61 -0.10
N GLN A 42 -30.12 -52.50 1.11
CA GLN A 42 -30.40 -51.42 2.06
C GLN A 42 -30.14 -50.04 1.46
N LEU A 43 -29.05 -49.88 0.70
CA LEU A 43 -28.72 -48.63 -0.01
C LEU A 43 -29.63 -48.31 -1.21
N GLN A 44 -30.35 -49.28 -1.80
CA GLN A 44 -31.38 -48.95 -2.79
C GLN A 44 -32.75 -48.70 -2.15
N LEU A 45 -33.09 -49.40 -1.06
CA LEU A 45 -34.37 -49.28 -0.36
C LEU A 45 -34.56 -47.92 0.34
N ASN A 46 -33.47 -47.32 0.84
CA ASN A 46 -33.50 -46.10 1.66
C ASN A 46 -32.87 -44.91 0.94
N LYS A 47 -33.11 -44.78 -0.37
CA LYS A 47 -32.46 -43.80 -1.24
C LYS A 47 -33.50 -42.94 -1.95
N ASP A 48 -33.48 -41.66 -1.61
CA ASP A 48 -34.29 -40.64 -2.28
C ASP A 48 -33.50 -40.08 -3.49
N VAL A 49 -34.20 -39.78 -4.58
CA VAL A 49 -33.63 -39.19 -5.80
C VAL A 49 -34.50 -38.03 -6.24
N PHE A 50 -33.90 -36.85 -6.32
CA PHE A 50 -34.54 -35.61 -6.75
C PHE A 50 -33.92 -35.15 -8.06
N SER A 51 -34.74 -34.64 -8.99
CA SER A 51 -34.23 -33.90 -10.14
C SER A 51 -33.82 -32.50 -9.67
N GLN A 52 -32.66 -32.04 -10.10
CA GLN A 52 -32.14 -30.72 -9.76
C GLN A 52 -31.38 -30.16 -10.96
N SER A 53 -32.14 -29.74 -11.97
CA SER A 53 -31.61 -29.11 -13.18
C SER A 53 -31.31 -27.63 -12.94
N SER A 54 -30.03 -27.28 -12.82
CA SER A 54 -29.57 -25.89 -12.92
C SER A 54 -28.38 -25.80 -13.89
N THR A 55 -28.19 -24.66 -14.53
CA THR A 55 -27.05 -24.41 -15.41
C THR A 55 -26.55 -23.00 -15.15
N GLU A 56 -25.26 -22.91 -14.84
CA GLU A 56 -24.55 -21.70 -14.43
C GLU A 56 -23.31 -21.55 -15.35
N PHE A 57 -22.92 -20.32 -15.67
CA PHE A 57 -21.63 -20.04 -16.29
C PHE A 57 -20.95 -18.86 -15.58
N THR A 58 -19.63 -18.88 -15.55
CA THR A 58 -18.80 -17.80 -14.99
C THR A 58 -17.63 -17.54 -15.94
N ILE A 59 -17.26 -16.28 -16.14
CA ILE A 59 -16.09 -15.89 -16.93
C ILE A 59 -15.16 -15.10 -16.02
N THR A 60 -13.88 -15.48 -15.95
CA THR A 60 -12.86 -14.79 -15.14
C THR A 60 -11.56 -14.58 -15.92
N THR A 61 -10.83 -13.53 -15.58
CA THR A 61 -9.46 -13.25 -16.07
C THR A 61 -8.39 -13.55 -15.01
N SER A 62 -8.80 -13.98 -13.81
CA SER A 62 -7.88 -14.35 -12.73
C SER A 62 -7.54 -15.84 -12.77
N ASP A 63 -6.28 -16.16 -12.49
CA ASP A 63 -5.74 -17.52 -12.47
C ASP A 63 -5.22 -17.95 -11.08
N THR A 64 -5.45 -17.12 -10.06
CA THR A 64 -4.94 -17.31 -8.69
C THR A 64 -5.53 -18.55 -8.00
N ILE A 65 -4.83 -19.09 -6.99
CA ILE A 65 -5.32 -20.22 -6.18
C ILE A 65 -6.72 -19.94 -5.62
N GLU A 66 -6.95 -18.77 -5.02
CA GLU A 66 -8.25 -18.35 -4.47
C GLU A 66 -9.37 -18.43 -5.53
N GLU A 67 -9.23 -17.78 -6.68
CA GLU A 67 -10.29 -17.77 -7.71
C GLU A 67 -10.54 -19.18 -8.25
N LYS A 68 -9.49 -19.99 -8.47
CA LYS A 68 -9.64 -21.39 -8.88
C LYS A 68 -10.43 -22.21 -7.86
N THR A 69 -10.10 -22.08 -6.57
CA THR A 69 -10.78 -22.82 -5.50
C THR A 69 -12.24 -22.39 -5.36
N LYS A 70 -12.53 -21.09 -5.49
CA LYS A 70 -13.89 -20.54 -5.55
C LYS A 70 -14.71 -21.08 -6.72
N LEU A 71 -14.17 -21.13 -7.95
CA LEU A 71 -14.87 -21.73 -9.10
C LEU A 71 -15.14 -23.23 -8.91
N LEU A 72 -14.18 -23.95 -8.33
CA LEU A 72 -14.30 -25.37 -7.98
C LEU A 72 -15.20 -25.64 -6.77
N LYS A 73 -15.71 -24.59 -6.10
CA LYS A 73 -16.47 -24.66 -4.83
C LYS A 73 -15.71 -25.47 -3.76
N VAL A 74 -14.40 -25.18 -3.64
CA VAL A 74 -13.46 -25.74 -2.65
C VAL A 74 -13.15 -24.67 -1.60
N ASP A 75 -13.38 -25.02 -0.34
CA ASP A 75 -13.21 -24.16 0.83
C ASP A 75 -12.45 -24.87 1.96
N GLY A 76 -12.16 -24.11 3.02
CA GLY A 76 -11.61 -24.58 4.29
C GLY A 76 -10.45 -25.56 4.15
N GLU A 77 -10.59 -26.72 4.78
CA GLU A 77 -9.52 -27.71 4.86
C GLU A 77 -9.24 -28.47 3.55
N LEU A 78 -10.24 -28.64 2.70
CA LEU A 78 -10.03 -29.29 1.39
C LEU A 78 -9.08 -28.44 0.54
N LYS A 79 -9.11 -27.11 0.68
CA LYS A 79 -8.17 -26.19 0.01
C LYS A 79 -6.71 -26.54 0.30
N LEU A 80 -6.34 -26.75 1.57
CA LEU A 80 -4.97 -27.14 1.94
C LEU A 80 -4.59 -28.53 1.44
N SER A 81 -5.53 -29.47 1.39
CA SER A 81 -5.27 -30.83 0.89
C SER A 81 -5.15 -30.89 -0.63
N LEU A 82 -5.82 -29.98 -1.33
CA LEU A 82 -5.68 -29.78 -2.77
C LEU A 82 -4.33 -29.11 -3.08
N VAL A 83 -4.00 -28.03 -2.39
CA VAL A 83 -2.72 -27.30 -2.51
C VAL A 83 -1.51 -28.15 -2.08
N GLY A 84 -1.65 -28.96 -1.03
CA GLY A 84 -0.60 -29.88 -0.54
C GLY A 84 -0.49 -31.20 -1.32
N GLY A 85 -1.30 -31.42 -2.36
CA GLY A 85 -1.24 -32.60 -3.21
C GLY A 85 -1.79 -33.90 -2.60
N ASN A 86 -2.49 -33.84 -1.45
CA ASN A 86 -3.19 -34.99 -0.87
C ASN A 86 -4.39 -35.43 -1.73
N VAL A 87 -5.02 -34.49 -2.45
CA VAL A 87 -6.20 -34.75 -3.27
C VAL A 87 -5.80 -34.93 -4.74
N THR A 88 -6.05 -36.12 -5.29
CA THR A 88 -5.93 -36.35 -6.73
C THR A 88 -7.17 -35.83 -7.47
N VAL A 89 -6.99 -34.81 -8.30
CA VAL A 89 -8.05 -34.23 -9.14
C VAL A 89 -8.21 -34.95 -10.49
N ASN A 90 -9.45 -35.08 -10.95
CA ASN A 90 -9.80 -35.67 -12.25
C ASN A 90 -10.89 -34.87 -12.97
N GLY A 91 -11.13 -35.19 -14.24
CA GLY A 91 -12.13 -34.51 -15.06
C GLY A 91 -11.88 -33.00 -15.14
N ALA A 92 -12.94 -32.21 -14.93
CA ALA A 92 -12.90 -30.75 -14.90
C ALA A 92 -11.92 -30.19 -13.86
N ALA A 93 -11.79 -30.84 -12.69
CA ALA A 93 -10.98 -30.35 -11.59
C ALA A 93 -9.46 -30.34 -11.87
N ARG A 94 -9.02 -30.93 -12.99
CA ARG A 94 -7.63 -30.79 -13.47
C ARG A 94 -7.25 -29.35 -13.82
N TYR A 95 -8.24 -28.48 -14.07
CA TYR A 95 -8.05 -27.03 -14.22
C TYR A 95 -7.27 -26.40 -13.05
N PHE A 96 -7.39 -26.92 -11.82
CA PHE A 96 -6.63 -26.41 -10.68
C PHE A 96 -5.11 -26.43 -10.91
N ASN A 97 -4.60 -27.47 -11.58
CA ASN A 97 -3.18 -27.67 -11.85
C ASN A 97 -2.68 -26.91 -13.09
N ASP A 98 -3.57 -26.28 -13.87
CA ASP A 98 -3.20 -25.49 -15.03
C ASP A 98 -2.99 -24.03 -14.62
N THR A 99 -1.75 -23.68 -14.30
CA THR A 99 -1.35 -22.30 -13.97
C THR A 99 -0.76 -21.59 -15.17
N LYS A 100 -0.94 -20.27 -15.25
CA LYS A 100 -0.13 -19.40 -16.10
C LYS A 100 1.36 -19.70 -15.92
N LYS A 101 2.12 -19.57 -17.01
CA LYS A 101 3.56 -19.87 -17.07
C LYS A 101 4.41 -18.61 -17.26
N SER A 102 3.76 -17.47 -17.44
CA SER A 102 4.33 -16.22 -17.90
C SER A 102 3.43 -15.05 -17.49
N PHE A 103 4.01 -13.88 -17.20
CA PHE A 103 3.28 -12.61 -17.12
C PHE A 103 3.01 -12.01 -18.51
N GLN A 104 3.69 -12.49 -19.55
CA GLN A 104 3.45 -12.17 -20.97
C GLN A 104 2.36 -13.06 -21.60
N GLN A 105 1.59 -13.77 -20.76
CA GLN A 105 0.44 -14.58 -21.15
C GLN A 105 -0.83 -13.90 -20.62
N GLU A 106 -1.76 -13.54 -21.49
CA GLU A 106 -3.12 -13.17 -21.08
C GLU A 106 -4.02 -14.39 -21.06
N ARG A 107 -4.91 -14.47 -20.06
CA ARG A 107 -5.75 -15.65 -19.80
C ARG A 107 -7.19 -15.26 -19.52
N LEU A 108 -8.11 -16.01 -20.11
CA LEU A 108 -9.55 -15.88 -19.94
C LEU A 108 -10.16 -17.27 -19.73
N THR A 109 -10.79 -17.54 -18.60
CA THR A 109 -11.42 -18.83 -18.32
C THR A 109 -12.94 -18.69 -18.36
N LEU A 110 -13.58 -19.46 -19.24
CA LEU A 110 -15.03 -19.72 -19.20
C LEU A 110 -15.28 -21.02 -18.45
N HIS A 111 -15.95 -20.91 -17.30
CA HIS A 111 -16.46 -22.05 -16.54
C HIS A 111 -17.95 -22.25 -16.85
N TYR A 112 -18.34 -23.48 -17.14
CA TYR A 112 -19.70 -23.96 -17.31
C TYR A 112 -19.98 -25.04 -16.26
N ARG A 113 -21.09 -24.90 -15.54
CA ARG A 113 -21.56 -25.86 -14.52
C ARG A 113 -22.99 -26.23 -14.79
N VAL A 114 -23.30 -27.52 -14.70
CA VAL A 114 -24.68 -28.02 -14.82
C VAL A 114 -24.95 -29.08 -13.77
N ASN A 115 -26.00 -28.86 -12.98
CA ASN A 115 -26.53 -29.84 -12.04
C ASN A 115 -27.66 -30.63 -12.70
N THR A 116 -27.85 -31.88 -12.29
CA THR A 116 -28.88 -32.77 -12.87
C THR A 116 -29.73 -33.49 -11.83
N LYS A 117 -29.11 -34.07 -10.79
CA LYS A 117 -29.78 -34.94 -9.82
C LYS A 117 -29.14 -34.81 -8.45
N PHE A 118 -29.95 -34.79 -7.41
CA PHE A 118 -29.53 -34.98 -6.04
C PHE A 118 -29.95 -36.37 -5.56
N LYS A 119 -29.06 -37.10 -4.89
CA LYS A 119 -29.37 -38.41 -4.29
C LYS A 119 -28.95 -38.38 -2.83
N GLN A 120 -29.81 -38.85 -1.93
CA GLN A 120 -29.53 -38.92 -0.49
C GLN A 120 -29.98 -40.25 0.12
N LEU A 121 -29.51 -40.53 1.32
CA LEU A 121 -29.92 -41.68 2.14
C LEU A 121 -30.87 -41.26 3.27
N THR A 122 -31.97 -41.98 3.43
CA THR A 122 -32.97 -41.74 4.48
C THR A 122 -32.50 -42.33 5.82
N MET A 123 -31.70 -41.55 6.56
CA MET A 123 -30.96 -42.02 7.75
C MET A 123 -31.84 -42.62 8.87
N ASN A 124 -33.12 -42.22 8.99
CA ASN A 124 -34.03 -42.71 10.04
C ASN A 124 -34.20 -44.24 10.06
N HIS A 125 -34.16 -44.89 8.89
CA HIS A 125 -34.31 -46.34 8.76
C HIS A 125 -32.95 -47.06 8.76
N LEU A 126 -31.94 -46.49 8.09
CA LEU A 126 -30.58 -47.05 8.00
C LEU A 126 -29.84 -47.08 9.35
N ALA A 127 -30.11 -46.14 10.26
CA ALA A 127 -29.54 -46.12 11.61
C ALA A 127 -30.14 -47.18 12.56
N GLN A 128 -31.27 -47.79 12.19
CA GLN A 128 -31.93 -48.86 12.95
C GLN A 128 -31.72 -50.25 12.31
N GLY A 129 -31.13 -50.30 11.11
CA GLY A 129 -30.85 -51.51 10.35
C GLY A 129 -29.60 -52.27 10.84
N LYS A 130 -29.40 -53.47 10.28
CA LYS A 130 -28.20 -54.25 10.51
C LYS A 130 -27.05 -53.71 9.66
N LEU A 131 -25.96 -53.30 10.31
CA LEU A 131 -24.72 -52.90 9.66
C LEU A 131 -23.91 -54.15 9.26
N ASP A 132 -23.40 -54.20 8.03
CA ASP A 132 -22.65 -55.36 7.54
C ASP A 132 -21.15 -55.28 7.83
N HIS A 133 -20.61 -54.07 7.91
CA HIS A 133 -19.18 -53.81 8.14
C HIS A 133 -18.93 -53.03 9.44
N CYS A 134 -19.45 -53.54 10.56
CA CYS A 134 -19.23 -52.99 11.91
C CYS A 134 -17.74 -52.81 12.26
N ASP A 135 -16.87 -53.67 11.72
CA ASP A 135 -15.43 -53.68 12.00
C ASP A 135 -14.73 -52.36 11.63
N VAL A 136 -15.32 -51.58 10.70
CA VAL A 136 -14.85 -50.25 10.30
C VAL A 136 -14.69 -49.31 11.50
N PHE A 137 -15.55 -49.44 12.52
CA PHE A 137 -15.49 -48.63 13.73
C PHE A 137 -14.30 -48.97 14.64
N ASP A 138 -13.71 -50.17 14.51
CA ASP A 138 -12.65 -50.66 15.40
C ASP A 138 -11.24 -50.61 14.76
N HIS A 139 -11.14 -50.31 13.46
CA HIS A 139 -9.88 -50.37 12.70
C HIS A 139 -9.30 -49.00 12.25
N ASP A 140 -9.83 -47.88 12.75
CA ASP A 140 -9.38 -46.50 12.44
C ASP A 140 -9.34 -46.15 10.92
N VAL A 141 -10.17 -46.83 10.11
CA VAL A 141 -10.07 -46.80 8.63
C VAL A 141 -10.67 -45.54 8.00
N ALA A 142 -11.79 -45.05 8.54
CA ALA A 142 -12.57 -43.94 7.98
C ALA A 142 -13.19 -43.10 9.11
N THR A 143 -13.43 -41.82 8.84
CA THR A 143 -14.04 -40.88 9.79
C THR A 143 -15.49 -40.54 9.43
N HIS A 144 -15.86 -40.62 8.15
CA HIS A 144 -17.17 -40.22 7.64
C HIS A 144 -17.73 -41.24 6.62
N VAL A 145 -19.04 -41.16 6.36
CA VAL A 145 -19.74 -41.91 5.31
C VAL A 145 -20.51 -40.95 4.40
N VAL A 146 -20.51 -41.21 3.09
CA VAL A 146 -21.22 -40.42 2.08
C VAL A 146 -22.73 -40.67 2.21
N THR A 147 -23.49 -39.64 2.59
CA THR A 147 -24.95 -39.72 2.80
C THR A 147 -25.76 -38.99 1.75
N ALA A 148 -25.19 -38.00 1.06
CA ALA A 148 -25.78 -37.42 -0.15
C ALA A 148 -24.72 -37.08 -1.21
N VAL A 149 -25.15 -37.04 -2.47
CA VAL A 149 -24.33 -36.71 -3.65
C VAL A 149 -25.17 -35.91 -4.65
N LEU A 150 -24.65 -34.75 -5.06
CA LEU A 150 -25.13 -33.95 -6.17
C LEU A 150 -24.39 -34.37 -7.44
N TYR A 151 -25.14 -34.75 -8.46
CA TYR A 151 -24.65 -35.15 -9.78
C TYR A 151 -24.85 -34.05 -10.82
N GLY A 152 -23.82 -33.83 -11.61
CA GLY A 152 -23.76 -32.79 -12.64
C GLY A 152 -22.57 -33.00 -13.56
N ALA A 153 -22.06 -31.92 -14.14
CA ALA A 153 -20.78 -31.87 -14.81
C ALA A 153 -20.23 -30.44 -14.82
N ASP A 154 -18.92 -30.30 -14.72
CA ASP A 154 -18.21 -29.04 -14.94
C ASP A 154 -17.41 -29.08 -16.25
N ALA A 155 -17.19 -27.90 -16.83
CA ALA A 155 -16.28 -27.67 -17.95
C ALA A 155 -15.59 -26.31 -17.82
N TYR A 156 -14.27 -26.28 -18.03
CA TYR A 156 -13.43 -25.10 -18.07
C TYR A 156 -12.80 -25.00 -19.46
N PHE A 157 -13.05 -23.88 -20.13
CA PHE A 157 -12.40 -23.47 -21.37
C PHE A 157 -11.41 -22.37 -21.01
N VAL A 158 -10.13 -22.70 -21.00
CA VAL A 158 -9.04 -21.78 -20.68
C VAL A 158 -8.52 -21.23 -22.01
N PHE A 159 -8.70 -19.93 -22.23
CA PHE A 159 -8.22 -19.24 -23.42
C PHE A 159 -6.94 -18.48 -23.11
N ASP A 160 -5.87 -18.83 -23.80
CA ASP A 160 -4.53 -18.28 -23.57
C ASP A 160 -4.02 -17.52 -24.81
N ARG A 161 -3.53 -16.30 -24.58
CA ARG A 161 -2.94 -15.39 -25.56
C ARG A 161 -1.51 -15.05 -25.14
N GLU A 162 -0.52 -15.52 -25.90
CA GLU A 162 0.87 -15.06 -25.75
C GLU A 162 1.03 -13.64 -26.30
N VAL A 163 1.78 -12.80 -25.58
CA VAL A 163 1.99 -11.38 -25.84
C VAL A 163 3.49 -11.11 -25.96
N ASN A 164 3.94 -10.49 -27.05
CA ASN A 164 5.34 -10.07 -27.14
C ASN A 164 5.55 -8.76 -26.37
N LEU A 165 6.75 -8.57 -25.78
CA LEU A 165 7.12 -7.31 -25.09
C LEU A 165 7.05 -6.04 -25.98
N SER A 166 6.99 -6.21 -27.31
CA SER A 166 6.83 -5.14 -28.29
C SER A 166 5.37 -4.90 -28.71
N GLU A 167 4.42 -5.73 -28.28
CA GLU A 167 2.99 -5.51 -28.52
C GLU A 167 2.45 -4.42 -27.57
N ASP A 168 1.61 -3.55 -28.12
CA ASP A 168 1.00 -2.46 -27.36
C ASP A 168 -0.01 -3.00 -26.33
N LYS A 169 0.15 -2.60 -25.07
CA LYS A 169 -0.67 -3.06 -23.94
C LYS A 169 -2.15 -2.70 -24.09
N MET A 170 -2.49 -1.55 -24.69
CA MET A 170 -3.88 -1.15 -24.90
C MET A 170 -4.53 -1.99 -26.01
N ASN A 171 -3.78 -2.34 -27.06
CA ASN A 171 -4.25 -3.27 -28.10
C ASN A 171 -4.50 -4.67 -27.51
N VAL A 172 -3.57 -5.20 -26.70
CA VAL A 172 -3.72 -6.50 -26.03
C VAL A 172 -4.94 -6.51 -25.10
N GLN A 173 -5.12 -5.47 -24.28
CA GLN A 173 -6.28 -5.34 -23.40
C GLN A 173 -7.60 -5.20 -24.19
N GLY A 174 -7.58 -4.49 -25.33
CA GLY A 174 -8.72 -4.39 -26.24
C GLY A 174 -9.08 -5.74 -26.88
N GLU A 175 -8.08 -6.54 -27.26
CA GLU A 175 -8.27 -7.90 -27.79
C GLU A 175 -8.87 -8.85 -26.74
N LEU A 176 -8.41 -8.77 -25.48
CA LEU A 176 -8.97 -9.52 -24.36
C LEU A 176 -10.43 -9.12 -24.08
N GLN A 177 -10.73 -7.82 -24.10
CA GLN A 177 -12.10 -7.31 -23.89
C GLN A 177 -13.05 -7.78 -25.00
N ILE A 178 -12.61 -7.75 -26.27
CA ILE A 178 -13.39 -8.28 -27.42
C ILE A 178 -13.69 -9.77 -27.23
N ALA A 179 -12.69 -10.58 -26.86
CA ALA A 179 -12.88 -12.02 -26.64
C ALA A 179 -13.87 -12.29 -25.48
N LEU A 180 -13.73 -11.54 -24.38
CA LEU A 180 -14.58 -11.63 -23.19
C LEU A 180 -16.04 -11.25 -23.49
N ASP A 181 -16.29 -10.18 -24.25
CA ASP A 181 -17.64 -9.79 -24.63
C ASP A 181 -18.26 -10.74 -25.67
N LYS A 182 -17.47 -11.33 -26.57
CA LYS A 182 -17.96 -12.42 -27.44
C LYS A 182 -18.38 -13.65 -26.61
N LEU A 183 -17.58 -14.09 -25.64
CA LEU A 183 -17.97 -15.21 -24.76
C LEU A 183 -19.25 -14.92 -23.97
N LYS A 184 -19.40 -13.72 -23.39
CA LYS A 184 -20.66 -13.31 -22.72
C LYS A 184 -21.87 -13.40 -23.66
N ASN A 185 -21.73 -12.90 -24.89
CA ASN A 185 -22.80 -12.94 -25.89
C ASN A 185 -23.16 -14.37 -26.29
N ILE A 186 -22.19 -15.27 -26.39
CA ILE A 186 -22.40 -16.71 -26.66
C ILE A 186 -23.12 -17.41 -25.50
N CYS A 187 -22.82 -17.04 -24.25
CA CYS A 187 -23.48 -17.62 -23.07
C CYS A 187 -24.88 -17.04 -22.81
N SER A 188 -25.14 -15.79 -23.21
CA SER A 188 -26.40 -15.09 -22.95
C SER A 188 -27.42 -15.16 -24.10
N GLY A 189 -26.94 -15.37 -25.34
CA GLY A 189 -27.77 -15.48 -26.54
C GLY A 189 -27.57 -16.83 -27.23
N GLY A 190 -28.68 -17.52 -27.52
CA GLY A 190 -28.65 -18.82 -28.19
C GLY A 190 -27.83 -18.83 -29.48
N ALA A 191 -27.27 -19.99 -29.82
CA ALA A 191 -26.15 -20.26 -30.75
C ALA A 191 -26.10 -19.54 -32.12
N GLN A 192 -27.17 -18.89 -32.57
CA GLN A 192 -27.18 -18.07 -33.79
C GLN A 192 -26.68 -16.63 -33.59
N VAL A 193 -26.73 -16.07 -32.37
CA VAL A 193 -26.33 -14.67 -32.11
C VAL A 193 -24.82 -14.52 -31.88
N GLY A 194 -24.17 -15.52 -31.28
CA GLY A 194 -22.75 -15.48 -30.91
C GLY A 194 -21.73 -15.71 -32.04
N LEU A 195 -22.18 -16.03 -33.26
CA LEU A 195 -21.32 -16.37 -34.41
C LEU A 195 -21.16 -15.24 -35.43
N ASP A 196 -21.91 -14.14 -35.31
CA ASP A 196 -21.68 -12.97 -36.16
C ASP A 196 -20.46 -12.20 -35.62
N MET A 197 -19.35 -12.41 -36.30
CA MET A 197 -18.07 -11.75 -36.03
C MET A 197 -17.60 -11.05 -37.31
N ASN A 198 -17.25 -9.78 -37.20
CA ASN A 198 -16.57 -9.09 -38.29
C ASN A 198 -15.14 -9.64 -38.47
N GLU A 199 -14.50 -9.34 -39.61
CA GLU A 199 -13.17 -9.91 -39.92
C GLU A 199 -12.07 -9.48 -38.93
N ASN A 200 -12.20 -8.33 -38.26
CA ASN A 200 -11.28 -7.91 -37.22
C ASN A 200 -11.47 -8.75 -35.93
N GLU A 201 -12.70 -8.94 -35.49
CA GLU A 201 -13.03 -9.81 -34.35
C GLU A 201 -12.59 -11.26 -34.59
N LYS A 202 -12.76 -11.78 -35.81
CA LYS A 202 -12.22 -13.10 -36.21
C LYS A 202 -10.69 -13.15 -36.12
N ALA A 203 -10.00 -12.09 -36.56
CA ALA A 203 -8.56 -12.01 -36.44
C ALA A 203 -8.11 -11.95 -34.96
N THR A 204 -8.86 -11.25 -34.10
CA THR A 204 -8.64 -11.21 -32.66
C THR A 204 -8.83 -12.58 -32.00
N VAL A 205 -9.96 -13.27 -32.17
CA VAL A 205 -10.20 -14.54 -31.45
C VAL A 205 -9.26 -15.66 -31.90
N LYS A 206 -8.78 -15.65 -33.14
CA LYS A 206 -7.77 -16.60 -33.66
C LYS A 206 -6.40 -16.47 -32.99
N LYS A 207 -6.14 -15.37 -32.27
CA LYS A 207 -4.91 -15.18 -31.48
C LYS A 207 -4.94 -15.93 -30.15
N PHE A 208 -6.10 -16.41 -29.71
CA PHE A 208 -6.27 -17.18 -28.49
C PHE A 208 -6.24 -18.69 -28.80
N SER A 209 -5.36 -19.40 -28.10
CA SER A 209 -5.43 -20.86 -27.98
C SER A 209 -6.50 -21.24 -26.96
N CYS A 210 -7.09 -22.44 -27.05
CA CYS A 210 -7.99 -22.98 -26.04
C CYS A 210 -7.44 -24.28 -25.44
N THR A 211 -7.57 -24.44 -24.12
CA THR A 211 -7.34 -25.69 -23.40
C THR A 211 -8.60 -26.06 -22.63
N PHE A 212 -9.05 -27.32 -22.77
CA PHE A 212 -10.30 -27.80 -22.18
C PHE A 212 -10.08 -28.78 -21.03
N TYR A 213 -10.74 -28.52 -19.91
CA TYR A 213 -10.86 -29.42 -18.76
C TYR A 213 -12.33 -29.61 -18.42
N GLY A 214 -12.88 -30.80 -18.64
CA GLY A 214 -14.29 -31.06 -18.34
C GLY A 214 -14.59 -32.51 -18.02
N ASP A 215 -15.79 -32.73 -17.48
CA ASP A 215 -16.31 -34.07 -17.16
C ASP A 215 -17.03 -34.75 -18.35
N PHE A 216 -16.96 -34.12 -19.53
CA PHE A 216 -17.63 -34.54 -20.75
C PHE A 216 -16.73 -35.41 -21.64
N MET A 217 -17.30 -36.48 -22.20
CA MET A 217 -16.61 -37.35 -23.15
C MET A 217 -16.65 -36.73 -24.55
N LEU A 218 -15.63 -35.94 -24.89
CA LEU A 218 -15.47 -35.33 -26.21
C LEU A 218 -14.75 -36.28 -27.20
N PRO A 219 -15.09 -36.26 -28.50
CA PRO A 219 -14.33 -36.98 -29.52
C PRO A 219 -12.94 -36.36 -29.77
N SER A 220 -12.81 -35.04 -29.54
CA SER A 220 -11.58 -34.27 -29.59
C SER A 220 -11.74 -33.01 -28.73
N ASN A 221 -10.73 -32.65 -27.95
CA ASN A 221 -10.75 -31.41 -27.18
C ASN A 221 -10.66 -30.19 -28.12
N PRO A 222 -11.36 -29.08 -27.83
CA PRO A 222 -11.19 -27.84 -28.59
C PRO A 222 -9.81 -27.23 -28.32
N SER A 223 -9.17 -26.73 -29.38
CA SER A 223 -7.88 -26.03 -29.32
C SER A 223 -7.94 -24.58 -29.82
N THR A 224 -9.08 -24.19 -30.43
CA THR A 224 -9.35 -22.86 -30.98
C THR A 224 -10.58 -22.23 -30.32
N PHE A 225 -10.76 -20.93 -30.48
CA PHE A 225 -11.96 -20.23 -30.02
C PHE A 225 -13.22 -20.79 -30.70
N GLU A 226 -13.20 -20.95 -32.03
CA GLU A 226 -14.37 -21.45 -32.78
C GLU A 226 -14.74 -22.90 -32.42
N ASP A 227 -13.77 -23.76 -32.08
CA ASP A 227 -14.05 -25.12 -31.62
C ASP A 227 -14.61 -25.14 -30.20
N ALA A 228 -14.12 -24.26 -29.32
CA ALA A 228 -14.66 -24.12 -27.97
C ALA A 228 -16.13 -23.71 -27.98
N VAL A 229 -16.52 -22.78 -28.86
CA VAL A 229 -17.92 -22.36 -29.05
C VAL A 229 -18.79 -23.52 -29.51
N LYS A 230 -18.35 -24.31 -30.50
CA LYS A 230 -19.09 -25.51 -30.96
C LYS A 230 -19.32 -26.48 -29.79
N VAL A 231 -18.25 -26.84 -29.09
CA VAL A 231 -18.30 -27.76 -27.94
C VAL A 231 -19.25 -27.24 -26.87
N TYR A 232 -19.16 -25.94 -26.51
CA TYR A 232 -20.06 -25.30 -25.56
C TYR A 232 -21.54 -25.46 -25.94
N THR A 233 -21.90 -25.25 -27.21
CA THR A 233 -23.30 -25.42 -27.68
C THR A 233 -23.81 -26.87 -27.68
N ASP A 234 -22.92 -27.86 -27.58
CA ASP A 234 -23.27 -29.28 -27.50
C ASP A 234 -23.23 -29.84 -26.06
N LEU A 235 -22.57 -29.18 -25.10
CA LEU A 235 -22.50 -29.63 -23.69
C LEU A 235 -23.86 -30.02 -23.07
N PRO A 236 -24.97 -29.26 -23.25
CA PRO A 236 -26.27 -29.65 -22.69
C PRO A 236 -26.80 -30.98 -23.25
N LYS A 237 -26.45 -31.34 -24.49
CA LYS A 237 -26.88 -32.57 -25.17
C LYS A 237 -26.07 -33.78 -24.70
N MET A 238 -24.82 -33.55 -24.28
CA MET A 238 -23.85 -34.60 -23.94
C MET A 238 -24.12 -35.30 -22.60
N LEU A 239 -25.02 -34.80 -21.77
CA LEU A 239 -25.40 -35.45 -20.50
C LEU A 239 -26.39 -36.61 -20.67
N GLY A 240 -27.04 -36.72 -21.84
CA GLY A 240 -28.16 -37.63 -22.08
C GLY A 240 -29.47 -37.10 -21.49
N GLN A 241 -30.61 -37.58 -22.00
CA GLN A 241 -31.96 -37.05 -21.68
C GLN A 241 -32.27 -37.03 -20.18
N ASN A 242 -31.73 -37.98 -19.43
CA ASN A 242 -31.91 -38.09 -17.99
C ASN A 242 -30.64 -37.75 -17.20
N GLY A 243 -29.60 -37.10 -17.75
CA GLY A 243 -28.32 -36.91 -17.03
C GLY A 243 -27.66 -38.25 -16.69
N GLU A 244 -27.50 -39.11 -17.69
CA GLU A 244 -26.94 -40.47 -17.57
C GLU A 244 -25.42 -40.46 -17.48
N HIS A 245 -24.78 -39.45 -18.07
CA HIS A 245 -23.33 -39.23 -18.03
C HIS A 245 -22.88 -38.26 -16.92
N ALA A 246 -23.81 -37.82 -16.05
CA ALA A 246 -23.49 -36.91 -14.95
C ALA A 246 -22.61 -37.58 -13.88
N VAL A 247 -21.57 -36.87 -13.46
CA VAL A 247 -20.60 -37.27 -12.42
C VAL A 247 -20.93 -36.62 -11.07
N PRO A 248 -20.42 -37.13 -9.93
CA PRO A 248 -20.47 -36.41 -8.67
C PRO A 248 -19.77 -35.05 -8.76
N VAL A 249 -20.46 -33.96 -8.35
CA VAL A 249 -19.91 -32.60 -8.28
C VAL A 249 -19.72 -32.16 -6.82
N LYS A 250 -20.71 -32.44 -5.95
CA LYS A 250 -20.68 -32.09 -4.52
C LYS A 250 -21.19 -33.27 -3.68
N VAL A 251 -20.65 -33.46 -2.48
CA VAL A 251 -20.98 -34.60 -1.59
C VAL A 251 -21.14 -34.18 -0.14
N TRP A 252 -21.96 -34.92 0.61
CA TRP A 252 -22.23 -34.70 2.02
C TRP A 252 -21.73 -35.90 2.85
N LEU A 253 -20.83 -35.61 3.78
CA LEU A 253 -20.09 -36.58 4.57
C LEU A 253 -20.62 -36.55 6.02
N PHE A 254 -21.29 -37.63 6.43
CA PHE A 254 -21.83 -37.76 7.78
C PHE A 254 -20.80 -38.40 8.73
N PRO A 255 -20.53 -37.84 9.93
CA PRO A 255 -19.52 -38.37 10.84
C PRO A 255 -19.88 -39.75 11.40
N LEU A 256 -18.97 -40.73 11.25
CA LEU A 256 -19.18 -42.10 11.75
C LEU A 256 -19.28 -42.15 13.28
N VAL A 257 -18.66 -41.21 13.99
CA VAL A 257 -18.74 -41.06 15.45
C VAL A 257 -20.19 -40.86 15.94
N LYS A 258 -21.08 -40.31 15.10
CA LYS A 258 -22.50 -40.15 15.41
C LYS A 258 -23.31 -41.44 15.24
N LEU A 259 -22.76 -42.44 14.54
CA LEU A 259 -23.31 -43.79 14.43
C LEU A 259 -22.70 -44.76 15.47
N ASN A 260 -21.40 -44.63 15.76
CA ASN A 260 -20.73 -45.40 16.78
C ASN A 260 -19.58 -44.60 17.41
N SER A 261 -19.58 -44.43 18.74
CA SER A 261 -18.58 -43.62 19.45
C SER A 261 -17.15 -44.17 19.42
N ARG A 262 -16.94 -45.40 18.94
CA ARG A 262 -15.60 -45.99 18.73
C ARG A 262 -14.94 -45.57 17.42
N ALA A 263 -15.71 -45.04 16.46
CA ALA A 263 -15.23 -44.69 15.13
C ALA A 263 -14.07 -43.66 15.16
N ALA A 264 -13.24 -43.66 14.11
CA ALA A 264 -12.20 -42.65 13.95
C ALA A 264 -12.81 -41.24 13.92
N LYS A 265 -12.14 -40.29 14.57
CA LYS A 265 -12.55 -38.88 14.61
C LYS A 265 -11.51 -37.99 13.93
N LEU A 266 -11.98 -36.95 13.24
CA LEU A 266 -11.19 -35.76 12.94
C LEU A 266 -10.89 -35.04 14.27
N GLN A 267 -9.61 -34.95 14.65
CA GLN A 267 -9.21 -34.53 16.00
C GLN A 267 -8.87 -33.04 16.13
N ARG A 268 -8.24 -32.46 15.10
CA ARG A 268 -7.88 -31.05 15.02
C ARG A 268 -8.32 -30.50 13.67
N ASN A 269 -8.76 -29.25 13.66
CA ASN A 269 -9.03 -28.49 12.45
C ASN A 269 -7.90 -27.46 12.21
N VAL A 270 -7.73 -26.98 10.98
CA VAL A 270 -6.75 -25.92 10.65
C VAL A 270 -7.44 -24.55 10.57
N SER A 271 -6.84 -23.51 11.17
CA SER A 271 -7.41 -22.15 11.13
C SER A 271 -7.31 -21.52 9.74
N CYS A 272 -8.28 -20.66 9.38
CA CYS A 272 -8.27 -19.97 8.10
C CYS A 272 -7.06 -19.05 7.90
N ASP A 273 -6.46 -18.53 8.96
CA ASP A 273 -5.28 -17.66 8.84
C ASP A 273 -4.04 -18.48 8.45
N LEU A 274 -3.89 -19.70 8.98
CA LEU A 274 -2.86 -20.65 8.53
C LEU A 274 -3.12 -21.12 7.09
N ILE A 275 -4.39 -21.32 6.70
CA ILE A 275 -4.77 -21.64 5.32
C ILE A 275 -4.30 -20.53 4.36
N ARG A 276 -4.63 -19.26 4.67
CA ARG A 276 -4.24 -18.09 3.86
C ARG A 276 -2.72 -17.86 3.84
N ALA A 277 -2.03 -18.10 4.96
CA ALA A 277 -0.57 -17.95 5.03
C ALA A 277 0.14 -18.97 4.11
N VAL A 278 -0.26 -20.25 4.15
CA VAL A 278 0.28 -21.31 3.28
C VAL A 278 -0.02 -21.02 1.80
N GLU A 279 -1.23 -20.56 1.51
CA GLU A 279 -1.61 -20.12 0.16
C GLU A 279 -0.73 -18.96 -0.33
N SER A 280 -0.54 -17.92 0.48
CA SER A 280 0.28 -16.76 0.12
C SER A 280 1.73 -17.14 -0.20
N VAL A 281 2.31 -18.08 0.55
CA VAL A 281 3.66 -18.60 0.27
C VAL A 281 3.71 -19.32 -1.08
N ILE A 282 2.73 -20.16 -1.38
CA ILE A 282 2.71 -20.94 -2.64
C ILE A 282 2.38 -20.05 -3.84
N GLU A 283 1.52 -19.04 -3.68
CA GLU A 283 1.23 -18.04 -4.71
C GLU A 283 2.46 -17.17 -5.01
N ALA A 284 3.22 -16.74 -3.98
CA ALA A 284 4.48 -16.03 -4.16
C ALA A 284 5.52 -16.87 -4.94
N LEU A 285 5.61 -18.18 -4.65
CA LEU A 285 6.47 -19.11 -5.38
C LEU A 285 5.99 -19.33 -6.84
N ASN A 286 4.68 -19.39 -7.09
CA ASN A 286 4.12 -19.43 -8.46
C ASN A 286 4.49 -18.17 -9.26
N ILE A 287 4.28 -16.99 -8.67
CA ILE A 287 4.64 -15.69 -9.24
C ILE A 287 6.13 -15.64 -9.61
N MET A 288 6.97 -16.17 -8.73
CA MET A 288 8.40 -16.23 -8.97
C MET A 288 8.80 -17.14 -10.14
N GLU A 289 8.21 -18.34 -10.23
CA GLU A 289 8.47 -19.27 -11.33
C GLU A 289 8.11 -18.66 -12.69
N MET A 290 6.99 -17.93 -12.78
CA MET A 290 6.56 -17.19 -13.98
C MET A 290 7.55 -16.08 -14.35
N LYS A 291 7.93 -15.20 -13.41
CA LYS A 291 8.90 -14.12 -13.68
C LYS A 291 10.26 -14.65 -14.13
N CYS A 292 10.75 -15.72 -13.52
CA CYS A 292 11.97 -16.39 -13.95
C CYS A 292 11.84 -16.95 -15.37
N GLY A 293 10.67 -17.53 -15.71
CA GLY A 293 10.36 -17.98 -17.06
C GLY A 293 10.45 -16.86 -18.09
N ASP A 294 9.84 -15.72 -17.80
CA ASP A 294 9.87 -14.53 -18.66
C ASP A 294 11.28 -13.96 -18.81
N LEU A 295 12.01 -13.84 -17.70
CA LEU A 295 13.36 -13.30 -17.70
C LEU A 295 14.34 -14.20 -18.45
N LEU A 296 14.16 -15.53 -18.44
CA LEU A 296 14.91 -16.47 -19.28
C LEU A 296 14.58 -16.34 -20.78
N GLN A 297 13.43 -15.75 -21.13
CA GLN A 297 13.07 -15.45 -22.52
C GLN A 297 13.54 -14.06 -22.99
N ASP A 298 13.99 -13.18 -22.11
CA ASP A 298 14.50 -11.86 -22.48
C ASP A 298 15.82 -11.94 -23.27
N THR A 299 16.05 -10.93 -24.12
CA THR A 299 17.25 -10.79 -24.95
C THR A 299 18.53 -10.86 -24.12
N VAL A 300 18.59 -10.22 -22.94
CA VAL A 300 19.80 -10.19 -22.11
C VAL A 300 20.13 -11.59 -21.57
N ALA A 301 19.12 -12.36 -21.16
CA ALA A 301 19.31 -13.74 -20.72
C ALA A 301 19.55 -14.72 -21.87
N LYS A 302 19.22 -14.38 -23.11
CA LYS A 302 19.59 -15.17 -24.30
C LYS A 302 21.00 -14.86 -24.78
N SER A 303 21.47 -13.62 -24.62
CA SER A 303 22.79 -13.17 -25.06
C SER A 303 23.91 -13.47 -24.07
N PHE A 304 23.68 -13.39 -22.75
CA PHE A 304 24.75 -13.55 -21.74
C PHE A 304 24.58 -14.84 -20.93
N SER A 305 25.50 -15.78 -21.16
CA SER A 305 25.47 -17.14 -20.63
C SER A 305 25.43 -17.19 -19.10
N THR A 306 26.20 -16.31 -18.44
CA THR A 306 26.27 -16.26 -16.97
C THR A 306 24.98 -15.69 -16.37
N PHE A 307 24.37 -14.68 -16.99
CA PHE A 307 23.09 -14.14 -16.54
C PHE A 307 21.96 -15.16 -16.71
N HIS A 308 21.91 -15.85 -17.86
CA HIS A 308 21.00 -16.98 -18.10
C HIS A 308 21.06 -18.00 -16.96
N LYS A 309 22.29 -18.44 -16.65
CA LYS A 309 22.54 -19.46 -15.65
C LYS A 309 22.12 -19.04 -14.24
N GLN A 310 22.31 -17.77 -13.87
CA GLN A 310 21.83 -17.26 -12.58
C GLN A 310 20.30 -17.37 -12.46
N VAL A 311 19.56 -16.98 -13.49
CA VAL A 311 18.08 -17.08 -13.49
C VAL A 311 17.60 -18.53 -13.56
N GLN A 312 18.30 -19.38 -14.31
CA GLN A 312 17.99 -20.81 -14.41
C GLN A 312 18.26 -21.56 -13.10
N ASP A 313 19.40 -21.31 -12.45
CA ASP A 313 19.72 -21.88 -11.13
C ASP A 313 18.69 -21.39 -10.08
N PHE A 314 18.30 -20.11 -10.11
CA PHE A 314 17.28 -19.55 -9.23
C PHE A 314 15.92 -20.25 -9.40
N GLN A 315 15.45 -20.37 -10.64
CA GLN A 315 14.17 -21.02 -10.97
C GLN A 315 14.19 -22.47 -10.51
N LYS A 316 15.28 -23.18 -10.78
CA LYS A 316 15.47 -24.58 -10.36
C LYS A 316 15.42 -24.74 -8.84
N PHE A 317 16.16 -23.93 -8.09
CA PHE A 317 16.16 -24.01 -6.62
C PHE A 317 14.80 -23.65 -6.04
N SER A 318 14.11 -22.66 -6.61
CA SER A 318 12.76 -22.28 -6.20
C SER A 318 11.75 -23.42 -6.42
N PHE A 319 11.81 -24.09 -7.58
CA PHE A 319 10.98 -25.26 -7.88
C PHE A 319 11.26 -26.46 -6.97
N GLU A 320 12.54 -26.76 -6.72
CA GLU A 320 12.96 -27.81 -5.77
C GLU A 320 12.44 -27.50 -4.35
N TYR A 321 12.60 -26.26 -3.89
CA TYR A 321 12.08 -25.82 -2.58
C TYR A 321 10.55 -25.90 -2.50
N LYS A 322 9.84 -25.39 -3.50
CA LYS A 322 8.36 -25.41 -3.58
C LYS A 322 7.82 -26.83 -3.46
N ARG A 323 8.38 -27.77 -4.23
CA ARG A 323 8.01 -29.19 -4.17
C ARG A 323 8.24 -29.77 -2.77
N ASP A 324 9.39 -29.47 -2.16
CA ASP A 324 9.72 -29.97 -0.83
C ASP A 324 8.83 -29.35 0.26
N PHE A 325 8.44 -28.08 0.12
CA PHE A 325 7.45 -27.40 0.98
C PHE A 325 6.06 -28.03 0.85
N MET A 326 5.55 -28.23 -0.37
CA MET A 326 4.27 -28.90 -0.64
C MET A 326 4.28 -30.36 -0.10
N THR A 327 5.40 -31.07 -0.25
CA THR A 327 5.54 -32.44 0.27
C THR A 327 5.48 -32.47 1.81
N LYS A 328 6.16 -31.54 2.48
CA LYS A 328 6.07 -31.39 3.96
C LYS A 328 4.64 -31.08 4.39
N LEU A 329 4.02 -30.07 3.78
CA LEU A 329 2.62 -29.69 4.01
C LEU A 329 1.69 -30.90 3.89
N GLY A 330 1.76 -31.63 2.76
CA GLY A 330 0.92 -32.81 2.52
C GLY A 330 1.15 -33.97 3.49
N SER A 331 2.36 -34.10 4.06
CA SER A 331 2.63 -35.08 5.12
C SER A 331 2.14 -34.63 6.52
N LEU A 332 2.16 -33.32 6.80
CA LEU A 332 1.74 -32.74 8.07
C LEU A 332 0.21 -32.73 8.25
N LEU A 333 -0.56 -32.45 7.19
CA LEU A 333 -2.01 -32.32 7.28
C LEU A 333 -2.70 -33.56 7.89
N PRO A 334 -2.40 -34.81 7.48
CA PRO A 334 -2.99 -36.00 8.10
C PRO A 334 -2.55 -36.26 9.53
N GLU A 335 -1.35 -35.83 9.92
CA GLU A 335 -0.87 -35.97 11.30
C GLU A 335 -1.55 -34.98 12.24
N ILE A 336 -1.73 -33.72 11.81
CA ILE A 336 -2.46 -32.69 12.55
C ILE A 336 -3.91 -33.11 12.73
N ARG A 337 -4.61 -33.39 11.61
CA ARG A 337 -6.02 -33.83 11.61
C ARG A 337 -6.26 -35.14 12.37
N GLY A 338 -5.29 -36.05 12.34
CA GLY A 338 -5.30 -37.29 13.11
C GLY A 338 -4.90 -37.15 14.57
N GLY A 339 -4.52 -35.96 15.03
CA GLY A 339 -4.12 -35.68 16.42
C GLY A 339 -2.69 -36.10 16.79
N LYS A 340 -1.92 -36.64 15.84
CA LYS A 340 -0.54 -37.14 16.04
C LYS A 340 0.48 -36.01 16.15
N SER A 341 0.29 -34.93 15.41
CA SER A 341 1.12 -33.73 15.44
C SER A 341 0.30 -32.51 15.84
N ASP A 342 0.92 -31.53 16.49
CA ASP A 342 0.25 -30.32 16.94
C ASP A 342 0.07 -29.31 15.80
N ILE A 343 -0.92 -28.43 15.89
CA ILE A 343 -1.15 -27.39 14.86
C ILE A 343 0.05 -26.44 14.73
N ASN A 344 0.81 -26.27 15.82
CA ASN A 344 2.08 -25.54 15.84
C ASN A 344 3.08 -26.04 14.80
N ALA A 345 3.06 -27.31 14.40
CA ALA A 345 3.95 -27.83 13.36
C ALA A 345 3.72 -27.19 11.97
N LEU A 346 2.52 -26.67 11.70
CA LEU A 346 2.24 -25.89 10.48
C LEU A 346 2.78 -24.45 10.61
N SER A 347 2.67 -23.85 11.79
CA SER A 347 3.29 -22.56 12.10
C SER A 347 4.82 -22.63 12.02
N GLU A 348 5.43 -23.71 12.51
CA GLU A 348 6.87 -23.99 12.40
C GLU A 348 7.31 -24.15 10.94
N LEU A 349 6.48 -24.74 10.05
CA LEU A 349 6.78 -24.83 8.61
C LEU A 349 6.78 -23.44 7.95
N LEU A 350 5.84 -22.56 8.32
CA LEU A 350 5.79 -21.17 7.85
C LEU A 350 6.94 -20.32 8.41
N GLU A 351 7.25 -20.46 9.70
CA GLU A 351 8.39 -19.76 10.32
C GLU A 351 9.74 -20.24 9.71
N ALA A 352 9.85 -21.53 9.38
CA ALA A 352 10.99 -22.08 8.66
C ALA A 352 11.09 -21.58 7.22
N HIS A 353 9.97 -21.18 6.58
CA HIS A 353 9.97 -20.49 5.29
C HIS A 353 10.50 -19.06 5.42
N GLU A 354 9.97 -18.27 6.35
CA GLU A 354 10.42 -16.89 6.59
C GLU A 354 11.89 -16.78 6.99
N LYS A 355 12.41 -17.78 7.73
CA LYS A 355 13.85 -17.86 8.09
C LYS A 355 14.75 -18.45 6.99
N SER A 356 14.18 -18.94 5.88
CA SER A 356 14.94 -19.55 4.78
C SER A 356 15.42 -18.51 3.75
N PRO A 357 16.43 -18.83 2.91
CA PRO A 357 16.78 -18.00 1.74
C PRO A 357 15.74 -18.10 0.58
N PHE A 358 14.56 -18.65 0.88
CA PHE A 358 13.40 -18.70 -0.02
C PHE A 358 12.22 -17.87 0.53
N ASN A 359 12.42 -17.06 1.57
CA ASN A 359 11.38 -16.14 2.05
C ASN A 359 10.94 -15.17 0.93
N THR A 360 9.68 -14.76 1.00
CA THR A 360 9.04 -13.96 -0.04
C THR A 360 9.77 -12.64 -0.33
N CYS A 361 10.35 -12.01 0.69
CA CYS A 361 11.05 -10.72 0.57
C CYS A 361 12.36 -10.84 -0.23
N ASP A 362 13.28 -11.73 0.19
CA ASP A 362 14.57 -11.93 -0.47
C ASP A 362 14.38 -12.38 -1.93
N ILE A 363 13.41 -13.28 -2.17
CA ILE A 363 13.04 -13.76 -3.51
C ILE A 363 12.57 -12.61 -4.40
N GLN A 364 11.60 -11.82 -3.93
CA GLN A 364 10.99 -10.74 -4.72
C GLN A 364 11.95 -9.55 -4.89
N GLN A 365 12.86 -9.31 -3.94
CA GLN A 365 13.95 -8.35 -4.11
C GLN A 365 14.93 -8.78 -5.20
N TRP A 366 15.35 -10.05 -5.20
CA TRP A 366 16.31 -10.58 -6.17
C TRP A 366 15.80 -10.46 -7.61
N ILE A 367 14.57 -10.92 -7.88
CA ILE A 367 14.02 -10.87 -9.24
C ILE A 367 13.89 -9.43 -9.74
N ASN A 368 13.40 -8.51 -8.89
CA ASN A 368 13.21 -7.12 -9.25
C ASN A 368 14.55 -6.43 -9.62
N VAL A 369 15.66 -6.84 -8.99
CA VAL A 369 16.99 -6.31 -9.35
C VAL A 369 17.50 -6.94 -10.65
N LYS A 370 17.30 -8.24 -10.90
CA LYS A 370 17.67 -8.87 -12.18
C LYS A 370 16.85 -8.31 -13.35
N GLU A 371 15.54 -8.12 -13.19
CA GLU A 371 14.65 -7.46 -14.16
C GLU A 371 15.15 -6.03 -14.48
N LYS A 372 15.49 -5.23 -13.47
CA LYS A 372 16.05 -3.88 -13.66
C LYS A 372 17.40 -3.89 -14.37
N LYS A 373 18.31 -4.81 -14.01
CA LYS A 373 19.60 -4.98 -14.69
C LYS A 373 19.39 -5.36 -16.16
N SER A 374 18.51 -6.32 -16.47
CA SER A 374 18.13 -6.67 -17.85
C SER A 374 17.61 -5.44 -18.61
N LYS A 375 16.61 -4.71 -18.09
CA LYS A 375 16.07 -3.51 -18.77
C LYS A 375 17.16 -2.48 -19.09
N GLN A 376 18.09 -2.24 -18.15
CA GLN A 376 19.18 -1.29 -18.35
C GLN A 376 20.21 -1.77 -19.39
N VAL A 377 20.62 -3.04 -19.37
CA VAL A 377 21.51 -3.61 -20.42
C VAL A 377 20.83 -3.53 -21.79
N LYS A 378 19.56 -3.95 -21.88
CA LYS A 378 18.78 -3.95 -23.12
C LYS A 378 18.74 -2.56 -23.79
N THR A 379 18.49 -1.52 -23.00
CA THR A 379 18.50 -0.11 -23.44
C THR A 379 19.86 0.34 -24.01
N LEU A 380 20.98 -0.26 -23.54
CA LEU A 380 22.32 -0.01 -24.07
C LEU A 380 22.58 -0.83 -25.34
N LEU A 381 22.15 -2.09 -25.39
CA LEU A 381 22.32 -2.95 -26.58
C LEU A 381 21.55 -2.43 -27.80
N GLU A 382 20.32 -1.94 -27.61
CA GLU A 382 19.49 -1.36 -28.68
C GLU A 382 20.22 -0.20 -29.38
N GLN A 383 20.91 0.66 -28.63
CA GLN A 383 21.71 1.77 -29.16
C GLN A 383 23.01 1.35 -29.91
N LEU A 384 23.44 0.10 -29.76
CA LEU A 384 24.63 -0.45 -30.44
C LEU A 384 24.27 -1.26 -31.69
N GLY A 385 23.08 -1.87 -31.73
CA GLY A 385 22.58 -2.61 -32.89
C GLY A 385 22.54 -1.74 -34.15
N ASP A 386 22.06 -0.50 -34.03
CA ASP A 386 22.02 0.50 -35.12
C ASP A 386 23.41 0.88 -35.67
N LEU A 387 24.47 0.60 -34.92
CA LEU A 387 25.87 0.91 -35.28
C LEU A 387 26.64 -0.32 -35.80
N GLY A 388 25.98 -1.49 -35.89
CA GLY A 388 26.56 -2.71 -36.43
C GLY A 388 27.48 -3.49 -35.47
N ALA A 389 27.48 -3.15 -34.17
CA ALA A 389 28.16 -3.98 -33.16
C ALA A 389 27.36 -5.25 -32.89
N LYS A 390 28.04 -6.39 -32.76
CA LYS A 390 27.39 -7.69 -32.44
C LYS A 390 27.34 -7.90 -30.93
N VAL A 391 26.35 -8.64 -30.44
CA VAL A 391 26.31 -9.09 -29.04
C VAL A 391 26.67 -10.57 -29.04
N ASP A 392 27.82 -10.91 -28.46
CA ASP A 392 28.37 -12.26 -28.46
C ASP A 392 29.22 -12.47 -27.21
N ASP A 393 28.94 -13.54 -26.48
CA ASP A 393 29.62 -13.92 -25.23
C ASP A 393 30.79 -14.89 -25.51
N ASP A 394 30.89 -15.39 -26.74
CA ASP A 394 31.99 -16.22 -27.25
C ASP A 394 32.80 -15.43 -28.30
N ILE A 395 34.11 -15.34 -28.09
CA ILE A 395 35.02 -14.57 -28.95
C ILE A 395 35.91 -15.46 -29.83
N ASP A 396 35.90 -16.79 -29.62
CA ASP A 396 36.88 -17.70 -30.23
C ASP A 396 36.74 -17.72 -31.77
N GLU A 397 35.52 -17.62 -32.31
CA GLU A 397 35.28 -17.54 -33.76
C GLU A 397 35.94 -16.28 -34.38
N TYR A 398 35.88 -15.14 -33.68
CA TYR A 398 36.40 -13.85 -34.17
C TYR A 398 37.92 -13.76 -34.04
N VAL A 399 38.50 -14.32 -32.99
CA VAL A 399 39.96 -14.33 -32.76
C VAL A 399 40.66 -15.26 -33.76
N LEU A 400 39.98 -16.29 -34.27
CA LEU A 400 40.50 -17.23 -35.26
C LEU A 400 40.31 -16.79 -36.73
N ASP A 401 39.51 -15.76 -37.02
CA ASP A 401 39.31 -15.27 -38.39
C ASP A 401 40.50 -14.42 -38.86
N LEU A 402 41.26 -14.94 -39.82
CA LEU A 402 42.43 -14.27 -40.43
C LEU A 402 42.10 -12.95 -41.17
N ASN A 403 40.82 -12.63 -41.37
CA ASN A 403 40.38 -11.34 -41.91
C ASN A 403 40.21 -10.25 -40.82
N VAL A 404 40.29 -10.62 -39.54
CA VAL A 404 40.13 -9.74 -38.39
C VAL A 404 41.52 -9.39 -37.83
N GLU A 405 41.87 -8.12 -37.94
CA GLU A 405 43.14 -7.57 -37.44
C GLU A 405 43.00 -7.07 -35.99
N ASN A 406 41.82 -6.51 -35.65
CA ASN A 406 41.51 -6.01 -34.32
C ASN A 406 40.08 -6.37 -33.92
N LEU A 407 39.89 -6.97 -32.75
CA LEU A 407 38.58 -7.16 -32.14
C LEU A 407 38.45 -6.19 -30.97
N VAL A 408 37.43 -5.34 -30.97
CA VAL A 408 37.17 -4.35 -29.91
C VAL A 408 35.87 -4.73 -29.22
N SER A 409 35.94 -4.97 -27.92
CA SER A 409 34.82 -5.47 -27.12
C SER A 409 34.42 -4.49 -26.03
N PHE A 410 33.13 -4.20 -25.93
CA PHE A 410 32.55 -3.63 -24.72
C PHE A 410 32.23 -4.78 -23.75
N ALA A 411 32.96 -4.83 -22.64
CA ALA A 411 32.86 -5.91 -21.66
C ALA A 411 32.04 -5.47 -20.44
N PHE A 412 30.91 -6.14 -20.21
CA PHE A 412 30.15 -6.02 -18.96
C PHE A 412 30.77 -6.90 -17.87
N THR A 413 31.52 -6.29 -16.95
CA THR A 413 32.10 -6.99 -15.79
C THR A 413 31.10 -7.22 -14.65
N CYS A 414 30.13 -6.31 -14.50
CA CYS A 414 29.13 -6.39 -13.43
C CYS A 414 28.02 -7.45 -13.60
N LEU A 415 27.93 -8.12 -14.75
CA LEU A 415 26.93 -9.17 -15.01
C LEU A 415 27.36 -10.55 -14.50
N GLN A 416 28.65 -10.78 -14.24
CA GLN A 416 29.17 -12.06 -13.76
C GLN A 416 29.40 -12.12 -12.23
N ASN A 417 28.91 -11.14 -11.49
CA ASN A 417 29.10 -11.06 -10.03
C ASN A 417 28.56 -12.31 -9.31
N SER A 418 29.30 -12.77 -8.30
CA SER A 418 28.95 -13.97 -7.52
C SER A 418 27.68 -13.76 -6.70
N ASP A 419 26.67 -14.58 -6.97
CA ASP A 419 25.35 -14.41 -6.38
C ASP A 419 25.26 -15.08 -5.00
N ASN A 420 25.19 -14.26 -3.94
CA ASN A 420 25.18 -14.76 -2.57
C ASN A 420 23.85 -15.43 -2.19
N LEU A 421 22.72 -15.05 -2.83
CA LEU A 421 21.43 -15.70 -2.55
C LEU A 421 21.39 -17.09 -3.17
N LEU A 422 21.80 -17.25 -4.44
CA LEU A 422 21.92 -18.57 -5.07
C LEU A 422 22.82 -19.51 -4.27
N ARG A 423 23.93 -19.00 -3.71
CA ARG A 423 24.82 -19.76 -2.84
C ARG A 423 24.12 -20.21 -1.55
N LYS A 424 23.38 -19.32 -0.88
CA LYS A 424 22.57 -19.66 0.32
C LYS A 424 21.48 -20.69 -0.01
N GLN A 425 20.72 -20.48 -1.08
CA GLN A 425 19.65 -21.38 -1.55
C GLN A 425 20.17 -22.79 -1.85
N LYS A 426 21.25 -22.89 -2.62
CA LYS A 426 21.91 -24.16 -2.95
C LYS A 426 22.39 -24.91 -1.70
N ASN A 427 23.00 -24.20 -0.75
CA ASN A 427 23.46 -24.76 0.51
C ASN A 427 22.29 -25.23 1.41
N TYR A 428 21.16 -24.51 1.40
CA TYR A 428 19.95 -24.87 2.14
C TYR A 428 19.31 -26.15 1.60
N LEU A 429 19.22 -26.29 0.26
CA LEU A 429 18.70 -27.49 -0.39
C LEU A 429 19.64 -28.70 -0.31
N ASN A 430 20.96 -28.48 -0.31
CA ASN A 430 21.96 -29.56 -0.28
C ASN A 430 23.00 -29.39 0.85
N PRO A 431 22.62 -29.58 2.13
CA PRO A 431 23.52 -29.37 3.28
C PRO A 431 24.80 -30.21 3.25
N SER A 432 24.75 -31.38 2.61
CA SER A 432 25.88 -32.30 2.43
C SER A 432 27.02 -31.75 1.57
N THR A 433 26.82 -30.63 0.87
CA THR A 433 27.86 -29.97 0.05
C THR A 433 28.64 -28.88 0.79
N MET A 434 28.31 -28.61 2.06
CA MET A 434 28.99 -27.59 2.87
C MET A 434 30.45 -27.93 3.18
N LYS A 435 31.36 -26.99 2.90
CA LYS A 435 32.77 -27.06 3.32
C LYS A 435 33.08 -26.33 4.64
N ASN A 436 32.23 -25.41 5.10
CA ASN A 436 32.40 -24.63 6.33
C ASN A 436 31.04 -24.35 7.01
N PRO A 437 30.82 -24.72 8.29
CA PRO A 437 29.55 -24.45 8.98
C PRO A 437 29.32 -23.00 9.42
N SER A 438 30.35 -22.14 9.41
CA SER A 438 30.33 -20.81 10.03
C SER A 438 29.64 -19.70 9.22
N GLU A 439 29.22 -19.96 7.97
CA GLU A 439 28.46 -19.00 7.16
C GLU A 439 26.95 -19.01 7.45
N ASN A 440 26.46 -19.98 8.23
CA ASN A 440 25.06 -20.02 8.68
C ASN A 440 24.84 -19.11 9.90
N THR A 441 24.80 -17.79 9.67
CA THR A 441 24.17 -16.85 10.62
C THR A 441 22.75 -16.56 10.15
N PRO A 442 21.70 -17.14 10.78
CA PRO A 442 20.33 -16.71 10.53
C PRO A 442 20.10 -15.36 11.21
N GLY A 443 20.25 -14.27 10.46
CA GLY A 443 20.09 -12.92 10.99
C GLY A 443 20.83 -11.83 10.23
N LEU A 444 20.41 -11.58 8.97
CA LEU A 444 20.56 -10.32 8.23
C LEU A 444 19.90 -10.50 6.86
N HIS A 445 18.92 -9.64 6.54
CA HIS A 445 18.20 -9.68 5.25
C HIS A 445 19.18 -9.66 4.07
N PHE A 446 18.89 -10.45 3.03
CA PHE A 446 19.73 -10.44 1.84
C PHE A 446 19.35 -9.24 0.97
N HIS A 447 20.34 -8.41 0.65
CA HIS A 447 20.16 -7.29 -0.28
C HIS A 447 20.96 -7.54 -1.56
N GLU A 448 20.30 -7.97 -2.63
CA GLU A 448 20.92 -7.98 -3.97
C GLU A 448 21.34 -6.54 -4.30
N LYS A 449 22.62 -6.34 -4.64
CA LYS A 449 23.16 -5.00 -4.86
C LYS A 449 22.77 -4.52 -6.25
N MET A 450 21.99 -3.44 -6.31
CA MET A 450 21.78 -2.66 -7.52
C MET A 450 23.06 -1.87 -7.85
N TRP A 451 23.29 -1.55 -9.12
CA TRP A 451 24.47 -0.78 -9.50
C TRP A 451 24.47 0.62 -8.86
N THR A 452 25.64 1.06 -8.40
CA THR A 452 25.80 2.40 -7.81
C THR A 452 25.80 3.49 -8.89
N PRO A 453 25.57 4.77 -8.53
CA PRO A 453 25.69 5.88 -9.47
C PRO A 453 27.06 5.94 -10.16
N GLU A 454 28.15 5.61 -9.46
CA GLU A 454 29.51 5.57 -10.01
C GLU A 454 29.69 4.42 -11.00
N GLU A 455 29.17 3.22 -10.68
CA GLU A 455 29.17 2.05 -11.56
C GLU A 455 28.39 2.33 -12.86
N LEU A 456 27.25 3.04 -12.77
CA LEU A 456 26.43 3.50 -13.89
C LEU A 456 27.11 4.60 -14.73
N MET A 457 27.75 5.58 -14.09
CA MET A 457 28.50 6.63 -14.81
C MET A 457 29.71 6.03 -15.55
N CYS A 458 30.42 5.09 -14.93
CA CYS A 458 31.52 4.36 -15.57
C CYS A 458 31.04 3.60 -16.82
N MET A 459 29.93 2.85 -16.70
CA MET A 459 29.30 2.20 -17.86
C MET A 459 28.93 3.20 -18.95
N ARG A 460 28.31 4.34 -18.62
CA ARG A 460 27.92 5.37 -19.59
C ARG A 460 29.13 5.99 -20.30
N ASN A 461 30.21 6.26 -19.58
CA ASN A 461 31.43 6.88 -20.13
C ASN A 461 32.18 5.90 -21.06
N ASN A 462 32.33 4.64 -20.64
CA ASN A 462 32.90 3.59 -21.49
C ASN A 462 32.03 3.34 -22.71
N PHE A 463 30.70 3.32 -22.55
CA PHE A 463 29.76 3.11 -23.65
C PHE A 463 29.83 4.23 -24.69
N GLN A 464 29.91 5.49 -24.24
CA GLN A 464 30.10 6.63 -25.16
C GLN A 464 31.44 6.57 -25.88
N THR A 465 32.51 6.14 -25.19
CA THR A 465 33.84 5.94 -25.79
C THR A 465 33.82 4.83 -26.84
N PHE A 466 33.14 3.72 -26.56
CA PHE A 466 32.93 2.61 -27.49
C PHE A 466 32.10 3.01 -28.72
N LYS A 467 31.00 3.76 -28.51
CA LYS A 467 30.20 4.35 -29.59
C LYS A 467 31.05 5.26 -30.50
N ASN A 468 31.86 6.13 -29.90
CA ASN A 468 32.76 7.01 -30.63
C ASN A 468 33.85 6.21 -31.41
N LEU A 469 34.35 5.10 -30.86
CA LEU A 469 35.28 4.20 -31.56
C LEU A 469 34.64 3.58 -32.81
N ILE A 470 33.41 3.07 -32.70
CA ILE A 470 32.67 2.51 -33.85
C ILE A 470 32.51 3.55 -34.95
N THR A 471 32.11 4.78 -34.61
CA THR A 471 31.87 5.84 -35.61
C THR A 471 33.15 6.45 -36.20
N SER A 472 34.26 6.40 -35.48
CA SER A 472 35.54 7.01 -35.91
C SER A 472 36.40 6.04 -36.72
N ASN A 473 36.28 4.74 -36.46
CA ASN A 473 37.04 3.72 -37.17
C ASN A 473 36.65 3.65 -38.65
N LYS A 474 37.67 3.67 -39.52
CA LYS A 474 37.52 3.52 -40.98
C LYS A 474 38.01 2.17 -41.50
N SER A 475 38.61 1.34 -40.65
CA SER A 475 39.11 0.02 -41.05
C SER A 475 37.99 -1.01 -41.11
N LYS A 476 38.01 -1.82 -42.17
CA LYS A 476 37.15 -3.00 -42.33
C LYS A 476 37.71 -4.27 -41.67
N SER A 477 38.98 -4.24 -41.23
CA SER A 477 39.62 -5.35 -40.50
C SER A 477 39.35 -5.30 -38.98
N THR A 478 38.52 -4.35 -38.52
CA THR A 478 38.17 -4.18 -37.10
C THR A 478 36.71 -4.56 -36.86
N ILE A 479 36.48 -5.48 -35.93
CA ILE A 479 35.13 -5.92 -35.51
C ILE A 479 34.82 -5.36 -34.11
N PHE A 480 33.57 -4.93 -33.92
CA PHE A 480 33.05 -4.46 -32.64
C PHE A 480 32.04 -5.45 -32.06
N ILE A 481 32.25 -5.87 -30.82
CA ILE A 481 31.36 -6.80 -30.10
C ILE A 481 30.99 -6.30 -28.69
N VAL A 482 29.97 -6.93 -28.09
CA VAL A 482 29.55 -6.72 -26.71
C VAL A 482 29.48 -8.09 -26.02
N GLN A 483 30.27 -8.28 -24.96
CA GLN A 483 30.39 -9.54 -24.22
C GLN A 483 30.23 -9.32 -22.71
N SER A 484 30.13 -10.40 -21.93
CA SER A 484 30.29 -10.36 -20.47
C SER A 484 31.60 -11.05 -20.05
N VAL A 485 32.34 -10.44 -19.12
CA VAL A 485 33.66 -10.91 -18.66
C VAL A 485 33.69 -10.95 -17.13
N PRO A 486 34.46 -11.83 -16.47
CA PRO A 486 34.64 -11.76 -15.02
C PRO A 486 35.20 -10.40 -14.57
N PRO A 487 34.85 -9.90 -13.37
CA PRO A 487 35.38 -8.65 -12.85
C PRO A 487 36.88 -8.74 -12.56
N THR A 488 37.64 -7.80 -13.13
CA THR A 488 39.06 -7.55 -12.84
C THR A 488 39.22 -6.46 -11.78
N SER A 489 40.35 -6.43 -11.07
CA SER A 489 40.63 -5.45 -9.99
C SER A 489 40.46 -3.99 -10.41
N ASP A 490 40.68 -3.71 -11.69
CA ASP A 490 40.87 -2.35 -12.20
C ASP A 490 39.60 -1.76 -12.85
N CYS A 491 38.53 -2.55 -13.04
CA CYS A 491 37.33 -2.16 -13.81
C CYS A 491 36.03 -2.79 -13.23
N PRO A 492 35.40 -2.18 -12.21
CA PRO A 492 34.36 -2.82 -11.41
C PRO A 492 32.97 -2.95 -12.07
N SER A 493 32.65 -2.17 -13.13
CA SER A 493 31.33 -2.24 -13.79
C SER A 493 31.34 -2.55 -15.29
N SER A 494 32.30 -1.98 -16.03
CA SER A 494 32.56 -2.29 -17.44
C SER A 494 33.97 -1.85 -17.84
N CYS A 495 34.44 -2.34 -18.99
CA CYS A 495 35.63 -1.83 -19.66
C CYS A 495 35.52 -2.00 -21.19
N ILE A 496 36.46 -1.37 -21.92
CA ILE A 496 36.68 -1.65 -23.35
C ILE A 496 37.96 -2.48 -23.45
N LEU A 497 37.87 -3.61 -24.14
CA LEU A 497 38.97 -4.54 -24.38
C LEU A 497 39.33 -4.55 -25.87
N VAL A 498 40.62 -4.66 -26.18
CA VAL A 498 41.14 -4.79 -27.54
C VAL A 498 42.00 -6.04 -27.65
N TYR A 499 41.71 -6.86 -28.65
CA TYR A 499 42.49 -8.03 -29.03
C TYR A 499 43.15 -7.72 -30.38
N GLU A 500 44.48 -7.72 -30.43
CA GLU A 500 45.26 -7.32 -31.61
C GLU A 500 45.86 -8.56 -32.29
N ASN A 501 45.78 -8.64 -33.62
CA ASN A 501 46.40 -9.68 -34.47
C ASN A 501 46.07 -11.14 -34.10
N GLY A 502 44.81 -11.44 -33.74
CA GLY A 502 44.39 -12.79 -33.37
C GLY A 502 44.96 -13.30 -32.04
N CYS A 503 45.44 -12.40 -31.17
CA CYS A 503 45.86 -12.76 -29.82
C CYS A 503 44.64 -12.96 -28.89
N SER A 504 44.66 -14.00 -28.05
CA SER A 504 43.65 -14.25 -27.01
C SER A 504 43.72 -13.28 -25.83
N ASP A 505 44.89 -12.64 -25.62
CA ASP A 505 45.14 -11.79 -24.46
C ASP A 505 44.61 -10.38 -24.68
N ALA A 506 43.55 -10.02 -23.96
CA ALA A 506 42.89 -8.72 -24.04
C ALA A 506 43.71 -7.59 -23.43
N ILE A 507 43.81 -6.46 -24.12
CA ILE A 507 44.43 -5.21 -23.62
C ILE A 507 43.32 -4.20 -23.28
N PRO A 508 43.27 -3.65 -22.04
CA PRO A 508 42.34 -2.58 -21.71
C PRO A 508 42.61 -1.32 -22.54
N PHE A 509 41.56 -0.76 -23.15
CA PHE A 509 41.65 0.49 -23.91
C PHE A 509 41.60 1.70 -22.97
N ALA A 510 42.63 2.56 -23.04
CA ALA A 510 42.67 3.84 -22.35
C ALA A 510 42.62 5.00 -23.37
N PRO A 511 41.58 5.85 -23.36
CA PRO A 511 41.51 7.00 -24.27
C PRO A 511 42.53 8.09 -23.87
N PRO A 512 42.99 8.94 -24.82
CA PRO A 512 43.76 10.13 -24.50
C PRO A 512 42.97 11.10 -23.60
N SER A 513 43.66 11.77 -22.67
CA SER A 513 43.09 12.89 -21.93
C SER A 513 42.77 14.05 -22.87
N LYS A 514 41.68 14.80 -22.62
CA LYS A 514 41.36 16.02 -23.38
C LYS A 514 42.58 16.97 -23.38
N PRO A 515 43.14 17.35 -24.54
CA PRO A 515 44.27 18.26 -24.60
C PRO A 515 43.84 19.67 -24.19
N ALA A 516 44.76 20.44 -23.59
CA ALA A 516 44.52 21.83 -23.25
C ALA A 516 44.33 22.68 -24.52
N CYS A 517 43.66 23.82 -24.39
CA CYS A 517 43.44 24.74 -25.50
C CYS A 517 44.78 25.24 -26.07
N PRO A 518 44.93 25.32 -27.40
CA PRO A 518 46.14 25.87 -28.02
C PRO A 518 46.38 27.32 -27.58
N ASN A 519 47.60 27.61 -27.11
CA ASN A 519 47.99 28.95 -26.68
C ASN A 519 48.57 29.75 -27.87
N ILE A 520 48.09 30.96 -28.10
CA ILE A 520 48.51 31.80 -29.23
C ILE A 520 49.63 32.72 -28.77
N GLU A 521 50.86 32.44 -29.21
CA GLU A 521 52.03 33.24 -28.83
C GLU A 521 52.30 34.42 -29.77
N GLY A 522 51.80 34.38 -31.00
CA GLY A 522 52.04 35.45 -31.96
C GLY A 522 51.14 35.37 -33.20
N VAL A 523 50.68 36.52 -33.65
CA VAL A 523 49.84 36.68 -34.84
C VAL A 523 50.50 37.72 -35.75
N THR A 524 50.68 37.39 -37.02
CA THR A 524 51.19 38.30 -38.05
C THR A 524 50.07 38.68 -39.02
N ASP A 525 50.43 39.24 -40.18
CA ASP A 525 49.51 39.52 -41.29
C ASP A 525 49.14 38.28 -42.13
N ASN A 526 49.89 37.17 -42.01
CA ASN A 526 49.67 35.94 -42.80
C ASN A 526 49.97 34.63 -42.02
N SER A 527 50.23 34.68 -40.70
CA SER A 527 50.58 33.50 -39.89
C SER A 527 50.12 33.59 -38.43
N ILE A 528 49.82 32.45 -37.82
CA ILE A 528 49.54 32.31 -36.37
C ILE A 528 50.51 31.28 -35.79
N THR A 529 51.23 31.67 -34.74
CA THR A 529 52.12 30.80 -33.98
C THR A 529 51.43 30.33 -32.72
N VAL A 530 51.35 29.01 -32.56
CA VAL A 530 50.62 28.30 -31.52
C VAL A 530 51.57 27.41 -30.74
N THR A 531 51.45 27.41 -29.42
CA THR A 531 52.14 26.48 -28.53
C THR A 531 51.13 25.52 -27.89
N LEU A 532 51.48 24.24 -27.87
CA LEU A 532 50.67 23.14 -27.34
C LEU A 532 51.23 22.67 -25.99
N SER A 533 50.34 22.22 -25.11
CA SER A 533 50.75 21.62 -23.83
C SER A 533 51.36 20.22 -24.02
N SER A 534 51.99 19.72 -22.96
CA SER A 534 52.30 18.30 -22.82
C SER A 534 51.03 17.44 -22.86
N THR A 535 51.21 16.16 -23.22
CA THR A 535 50.13 15.18 -23.42
C THR A 535 50.26 13.97 -22.48
N CYS A 536 49.17 13.25 -22.26
CA CYS A 536 49.18 12.00 -21.49
C CYS A 536 49.87 10.85 -22.26
N ALA A 537 50.31 9.82 -21.53
CA ALA A 537 50.94 8.62 -22.09
C ALA A 537 50.10 7.85 -23.13
N ALA A 538 48.77 7.98 -23.11
CA ALA A 538 47.87 7.38 -24.11
C ALA A 538 47.82 8.14 -25.46
N THR A 539 48.48 9.30 -25.58
CA THR A 539 48.55 10.05 -26.84
C THR A 539 49.71 9.55 -27.71
N LEU A 540 49.39 9.04 -28.89
CA LEU A 540 50.37 8.58 -29.89
C LEU A 540 50.74 9.69 -30.89
N GLU A 541 49.78 10.56 -31.25
CA GLU A 541 49.99 11.66 -32.21
C GLU A 541 49.21 12.91 -31.77
N ARG A 542 49.75 14.11 -32.05
CA ARG A 542 49.04 15.39 -31.89
C ARG A 542 48.66 15.94 -33.26
N LYS A 543 47.46 16.49 -33.39
CA LYS A 543 46.97 17.19 -34.59
C LYS A 543 46.46 18.58 -34.22
N LEU A 544 46.93 19.62 -34.89
CA LEU A 544 46.32 20.94 -34.81
C LEU A 544 45.21 21.02 -35.86
N LEU A 545 43.99 21.34 -35.45
CA LEU A 545 42.87 21.57 -36.35
C LEU A 545 42.55 23.06 -36.39
N TYR A 546 42.36 23.60 -37.59
CA TYR A 546 41.99 25.00 -37.79
C TYR A 546 41.00 25.16 -38.95
N LYS A 547 40.16 26.19 -38.87
CA LYS A 547 39.28 26.61 -39.97
C LYS A 547 39.02 28.11 -39.93
N MET A 548 38.62 28.70 -41.05
CA MET A 548 38.02 30.03 -40.99
C MET A 548 36.67 29.95 -40.28
N LYS A 549 36.28 30.99 -39.55
CA LYS A 549 34.97 31.05 -38.85
C LYS A 549 33.75 30.98 -39.80
N GLN A 550 33.98 31.10 -41.10
CA GLN A 550 32.99 31.00 -42.19
C GLN A 550 33.08 29.67 -42.96
N GLU A 551 34.05 28.81 -42.65
CA GLU A 551 34.17 27.45 -43.18
C GLU A 551 33.55 26.45 -42.19
N ASP A 552 32.93 25.39 -42.68
CA ASP A 552 32.43 24.29 -41.83
C ASP A 552 33.54 23.27 -41.54
N ASP A 553 34.30 22.89 -42.57
CA ASP A 553 35.33 21.84 -42.52
C ASP A 553 36.62 22.26 -41.80
N TRP A 554 37.12 21.38 -40.94
CA TRP A 554 38.38 21.54 -40.22
C TRP A 554 39.58 21.03 -41.03
N LYS A 555 40.60 21.88 -41.21
CA LYS A 555 41.90 21.50 -41.77
C LYS A 555 42.79 20.98 -40.64
N SER A 556 43.34 19.78 -40.78
CA SER A 556 44.18 19.14 -39.76
C SER A 556 45.65 19.05 -40.17
N GLN A 557 46.58 19.32 -39.24
CA GLN A 557 48.02 19.17 -39.44
C GLN A 557 48.65 18.43 -38.26
N SER A 558 49.43 17.36 -38.51
CA SER A 558 50.15 16.63 -37.47
C SER A 558 51.30 17.45 -36.86
N VAL A 559 51.52 17.30 -35.55
CA VAL A 559 52.40 18.16 -34.76
C VAL A 559 53.39 17.36 -33.92
N HIS A 560 54.68 17.46 -34.26
CA HIS A 560 55.76 16.77 -33.54
C HIS A 560 56.44 17.66 -32.49
N GLU A 561 56.52 18.98 -32.72
CA GLU A 561 57.14 19.96 -31.81
C GLU A 561 56.09 20.72 -31.00
N ASP A 562 56.43 21.19 -29.79
CA ASP A 562 55.47 21.88 -28.91
C ASP A 562 55.03 23.25 -29.43
N LYS A 563 55.73 23.80 -30.42
CA LYS A 563 55.44 25.11 -31.04
C LYS A 563 55.35 24.97 -32.54
N ILE A 564 54.22 25.39 -33.10
CA ILE A 564 53.89 25.28 -34.53
C ILE A 564 53.43 26.63 -35.09
N THR A 565 53.72 26.91 -36.36
CA THR A 565 53.28 28.13 -37.04
C THR A 565 52.43 27.78 -38.25
N LEU A 566 51.14 28.08 -38.16
CA LEU A 566 50.22 28.09 -39.29
C LEU A 566 50.59 29.27 -40.19
N LYS A 567 50.75 29.02 -41.50
CA LYS A 567 51.12 30.01 -42.52
C LYS A 567 50.03 30.09 -43.59
N ASP A 568 50.11 31.11 -44.43
CA ASP A 568 49.22 31.33 -45.58
C ASP A 568 47.74 31.54 -45.18
N LEU A 569 47.54 32.30 -44.09
CA LEU A 569 46.24 32.62 -43.51
C LEU A 569 45.73 33.98 -44.01
N GLN A 570 44.44 34.08 -44.34
CA GLN A 570 43.85 35.28 -44.95
C GLN A 570 43.83 36.47 -43.98
N GLN A 571 44.43 37.58 -44.41
CA GLN A 571 44.53 38.80 -43.62
C GLN A 571 43.14 39.35 -43.23
N GLY A 572 42.97 39.70 -41.95
CA GLY A 572 41.73 40.29 -41.44
C GLY A 572 40.57 39.30 -41.28
N THR A 573 40.86 38.00 -41.33
CA THR A 573 39.89 36.90 -41.18
C THR A 573 39.98 36.31 -39.77
N ASP A 574 38.81 35.90 -39.24
CA ASP A 574 38.71 35.16 -37.98
C ASP A 574 38.87 33.66 -38.23
N TYR A 575 39.73 33.03 -37.44
CA TYR A 575 40.01 31.61 -37.42
C TYR A 575 39.61 30.98 -36.09
N GLU A 576 39.22 29.72 -36.16
CA GLU A 576 38.97 28.85 -35.02
C GLU A 576 40.05 27.76 -35.01
N ILE A 577 40.70 27.54 -33.86
CA ILE A 577 41.84 26.63 -33.72
C ILE A 577 41.62 25.73 -32.50
N LYS A 578 41.86 24.42 -32.65
CA LYS A 578 41.80 23.43 -31.55
C LYS A 578 42.91 22.38 -31.71
N CYS A 579 43.27 21.71 -30.62
CA CYS A 579 44.24 20.62 -30.61
C CYS A 579 43.52 19.27 -30.49
N GLY A 580 43.95 18.25 -31.24
CA GLY A 580 43.49 16.88 -31.14
C GLY A 580 44.62 15.96 -30.65
N ALA A 581 44.35 15.18 -29.61
CA ALA A 581 45.21 14.10 -29.13
C ALA A 581 44.68 12.77 -29.70
N VAL A 582 45.49 12.08 -30.50
CA VAL A 582 45.14 10.80 -31.15
C VAL A 582 45.79 9.66 -30.37
N GLY A 583 44.99 8.67 -29.97
CA GLY A 583 45.43 7.46 -29.27
C GLY A 583 45.43 6.21 -30.16
N LYS A 584 45.35 5.03 -29.53
CA LYS A 584 45.13 3.76 -30.24
C LYS A 584 43.84 3.78 -31.08
N LEU A 585 43.79 2.97 -32.13
CA LEU A 585 42.63 2.83 -33.04
C LEU A 585 42.18 4.16 -33.69
N ASP A 586 43.14 5.06 -33.95
CA ASP A 586 42.92 6.43 -34.46
C ASP A 586 41.94 7.30 -33.63
N TYR A 587 41.68 6.91 -32.37
CA TYR A 587 40.73 7.61 -31.50
C TYR A 587 41.23 9.00 -31.11
N MET A 588 40.54 10.05 -31.56
CA MET A 588 40.94 11.45 -31.34
C MET A 588 40.07 12.13 -30.29
N VAL A 589 40.70 12.83 -29.34
CA VAL A 589 40.05 13.71 -28.36
C VAL A 589 40.50 15.15 -28.59
N GLU A 590 39.55 16.07 -28.73
CA GLU A 590 39.81 17.47 -29.10
C GLU A 590 39.72 18.44 -27.90
N SER A 591 40.52 19.51 -27.94
CA SER A 591 40.43 20.64 -27.02
C SER A 591 39.20 21.50 -27.33
N ASP A 592 38.87 22.44 -26.43
CA ASP A 592 37.96 23.53 -26.79
C ASP A 592 38.58 24.43 -27.86
N VAL A 593 37.73 25.21 -28.53
CA VAL A 593 38.12 26.07 -29.65
C VAL A 593 38.68 27.40 -29.14
N THR A 594 39.92 27.70 -29.51
CA THR A 594 40.52 29.02 -29.34
C THR A 594 40.26 29.88 -30.58
N PRO A 595 39.49 30.99 -30.49
CA PRO A 595 39.32 31.92 -31.60
C PRO A 595 40.54 32.84 -31.76
N CYS A 596 40.89 33.20 -33.00
CA CYS A 596 42.01 34.08 -33.33
C CYS A 596 41.75 34.92 -34.59
N SER A 597 42.06 36.22 -34.57
CA SER A 597 41.88 37.12 -35.73
C SER A 597 43.23 37.53 -36.33
N VAL A 598 43.43 37.35 -37.64
CA VAL A 598 44.67 37.72 -38.34
C VAL A 598 44.75 39.25 -38.53
N ALA A 599 45.89 39.86 -38.23
CA ALA A 599 46.00 41.33 -38.11
C ALA A 599 45.87 42.08 -39.45
N LYS A 600 45.03 43.12 -39.47
CA LYS A 600 44.87 44.03 -40.63
C LYS A 600 46.04 45.03 -40.71
N SER A 601 46.63 45.19 -41.90
CA SER A 601 47.75 46.10 -42.13
C SER A 601 47.41 47.56 -41.80
N GLN A 602 48.22 48.22 -40.98
CA GLN A 602 48.06 49.64 -40.66
C GLN A 602 48.56 50.54 -41.81
N LYS A 603 47.66 50.86 -42.74
CA LYS A 603 47.69 52.14 -43.48
C LYS A 603 46.31 52.78 -43.46
N ASP A 604 46.32 54.11 -43.44
CA ASP A 604 45.18 55.03 -43.56
C ASP A 604 44.17 55.09 -42.40
N LEU A 605 44.50 55.90 -41.39
CA LEU A 605 43.80 57.19 -41.23
C LEU A 605 44.60 58.20 -40.39
N LYS A 606 44.82 59.41 -40.93
CA LYS A 606 45.36 60.58 -40.21
C LYS A 606 44.46 61.80 -40.43
N SER A 607 44.03 62.44 -39.34
CA SER A 607 43.71 63.88 -39.30
C SER A 607 43.78 64.37 -37.84
N THR A 608 44.93 64.89 -37.39
CA THR A 608 45.22 66.33 -37.20
C THR A 608 44.29 67.06 -36.22
N LYS A 609 44.77 67.38 -35.01
CA LYS A 609 45.29 68.70 -34.56
C LYS A 609 44.19 69.68 -34.09
N SER A 610 44.37 70.61 -33.13
CA SER A 610 45.34 70.78 -32.04
C SER A 610 44.97 72.03 -31.20
N HIS A 611 45.13 71.98 -29.87
CA HIS A 611 45.37 73.08 -28.89
C HIS A 611 44.68 74.46 -28.98
N SER A 612 44.10 74.89 -27.85
CA SER A 612 44.61 76.07 -27.10
C SER A 612 44.21 76.02 -25.61
N THR A 613 45.03 76.59 -24.73
CA THR A 613 44.98 76.47 -23.26
C THR A 613 44.67 77.82 -22.58
N GLN A 614 44.17 77.82 -21.34
CA GLN A 614 44.49 78.87 -20.35
C GLN A 614 44.55 78.32 -18.91
N HIS A 615 45.47 78.86 -18.10
CA HIS A 615 45.74 78.55 -16.67
C HIS A 615 44.83 79.38 -15.73
N VAL A 616 44.74 79.23 -14.39
CA VAL A 616 45.67 78.88 -13.27
C VAL A 616 44.85 78.14 -12.17
N GLY A 617 45.34 77.32 -11.22
CA GLY A 617 46.65 76.89 -10.69
C GLY A 617 46.43 75.92 -9.49
N VAL A 618 47.32 75.64 -8.53
CA VAL A 618 48.79 75.81 -8.39
C VAL A 618 49.28 74.99 -7.15
N ILE A 619 50.24 74.05 -7.32
CA ILE A 619 51.28 73.56 -6.34
C ILE A 619 50.79 72.92 -4.99
N THR A 620 51.21 71.74 -4.47
CA THR A 620 52.50 70.97 -4.52
C THR A 620 52.33 69.43 -4.40
N LYS A 621 53.40 68.71 -4.82
CA LYS A 621 53.80 67.27 -4.66
C LYS A 621 54.16 66.86 -3.18
N PRO A 622 54.69 65.63 -2.83
CA PRO A 622 55.07 64.44 -3.64
C PRO A 622 54.77 63.00 -3.08
N GLU A 623 54.86 61.96 -3.95
CA GLU A 623 55.50 60.60 -3.77
C GLU A 623 55.05 59.62 -2.62
N LYS A 624 55.26 58.27 -2.62
CA LYS A 624 55.89 57.26 -3.53
C LYS A 624 55.40 55.82 -3.19
N GLN A 625 55.64 54.84 -4.10
CA GLN A 625 55.65 53.37 -3.86
C GLN A 625 56.97 52.94 -3.09
N PRO A 626 57.41 51.65 -2.88
CA PRO A 626 56.95 50.35 -3.44
C PRO A 626 57.14 49.00 -2.64
N SER A 627 56.60 47.92 -3.22
CA SER A 627 57.18 46.55 -3.43
C SER A 627 57.56 45.53 -2.32
N ASN A 628 57.14 44.27 -2.58
CA ASN A 628 57.84 42.96 -2.36
C ASN A 628 58.02 42.46 -0.89
N MET A 629 58.15 41.15 -0.56
CA MET A 629 58.25 39.87 -1.30
C MET A 629 57.99 38.63 -0.37
N ALA A 630 57.69 37.45 -0.96
CA ALA A 630 58.09 36.09 -0.55
C ALA A 630 57.52 35.36 0.72
N HIS A 631 57.08 34.09 0.49
CA HIS A 631 57.15 32.83 1.31
C HIS A 631 56.78 32.84 2.84
N THR A 632 56.26 31.79 3.51
CA THR A 632 56.32 30.31 3.35
C THR A 632 55.23 29.60 4.20
N GLU A 633 54.91 28.34 3.87
CA GLU A 633 54.44 27.18 4.69
C GLU A 633 53.74 27.28 6.08
N ASN A 634 52.67 26.46 6.19
CA ASN A 634 52.22 25.57 7.29
C ASN A 634 51.59 26.04 8.64
N GLU A 635 50.40 25.47 8.85
CA GLU A 635 49.84 24.81 10.06
C GLU A 635 49.43 25.57 11.35
N SER A 636 48.16 25.32 11.71
CA SER A 636 47.57 25.11 13.05
C SER A 636 46.94 26.26 13.87
N ASN A 637 45.71 25.97 14.31
CA ASN A 637 44.96 26.39 15.51
C ASN A 637 44.56 27.88 15.80
N GLN A 638 43.25 28.13 15.62
CA GLN A 638 42.25 28.35 16.71
C GLN A 638 42.31 29.65 17.55
N GLY A 639 41.23 30.46 17.52
CA GLY A 639 40.95 31.52 18.53
C GLY A 639 40.19 32.79 18.07
N ASP A 640 38.85 32.71 18.03
CA ASP A 640 37.77 33.68 18.40
C ASP A 640 37.83 35.23 18.26
N HIS A 641 36.68 35.78 17.81
CA HIS A 641 36.03 37.10 18.10
C HIS A 641 36.75 38.44 17.75
N ASP A 642 36.09 39.52 17.28
CA ASP A 642 34.68 39.77 16.88
C ASP A 642 34.54 41.01 15.94
N ASP A 643 33.28 41.36 15.62
CA ASP A 643 32.71 42.66 15.17
C ASP A 643 32.36 42.92 13.68
N ASN A 644 31.19 43.57 13.51
CA ASN A 644 30.38 43.72 12.28
C ASN A 644 30.52 45.09 11.59
N GLU A 645 30.14 45.17 10.30
CA GLU A 645 29.36 46.31 9.76
C GLU A 645 28.47 45.93 8.54
N LYS A 646 27.46 46.75 8.20
CA LYS A 646 26.31 46.43 7.31
C LYS A 646 26.36 47.15 5.93
N GLU A 647 25.59 46.68 4.94
CA GLU A 647 25.09 47.50 3.80
C GLU A 647 23.73 46.99 3.22
N ASP A 648 22.95 47.87 2.55
CA ASP A 648 21.53 47.71 2.09
C ASP A 648 21.36 47.50 0.55
N GLY A 649 20.15 47.21 0.01
CA GLY A 649 19.90 46.86 -1.43
C GLY A 649 18.56 47.29 -2.12
N TRP A 650 18.32 46.87 -3.39
CA TRP A 650 17.17 47.22 -4.29
C TRP A 650 16.81 46.15 -5.39
N VAL A 651 15.51 45.93 -5.79
CA VAL A 651 15.05 44.96 -6.87
C VAL A 651 13.84 45.43 -7.78
N THR A 652 13.62 44.84 -8.98
CA THR A 652 12.62 45.21 -10.07
C THR A 652 11.58 44.13 -10.54
N ILE A 653 10.56 44.50 -11.37
CA ILE A 653 9.39 43.66 -11.82
C ILE A 653 9.03 43.78 -13.34
N ASN A 654 8.52 42.72 -14.00
CA ASN A 654 7.99 42.64 -15.41
C ASN A 654 6.46 42.35 -15.51
N LYS A 655 5.84 42.38 -16.72
CA LYS A 655 4.40 42.06 -16.99
C LYS A 655 4.18 41.11 -18.18
N GLY A 656 3.32 40.09 -18.02
CA GLY A 656 2.74 39.31 -19.14
C GLY A 656 2.54 37.80 -18.89
N ASN A 657 2.24 37.39 -17.65
CA ASN A 657 2.35 35.99 -17.21
C ASN A 657 1.08 35.45 -16.54
N LYS A 658 -0.11 35.97 -16.88
CA LYS A 658 -1.37 35.59 -16.22
C LYS A 658 -2.07 34.41 -16.90
N TYR A 659 -2.48 33.39 -16.15
CA TYR A 659 -3.18 32.22 -16.70
C TYR A 659 -4.43 31.83 -15.87
N PHE A 660 -5.42 31.25 -16.55
CA PHE A 660 -6.65 30.71 -15.93
C PHE A 660 -6.70 29.19 -16.08
N ILE A 661 -7.09 28.46 -15.04
CA ILE A 661 -7.18 26.99 -15.05
C ILE A 661 -8.59 26.51 -15.40
N LEU A 662 -8.70 25.54 -16.31
CA LEU A 662 -9.92 24.82 -16.62
C LEU A 662 -9.69 23.30 -16.52
N SER A 663 -10.11 22.68 -15.42
CA SER A 663 -10.08 21.22 -15.30
C SER A 663 -11.40 20.59 -15.76
N THR A 664 -11.33 19.52 -16.57
CA THR A 664 -12.52 18.90 -17.16
C THR A 664 -13.03 17.67 -16.41
N GLY A 665 -12.20 17.11 -15.51
CA GLY A 665 -12.46 15.92 -14.69
C GLY A 665 -11.54 15.86 -13.45
N LYS A 666 -11.45 14.71 -12.77
CA LYS A 666 -10.52 14.54 -11.62
C LYS A 666 -9.10 14.31 -12.11
N THR A 667 -8.19 15.19 -11.71
CA THR A 667 -6.76 15.24 -12.11
C THR A 667 -5.83 14.53 -11.13
N MET A 668 -6.32 14.07 -9.99
CA MET A 668 -5.54 13.38 -8.92
C MET A 668 -4.29 14.17 -8.50
N ASN A 669 -4.39 15.50 -8.40
CA ASN A 669 -3.30 16.44 -8.04
C ASN A 669 -2.14 16.52 -9.08
N THR A 670 -2.32 15.93 -10.26
CA THR A 670 -1.35 15.95 -11.37
C THR A 670 -1.24 17.34 -12.01
N ASP A 671 -2.34 18.08 -12.04
CA ASP A 671 -2.42 19.48 -12.48
C ASP A 671 -1.58 20.41 -11.60
N ALA A 672 -1.70 20.32 -10.27
CA ALA A 672 -0.86 21.07 -9.33
C ALA A 672 0.63 20.74 -9.51
N THR A 673 0.95 19.48 -9.78
CA THR A 673 2.32 19.02 -10.07
C THR A 673 2.86 19.64 -11.37
N ILE A 674 2.04 19.69 -12.43
CA ILE A 674 2.39 20.31 -13.71
C ILE A 674 2.58 21.82 -13.56
N ILE A 675 1.68 22.50 -12.84
CA ILE A 675 1.76 23.96 -12.59
C ILE A 675 3.01 24.31 -11.77
N LYS A 676 3.37 23.50 -10.78
CA LYS A 676 4.62 23.67 -10.02
C LYS A 676 5.83 23.63 -10.97
N HIS A 677 5.91 22.62 -11.83
CA HIS A 677 7.00 22.49 -12.80
C HIS A 677 7.06 23.67 -13.79
N LEU A 678 5.91 24.20 -14.23
CA LEU A 678 5.86 25.39 -15.08
C LEU A 678 6.29 26.67 -14.35
N LYS A 679 5.93 26.84 -13.07
CA LYS A 679 6.40 27.96 -12.23
C LYS A 679 7.89 27.88 -11.92
N ASP A 680 8.45 26.68 -11.74
CA ASP A 680 9.89 26.49 -11.56
C ASP A 680 10.68 26.94 -12.81
N GLN A 681 10.11 26.82 -14.02
CA GLN A 681 10.72 27.28 -15.28
C GLN A 681 10.34 28.72 -15.69
N ILE A 682 9.21 29.24 -15.20
CA ILE A 682 8.73 30.61 -15.48
C ILE A 682 8.23 31.22 -14.15
N PRO A 683 9.14 31.79 -13.33
CA PRO A 683 8.83 32.20 -11.94
C PRO A 683 7.72 33.25 -11.81
N ASP A 684 7.52 34.07 -12.84
CA ASP A 684 6.56 35.17 -12.84
C ASP A 684 5.11 34.70 -13.16
N LEU A 685 4.85 33.39 -13.35
CA LEU A 685 3.53 32.84 -13.68
C LEU A 685 2.47 33.06 -12.58
N GLN A 686 1.47 33.90 -12.89
CA GLN A 686 0.40 34.30 -11.97
C GLN A 686 -0.94 33.67 -12.37
N GLU A 687 -1.58 32.97 -11.44
CA GLU A 687 -2.93 32.45 -11.65
C GLU A 687 -3.97 33.57 -11.45
N VAL A 688 -5.05 33.55 -12.23
CA VAL A 688 -6.19 34.48 -12.05
C VAL A 688 -7.51 33.73 -11.93
N SER A 689 -8.43 34.29 -11.13
CA SER A 689 -9.75 33.72 -10.84
C SER A 689 -10.81 34.03 -11.89
N ALA A 690 -10.54 34.94 -12.83
CA ALA A 690 -11.45 35.33 -13.90
C ALA A 690 -10.79 35.15 -15.27
N VAL A 691 -11.52 34.52 -16.20
CA VAL A 691 -11.05 34.26 -17.58
C VAL A 691 -10.68 35.54 -18.30
N GLU A 692 -11.40 36.65 -18.06
CA GLU A 692 -11.10 37.94 -18.70
C GLU A 692 -9.75 38.53 -18.27
N GLU A 693 -9.25 38.18 -17.08
CA GLU A 693 -7.98 38.68 -16.54
C GLU A 693 -6.75 37.87 -16.97
N SER A 694 -6.95 36.74 -17.66
CA SER A 694 -5.84 35.87 -18.08
C SER A 694 -5.27 36.24 -19.45
N ASP A 695 -3.97 36.10 -19.62
CA ASP A 695 -3.30 36.24 -20.91
C ASP A 695 -3.51 34.95 -21.75
N PHE A 696 -3.55 33.77 -21.10
CA PHE A 696 -3.90 32.47 -21.71
C PHE A 696 -4.68 31.54 -20.75
N ILE A 697 -5.12 30.39 -21.23
CA ILE A 697 -5.92 29.38 -20.49
C ILE A 697 -5.16 28.04 -20.45
N LEU A 698 -5.02 27.43 -19.28
CA LEU A 698 -4.47 26.08 -19.07
C LEU A 698 -5.63 25.10 -18.86
N VAL A 699 -5.81 24.14 -19.76
CA VAL A 699 -6.91 23.18 -19.74
C VAL A 699 -6.38 21.78 -19.39
N PHE A 700 -6.85 21.19 -18.29
CA PHE A 700 -6.47 19.82 -17.89
C PHE A 700 -7.57 18.82 -18.25
N CYS A 701 -7.21 17.82 -19.04
CA CYS A 701 -8.11 16.82 -19.58
C CYS A 701 -7.66 15.39 -19.21
N PRO A 702 -8.08 14.85 -18.05
CA PRO A 702 -7.87 13.44 -17.75
C PRO A 702 -8.67 12.55 -18.70
N VAL A 703 -8.00 11.57 -19.30
CA VAL A 703 -8.64 10.54 -20.13
C VAL A 703 -9.25 9.51 -19.19
N VAL A 704 -10.58 9.39 -19.23
CA VAL A 704 -11.36 8.50 -18.35
C VAL A 704 -12.15 7.48 -19.16
N SER A 705 -12.46 7.78 -20.43
CA SER A 705 -13.26 6.93 -21.30
C SER A 705 -12.53 6.59 -22.61
N GLN A 706 -12.40 7.57 -23.49
CA GLN A 706 -11.61 7.52 -24.72
C GLN A 706 -11.09 8.93 -25.01
N ALA A 707 -9.79 9.04 -25.26
CA ALA A 707 -9.12 10.34 -25.40
C ALA A 707 -9.83 11.29 -26.39
N GLY A 708 -10.29 10.79 -27.55
CA GLY A 708 -11.01 11.60 -28.53
C GLY A 708 -12.30 12.25 -27.97
N THR A 709 -13.11 11.48 -27.24
CA THR A 709 -14.37 11.94 -26.64
C THR A 709 -14.13 12.91 -25.49
N ASP A 710 -13.17 12.58 -24.61
CA ASP A 710 -12.82 13.41 -23.46
C ASP A 710 -12.20 14.76 -23.92
N ILE A 711 -11.37 14.75 -24.97
CA ILE A 711 -10.82 15.95 -25.63
C ILE A 711 -11.93 16.77 -26.30
N GLU A 712 -12.88 16.16 -27.00
CA GLU A 712 -13.97 16.91 -27.64
C GLU A 712 -14.84 17.62 -26.58
N ALA A 713 -15.16 16.95 -25.47
CA ALA A 713 -15.84 17.55 -24.33
C ALA A 713 -15.03 18.68 -23.68
N ALA A 714 -13.70 18.54 -23.58
CA ALA A 714 -12.80 19.59 -23.09
C ALA A 714 -12.81 20.83 -23.99
N VAL A 715 -12.67 20.63 -25.31
CA VAL A 715 -12.72 21.70 -26.32
C VAL A 715 -14.10 22.36 -26.37
N GLN A 716 -15.19 21.61 -26.15
CA GLN A 716 -16.54 22.18 -26.07
C GLN A 716 -16.73 23.04 -24.81
N LYS A 717 -16.26 22.60 -23.63
CA LYS A 717 -16.23 23.44 -22.42
C LYS A 717 -15.43 24.72 -22.65
N LEU A 718 -14.25 24.63 -23.29
CA LEU A 718 -13.43 25.79 -23.62
C LEU A 718 -14.14 26.76 -24.58
N ARG A 719 -14.88 26.27 -25.60
CA ARG A 719 -15.66 27.12 -26.52
C ARG A 719 -16.74 27.94 -25.81
N ASN A 720 -17.36 27.38 -24.77
CA ASN A 720 -18.36 28.09 -23.96
C ASN A 720 -17.75 29.18 -23.06
N ILE A 721 -16.42 29.13 -22.84
CA ILE A 721 -15.67 30.04 -21.96
C ILE A 721 -14.94 31.12 -22.75
N SER A 722 -14.21 30.77 -23.82
CA SER A 722 -13.57 31.74 -24.70
C SER A 722 -13.31 31.24 -26.13
N VAL A 723 -13.70 32.05 -27.12
CA VAL A 723 -13.49 31.79 -28.54
C VAL A 723 -12.25 32.49 -29.10
N THR A 724 -11.59 33.36 -28.31
CA THR A 724 -10.47 34.21 -28.77
C THR A 724 -9.17 34.02 -27.99
N LYS A 725 -9.20 33.70 -26.70
CA LYS A 725 -7.98 33.55 -25.89
C LYS A 725 -7.18 32.30 -26.28
N HIS A 726 -5.86 32.40 -26.20
CA HIS A 726 -4.94 31.26 -26.37
C HIS A 726 -5.17 30.24 -25.27
N ALA A 727 -5.16 28.95 -25.62
CA ALA A 727 -5.34 27.87 -24.67
C ALA A 727 -4.29 26.78 -24.86
N LEU A 728 -3.96 26.12 -23.76
CA LEU A 728 -2.99 25.04 -23.72
C LEU A 728 -3.64 23.82 -23.06
N LEU A 729 -3.91 22.80 -23.87
CA LEU A 729 -4.63 21.59 -23.51
C LEU A 729 -3.64 20.48 -23.11
N VAL A 730 -3.65 20.15 -21.83
CA VAL A 730 -2.85 19.08 -21.22
C VAL A 730 -3.73 17.84 -21.10
N VAL A 731 -3.45 16.82 -21.91
CA VAL A 731 -4.17 15.53 -21.89
C VAL A 731 -3.43 14.58 -20.95
N LEU A 732 -4.10 14.14 -19.88
CA LEU A 732 -3.52 13.25 -18.87
C LEU A 732 -3.98 11.81 -19.13
N HIS A 733 -3.06 10.96 -19.55
CA HIS A 733 -3.31 9.54 -19.81
C HIS A 733 -2.90 8.71 -18.58
N HIS A 734 -3.83 7.94 -18.03
CA HIS A 734 -3.56 7.08 -16.89
C HIS A 734 -2.82 5.81 -17.32
N THR A 735 -1.64 5.58 -16.75
CA THR A 735 -0.81 4.40 -17.03
C THR A 735 0.22 4.19 -15.92
N PHE A 736 0.60 2.93 -15.67
CA PHE A 736 1.76 2.60 -14.84
C PHE A 736 3.07 2.52 -15.64
N ASP A 737 2.99 2.63 -16.97
CA ASP A 737 4.14 2.47 -17.87
C ASP A 737 4.70 3.84 -18.30
N PRO A 738 5.92 4.21 -17.86
CA PRO A 738 6.54 5.47 -18.26
C PRO A 738 6.89 5.52 -19.77
N GLU A 739 6.95 4.39 -20.47
CA GLU A 739 7.25 4.35 -21.92
C GLU A 739 5.96 4.26 -22.79
N CYS A 740 4.78 4.53 -22.21
CA CYS A 740 3.50 4.35 -22.91
C CYS A 740 3.35 5.27 -24.14
N VAL A 741 3.24 4.67 -25.33
CA VAL A 741 3.10 5.38 -26.62
C VAL A 741 1.64 5.81 -26.84
N VAL A 742 1.20 6.83 -26.11
CA VAL A 742 -0.16 7.38 -26.30
C VAL A 742 -0.28 8.14 -27.64
N PRO A 743 -1.41 8.01 -28.37
CA PRO A 743 -1.65 8.72 -29.63
C PRO A 743 -1.52 10.24 -29.50
N ASP A 744 -1.03 10.88 -30.55
CA ASP A 744 -0.89 12.34 -30.64
C ASP A 744 -2.27 13.04 -30.62
N SER A 745 -2.58 13.64 -29.47
CA SER A 745 -3.88 14.27 -29.20
C SER A 745 -4.14 15.54 -30.02
N SER A 746 -3.10 16.15 -30.62
CA SER A 746 -3.27 17.35 -31.45
C SER A 746 -4.18 17.10 -32.67
N ARG A 747 -4.24 15.85 -33.16
CA ARG A 747 -5.09 15.45 -34.30
C ARG A 747 -6.59 15.62 -34.04
N ALA A 748 -7.02 15.62 -32.78
CA ALA A 748 -8.41 15.87 -32.39
C ALA A 748 -8.75 17.38 -32.35
N VAL A 749 -7.75 18.27 -32.35
CA VAL A 749 -7.91 19.70 -32.09
C VAL A 749 -7.69 20.53 -33.37
N LYS A 750 -8.79 20.94 -34.01
CA LYS A 750 -8.77 21.68 -35.30
C LYS A 750 -8.64 23.21 -35.19
N ARG A 751 -8.17 23.75 -34.06
CA ARG A 751 -8.24 25.19 -33.75
C ARG A 751 -6.84 25.75 -33.44
N GLU A 752 -6.36 26.65 -34.29
CA GLU A 752 -4.96 27.13 -34.33
C GLU A 752 -4.46 27.84 -33.05
N ASN A 753 -5.36 28.35 -32.20
CA ASN A 753 -4.99 28.98 -30.93
C ASN A 753 -5.08 28.03 -29.71
N ILE A 754 -5.13 26.72 -29.94
CA ILE A 754 -5.01 25.68 -28.91
C ILE A 754 -3.74 24.86 -29.16
N VAL A 755 -2.80 24.88 -28.22
CA VAL A 755 -1.65 23.97 -28.21
C VAL A 755 -2.01 22.74 -27.38
N THR A 756 -1.72 21.53 -27.86
CA THR A 756 -2.03 20.27 -27.16
C THR A 756 -0.74 19.55 -26.77
N VAL A 757 -0.68 19.03 -25.54
CA VAL A 757 0.42 18.22 -25.02
C VAL A 757 -0.12 16.99 -24.30
N ASP A 758 0.59 15.87 -24.43
CA ASP A 758 0.21 14.58 -23.86
C ASP A 758 1.12 14.22 -22.67
N CYS A 759 0.52 13.90 -21.52
CA CYS A 759 1.24 13.58 -20.29
C CYS A 759 0.77 12.24 -19.68
N LEU A 760 1.69 11.49 -19.07
CA LEU A 760 1.46 10.19 -18.44
C LEU A 760 1.44 10.31 -16.90
N PHE A 761 0.47 9.69 -16.22
CA PHE A 761 0.36 9.70 -14.75
C PHE A 761 -0.24 8.40 -14.18
N HIS A 762 0.02 8.11 -12.91
CA HIS A 762 -0.51 6.97 -12.17
C HIS A 762 -1.10 7.42 -10.82
N GLU A 763 -2.11 6.71 -10.29
CA GLU A 763 -2.81 7.11 -9.06
C GLU A 763 -1.88 7.13 -7.83
N ASP A 764 -1.07 6.10 -7.61
CA ASP A 764 -0.16 6.02 -6.45
C ASP A 764 1.15 6.82 -6.61
N GLN A 765 1.51 7.24 -7.82
CA GLN A 765 2.83 7.83 -8.12
C GLN A 765 2.75 9.27 -8.66
N GLY A 766 1.54 9.77 -8.97
CA GLY A 766 1.33 11.05 -9.62
C GLY A 766 1.87 11.07 -11.05
N LEU A 767 2.40 12.21 -11.48
CA LEU A 767 2.97 12.38 -12.80
C LEU A 767 4.22 11.49 -12.99
N LEU A 768 4.25 10.64 -14.01
CA LEU A 768 5.38 9.74 -14.24
C LEU A 768 6.64 10.49 -14.65
N LYS A 769 7.80 10.09 -14.12
CA LYS A 769 9.11 10.56 -14.61
C LYS A 769 9.45 9.82 -15.90
N CYS A 770 9.18 10.44 -17.05
CA CYS A 770 9.42 9.86 -18.37
C CYS A 770 9.76 10.92 -19.42
N PRO A 771 10.51 10.54 -20.50
CA PRO A 771 10.91 11.48 -21.55
C PRO A 771 9.74 12.18 -22.25
N LYS A 772 8.56 11.53 -22.32
CA LYS A 772 7.36 12.12 -22.92
C LYS A 772 6.82 13.29 -22.10
N ASN A 773 6.83 13.18 -20.77
CA ASN A 773 6.43 14.29 -19.89
C ASN A 773 7.46 15.43 -19.97
N ASP A 774 8.75 15.13 -19.98
CA ASP A 774 9.82 16.14 -20.14
C ASP A 774 9.69 16.91 -21.48
N GLN A 775 9.39 16.21 -22.57
CA GLN A 775 9.13 16.80 -23.89
C GLN A 775 7.86 17.67 -23.91
N SER A 776 6.78 17.20 -23.28
CA SER A 776 5.54 17.97 -23.12
C SER A 776 5.81 19.25 -22.33
N PHE A 777 6.52 19.20 -21.20
CA PHE A 777 6.90 20.39 -20.43
C PHE A 777 7.73 21.39 -21.23
N ALA A 778 8.76 20.94 -21.94
CA ALA A 778 9.57 21.81 -22.80
C ALA A 778 8.72 22.52 -23.87
N THR A 779 7.73 21.82 -24.43
CA THR A 779 6.78 22.37 -25.41
C THR A 779 5.90 23.46 -24.78
N VAL A 780 5.39 23.24 -23.57
CA VAL A 780 4.58 24.23 -22.83
C VAL A 780 5.40 25.46 -22.46
N THR A 781 6.59 25.29 -21.87
CA THR A 781 7.47 26.41 -21.47
C THR A 781 7.81 27.30 -22.66
N ASN A 782 8.23 26.70 -23.78
CA ASN A 782 8.56 27.44 -25.00
C ASN A 782 7.36 28.22 -25.56
N HIS A 783 6.15 27.66 -25.48
CA HIS A 783 4.94 28.36 -25.91
C HIS A 783 4.63 29.56 -25.01
N ILE A 784 4.65 29.39 -23.69
CA ILE A 784 4.37 30.48 -22.73
C ILE A 784 5.41 31.60 -22.84
N GLN A 785 6.70 31.28 -22.93
CA GLN A 785 7.76 32.28 -23.06
C GLN A 785 7.66 33.12 -24.34
N SER A 786 7.00 32.61 -25.39
CA SER A 786 6.75 33.37 -26.63
C SER A 786 5.71 34.50 -26.49
N LEU A 787 5.02 34.60 -25.33
CA LEU A 787 3.90 35.53 -25.11
C LEU A 787 4.26 36.82 -24.33
N VAL A 788 5.51 37.01 -23.87
CA VAL A 788 5.87 38.02 -22.83
C VAL A 788 6.83 39.15 -23.31
N PRO A 789 6.50 40.45 -23.10
CA PRO A 789 7.40 41.60 -23.33
C PRO A 789 8.00 42.25 -22.03
N ARG A 790 9.22 42.80 -22.08
CA ARG A 790 10.02 43.26 -20.89
C ARG A 790 10.15 44.79 -20.70
N GLN A 791 9.89 45.36 -19.49
CA GLN A 791 10.28 46.72 -18.99
C GLN A 791 10.16 46.86 -17.42
N THR A 792 10.90 47.76 -16.74
CA THR A 792 11.23 47.71 -15.26
C THR A 792 11.48 49.09 -14.53
N CYS A 793 11.18 49.28 -13.20
CA CYS A 793 11.49 50.48 -12.30
C CYS A 793 11.42 50.25 -10.71
N TYR A 794 11.87 51.21 -9.83
CA TYR A 794 12.17 51.08 -8.33
C TYR A 794 11.93 52.35 -7.39
N ILE A 795 11.63 52.28 -6.05
CA ILE A 795 11.65 53.38 -4.96
C ILE A 795 11.79 52.89 -3.45
N TRP A 796 12.30 53.71 -2.47
CA TRP A 796 12.57 53.49 -0.97
C TRP A 796 11.65 54.22 0.08
N ASN A 797 11.91 54.11 1.41
CA ASN A 797 10.97 54.46 2.54
C ASN A 797 11.60 54.82 3.94
N GLY A 798 10.89 55.52 4.88
CA GLY A 798 11.32 55.66 6.32
C GLY A 798 10.50 56.49 7.38
N ALA A 799 10.32 55.92 8.60
CA ALA A 799 10.23 56.45 10.01
C ALA A 799 9.06 57.31 10.69
N SER A 800 8.28 56.64 11.58
CA SER A 800 7.87 56.84 13.04
C SER A 800 7.52 58.19 13.79
N LEU A 801 6.46 58.21 14.66
CA LEU A 801 6.38 58.69 16.10
C LEU A 801 4.96 58.71 16.79
N CYS A 802 4.84 59.07 18.10
CA CYS A 802 3.77 58.68 19.10
C CYS A 802 2.77 59.77 19.64
N GLN A 803 1.74 59.36 20.46
CA GLN A 803 1.04 60.04 21.63
C GLN A 803 -0.54 60.16 21.65
N LEU A 804 -1.12 60.49 22.83
CA LEU A 804 -2.55 60.50 23.28
C LEU A 804 -2.84 61.77 24.19
N PRO A 805 -3.95 62.02 24.98
CA PRO A 805 -5.16 61.23 25.35
C PRO A 805 -6.52 62.02 25.63
N PHE A 806 -7.50 61.34 26.27
CA PHE A 806 -8.61 61.79 27.18
C PHE A 806 -9.99 62.39 26.73
N SER A 807 -11.05 61.57 26.91
CA SER A 807 -12.43 61.78 27.47
C SER A 807 -13.50 62.76 26.92
N LEU A 808 -14.76 62.28 26.88
CA LEU A 808 -15.94 62.85 27.60
C LEU A 808 -17.15 61.85 27.64
N LEU A 809 -17.99 61.93 28.70
CA LEU A 809 -19.23 61.18 28.98
C LEU A 809 -20.23 62.16 29.65
N PRO A 810 -21.59 62.02 29.59
CA PRO A 810 -22.29 61.22 30.64
C PRO A 810 -23.74 60.69 30.36
N SER A 811 -24.20 59.85 31.31
CA SER A 811 -25.55 59.79 31.96
C SER A 811 -26.44 58.53 31.82
N PHE A 812 -26.70 57.91 32.99
CA PHE A 812 -27.76 56.93 33.34
C PHE A 812 -28.78 57.62 34.28
N PRO A 813 -30.06 57.17 34.40
CA PRO A 813 -30.48 56.21 35.47
C PRO A 813 -31.72 55.34 35.11
N SER A 814 -32.36 54.54 35.99
CA SER A 814 -31.94 53.40 36.83
C SER A 814 -33.16 52.76 37.57
N LEU A 815 -32.98 51.57 38.17
CA LEU A 815 -33.75 50.98 39.30
C LEU A 815 -35.23 50.52 39.17
N SER A 816 -35.47 49.21 39.32
CA SER A 816 -36.05 48.60 40.56
C SER A 816 -36.16 47.06 40.52
N ILE A 817 -36.10 46.42 41.70
CA ILE A 817 -36.11 44.96 42.02
C ILE A 817 -37.01 44.86 43.29
N PRO A 818 -37.99 43.92 43.47
CA PRO A 818 -37.68 42.56 43.99
C PRO A 818 -38.70 41.38 43.88
N PHE A 819 -38.19 40.16 44.17
CA PHE A 819 -38.78 39.04 44.96
C PHE A 819 -39.90 38.07 44.44
N MET A 820 -39.46 36.80 44.28
CA MET A 820 -39.89 35.56 44.98
C MET A 820 -40.80 34.47 44.36
N GLN A 821 -40.33 33.22 44.59
CA GLN A 821 -40.98 31.87 44.60
C GLN A 821 -41.42 31.20 43.28
N GLY A 822 -40.98 29.94 43.08
CA GLY A 822 -41.58 29.01 42.09
C GLY A 822 -40.69 27.89 41.51
N GLU A 823 -40.39 26.86 42.32
CA GLU A 823 -40.04 25.48 41.92
C GLU A 823 -38.70 25.11 41.22
N GLU A 824 -38.22 23.92 41.55
CA GLU A 824 -36.92 23.34 41.17
C GLU A 824 -36.96 22.63 39.81
N LYS A 825 -35.85 22.71 39.07
CA LYS A 825 -35.36 21.60 38.22
C LYS A 825 -33.84 21.50 38.30
N THR A 826 -33.37 20.66 39.21
CA THR A 826 -32.04 20.05 39.12
C THR A 826 -31.99 19.12 37.91
N GLN A 827 -30.87 19.12 37.18
CA GLN A 827 -30.52 18.05 36.25
C GLN A 827 -29.25 17.39 36.77
N GLU A 828 -29.33 16.09 37.02
CA GLU A 828 -28.34 15.33 37.79
C GLU A 828 -27.15 14.86 36.93
N ARG A 829 -26.11 14.37 37.62
CA ARG A 829 -24.85 13.91 37.03
C ARG A 829 -25.00 12.53 36.39
N ASN A 830 -24.28 12.28 35.29
CA ASN A 830 -24.14 10.93 34.75
C ASN A 830 -23.30 10.05 35.69
N ILE A 831 -23.98 9.14 36.37
CA ILE A 831 -23.43 8.07 37.20
C ILE A 831 -23.32 6.81 36.31
N ALA A 832 -22.26 6.02 36.45
CA ALA A 832 -22.19 4.71 35.79
C ALA A 832 -23.30 3.79 36.34
N HIS A 833 -24.21 3.34 35.47
CA HIS A 833 -25.34 2.48 35.85
C HIS A 833 -24.86 1.09 36.30
N VAL A 834 -24.74 0.90 37.62
CA VAL A 834 -24.67 -0.44 38.24
C VAL A 834 -26.05 -1.09 38.15
N PHE A 835 -26.11 -2.36 37.79
CA PHE A 835 -27.35 -3.13 37.70
C PHE A 835 -27.41 -4.18 38.83
N PRO A 836 -27.89 -3.81 40.04
CA PRO A 836 -27.91 -4.73 41.17
C PRO A 836 -28.99 -5.82 40.99
N GLY A 837 -28.55 -7.02 40.65
CA GLY A 837 -29.42 -8.18 40.50
C GLY A 837 -28.69 -9.36 39.88
N ASN A 838 -29.23 -10.57 40.09
CA ASN A 838 -28.62 -11.82 39.60
C ASN A 838 -29.54 -12.56 38.61
N LYS A 839 -30.76 -12.06 38.34
CA LYS A 839 -31.72 -12.68 37.41
C LYS A 839 -31.65 -12.02 36.04
N TYR A 840 -31.52 -12.82 34.98
CA TYR A 840 -31.45 -12.33 33.61
C TYR A 840 -32.41 -13.06 32.68
N PHE A 841 -32.91 -12.32 31.68
CA PHE A 841 -33.69 -12.86 30.57
C PHE A 841 -32.86 -12.78 29.28
N ILE A 842 -32.89 -13.81 28.44
CA ILE A 842 -32.10 -13.87 27.20
C ILE A 842 -32.94 -13.40 26.00
N LEU A 843 -32.38 -12.48 25.19
CA LEU A 843 -32.96 -12.04 23.91
C LEU A 843 -31.95 -12.24 22.78
N SER A 844 -31.99 -13.41 22.12
CA SER A 844 -31.18 -13.65 20.91
C SER A 844 -31.89 -13.08 19.68
N THR A 845 -31.22 -12.18 18.96
CA THR A 845 -31.83 -11.37 17.89
C THR A 845 -31.63 -11.93 16.48
N GLY A 846 -30.72 -12.89 16.34
CA GLY A 846 -30.45 -13.74 15.18
C GLY A 846 -29.83 -15.07 15.61
N LYS A 847 -29.30 -15.87 14.67
CA LYS A 847 -28.61 -17.14 14.99
C LYS A 847 -27.26 -16.85 15.64
N THR A 848 -27.10 -17.25 16.90
CA THR A 848 -25.91 -17.05 17.74
C THR A 848 -24.88 -18.18 17.64
N MET A 849 -25.18 -19.25 16.91
CA MET A 849 -24.31 -20.42 16.72
C MET A 849 -23.80 -21.02 18.05
N ASN A 850 -24.65 -21.06 19.09
CA ASN A 850 -24.33 -21.57 20.44
C ASN A 850 -23.24 -20.76 21.20
N THR A 851 -22.90 -19.57 20.69
CA THR A 851 -21.94 -18.64 21.32
C THR A 851 -22.54 -17.98 22.57
N ASP A 852 -23.83 -17.71 22.57
CA ASP A 852 -24.61 -17.23 23.72
C ASP A 852 -24.52 -18.20 24.91
N ALA A 853 -24.75 -19.49 24.71
CA ALA A 853 -24.59 -20.52 25.74
C ALA A 853 -23.16 -20.59 26.29
N THR A 854 -22.15 -20.35 25.44
CA THR A 854 -20.74 -20.31 25.81
C THR A 854 -20.42 -19.09 26.68
N ILE A 855 -20.96 -17.91 26.33
CA ILE A 855 -20.83 -16.66 27.10
C ILE A 855 -21.54 -16.80 28.45
N ILE A 856 -22.77 -17.32 28.48
CA ILE A 856 -23.52 -17.53 29.73
C ILE A 856 -22.78 -18.49 30.66
N LYS A 857 -22.14 -19.54 30.12
CA LYS A 857 -21.28 -20.43 30.91
C LYS A 857 -20.05 -19.72 31.48
N HIS A 858 -19.44 -18.80 30.73
CA HIS A 858 -18.32 -17.98 31.22
C HIS A 858 -18.77 -17.03 32.34
N LEU A 859 -19.89 -16.31 32.14
CA LEU A 859 -20.45 -15.40 33.15
C LEU A 859 -20.86 -16.14 34.42
N LYS A 860 -21.50 -17.33 34.33
CA LYS A 860 -21.83 -18.17 35.49
C LYS A 860 -20.62 -18.68 36.26
N ASN A 861 -19.45 -18.83 35.62
CA ASN A 861 -18.23 -19.19 36.33
C ASN A 861 -17.66 -18.01 37.15
N GLN A 862 -17.89 -16.76 36.70
CA GLN A 862 -17.46 -15.55 37.41
C GLN A 862 -18.49 -15.09 38.46
N ILE A 863 -19.79 -15.26 38.18
CA ILE A 863 -20.91 -14.91 39.05
C ILE A 863 -21.79 -16.18 39.24
N PRO A 864 -21.51 -17.02 40.27
CA PRO A 864 -22.17 -18.31 40.45
C PRO A 864 -23.70 -18.25 40.65
N ASP A 865 -24.19 -17.13 41.18
CA ASP A 865 -25.60 -16.95 41.54
C ASP A 865 -26.48 -16.48 40.35
N LEU A 866 -25.94 -16.38 39.13
CA LEU A 866 -26.66 -15.93 37.93
C LEU A 866 -27.81 -16.88 37.54
N GLN A 867 -29.05 -16.42 37.71
CA GLN A 867 -30.28 -17.17 37.47
C GLN A 867 -30.96 -16.75 36.15
N ASP A 868 -31.20 -17.72 35.27
CA ASP A 868 -32.00 -17.52 34.05
C ASP A 868 -33.50 -17.54 34.41
N VAL A 869 -34.30 -16.64 33.83
CA VAL A 869 -35.76 -16.54 34.07
C VAL A 869 -36.55 -16.53 32.77
N SER A 870 -37.69 -17.23 32.76
CA SER A 870 -38.53 -17.42 31.57
C SER A 870 -39.40 -16.23 31.18
N ALA A 871 -39.48 -15.19 32.02
CA ALA A 871 -40.30 -14.01 31.78
C ALA A 871 -39.50 -12.74 32.03
N VAL A 872 -39.63 -11.78 31.11
CA VAL A 872 -38.93 -10.49 31.16
C VAL A 872 -39.24 -9.73 32.44
N GLU A 873 -40.47 -9.82 32.96
CA GLU A 873 -40.86 -9.13 34.20
C GLU A 873 -40.13 -9.65 35.44
N GLU A 874 -39.67 -10.90 35.43
CA GLU A 874 -38.97 -11.53 36.55
C GLU A 874 -37.45 -11.30 36.53
N SER A 875 -36.91 -10.69 35.47
CA SER A 875 -35.47 -10.43 35.34
C SER A 875 -35.05 -9.08 35.90
N ASP A 876 -33.87 -9.03 36.50
CA ASP A 876 -33.25 -7.79 36.98
C ASP A 876 -32.63 -7.02 35.79
N PHE A 877 -32.10 -7.76 34.80
CA PHE A 877 -31.60 -7.23 33.52
C PHE A 877 -31.87 -8.18 32.34
N ILE A 878 -31.57 -7.74 31.12
CA ILE A 878 -31.76 -8.50 29.87
C ILE A 878 -30.41 -8.70 29.18
N LEU A 879 -30.04 -9.94 28.86
CA LEU A 879 -28.86 -10.25 28.02
C LEU A 879 -29.31 -10.39 26.56
N VAL A 880 -28.95 -9.41 25.75
CA VAL A 880 -29.31 -9.35 24.32
C VAL A 880 -28.13 -9.81 23.49
N PHE A 881 -28.27 -10.89 22.73
CA PHE A 881 -27.24 -11.36 21.81
C PHE A 881 -27.53 -10.88 20.38
N CYS A 882 -26.58 -10.13 19.82
CA CYS A 882 -26.66 -9.49 18.52
C CYS A 882 -25.54 -10.01 17.59
N PRO A 883 -25.76 -11.14 16.90
CA PRO A 883 -24.86 -11.57 15.83
C PRO A 883 -24.90 -10.57 14.67
N VAL A 884 -23.74 -10.03 14.33
CA VAL A 884 -23.55 -9.17 13.16
C VAL A 884 -23.47 -10.06 11.93
N VAL A 885 -24.52 -10.03 11.11
CA VAL A 885 -24.62 -10.84 9.88
C VAL A 885 -24.70 -9.97 8.61
N SER A 886 -24.95 -8.66 8.76
CA SER A 886 -24.94 -7.73 7.63
C SER A 886 -24.03 -6.51 7.83
N ARG A 887 -24.30 -5.70 8.87
CA ARG A 887 -23.49 -4.55 9.31
C ARG A 887 -23.84 -4.27 10.75
N ALA A 888 -22.82 -4.15 11.61
CA ALA A 888 -23.00 -4.03 13.06
C ALA A 888 -24.07 -3.01 13.45
N GLY A 889 -24.00 -1.77 12.95
CA GLY A 889 -24.98 -0.72 13.27
C GLY A 889 -26.44 -1.06 12.90
N THR A 890 -26.67 -1.75 11.78
CA THR A 890 -28.04 -2.15 11.36
C THR A 890 -28.57 -3.30 12.21
N ASP A 891 -27.72 -4.30 12.47
CA ASP A 891 -28.10 -5.47 13.27
C ASP A 891 -28.31 -5.06 14.75
N ILE A 892 -27.50 -4.11 15.27
CA ILE A 892 -27.66 -3.46 16.58
C ILE A 892 -28.95 -2.65 16.67
N GLU A 893 -29.28 -1.83 15.66
CA GLU A 893 -30.51 -1.03 15.66
C GLU A 893 -31.75 -1.94 15.71
N ALA A 894 -31.75 -3.03 14.94
CA ALA A 894 -32.80 -4.05 14.99
C ALA A 894 -32.85 -4.78 16.35
N ALA A 895 -31.70 -5.07 16.97
CA ALA A 895 -31.61 -5.68 18.29
C ALA A 895 -32.16 -4.76 19.40
N VAL A 896 -31.78 -3.48 19.38
CA VAL A 896 -32.24 -2.44 20.30
C VAL A 896 -33.73 -2.14 20.09
N GLN A 897 -34.24 -2.20 18.86
CA GLN A 897 -35.67 -2.07 18.57
C GLN A 897 -36.48 -3.27 19.10
N LYS A 898 -35.99 -4.51 18.93
CA LYS A 898 -36.58 -5.71 19.56
C LYS A 898 -36.58 -5.58 21.09
N LEU A 899 -35.49 -5.10 21.67
CA LEU A 899 -35.38 -4.85 23.11
C LEU A 899 -36.39 -3.78 23.58
N HIS A 900 -36.55 -2.66 22.85
CA HIS A 900 -37.55 -1.63 23.16
C HIS A 900 -38.99 -2.15 23.12
N ASN A 901 -39.32 -3.01 22.15
CA ASN A 901 -40.64 -3.63 22.05
C ASN A 901 -40.94 -4.59 23.22
N ILE A 902 -39.91 -5.14 23.85
CA ILE A 902 -40.02 -6.09 24.96
C ILE A 902 -40.02 -5.39 26.32
N SER A 903 -39.14 -4.41 26.52
CA SER A 903 -39.15 -3.51 27.68
C SER A 903 -38.37 -2.25 27.35
N VAL A 904 -38.97 -1.08 27.55
CA VAL A 904 -38.29 0.22 27.32
C VAL A 904 -37.38 0.60 28.51
N THR A 905 -37.70 0.14 29.72
CA THR A 905 -37.13 0.65 30.97
C THR A 905 -36.22 -0.33 31.72
N LYS A 906 -36.27 -1.63 31.43
CA LYS A 906 -35.36 -2.60 32.09
C LYS A 906 -33.91 -2.44 31.62
N PRO A 907 -32.93 -2.60 32.53
CA PRO A 907 -31.52 -2.73 32.20
C PRO A 907 -31.23 -3.81 31.15
N ALA A 908 -30.25 -3.57 30.29
CA ALA A 908 -29.79 -4.58 29.34
C ALA A 908 -28.28 -4.57 29.13
N PHE A 909 -27.75 -5.75 28.81
CA PHE A 909 -26.41 -5.93 28.24
C PHE A 909 -26.57 -6.35 26.78
N LEU A 910 -26.17 -5.49 25.84
CA LEU A 910 -26.10 -5.82 24.43
C LEU A 910 -24.73 -6.42 24.10
N VAL A 911 -24.70 -7.73 23.91
CA VAL A 911 -23.52 -8.47 23.48
C VAL A 911 -23.53 -8.53 21.96
N VAL A 912 -22.70 -7.69 21.34
CA VAL A 912 -22.55 -7.66 19.88
C VAL A 912 -21.49 -8.69 19.49
N LEU A 913 -21.91 -9.69 18.73
CA LEU A 913 -21.06 -10.78 18.27
C LEU A 913 -20.60 -10.45 16.85
N HIS A 914 -19.35 -10.01 16.71
CA HIS A 914 -18.73 -9.69 15.42
C HIS A 914 -18.09 -10.94 14.82
N HIS A 915 -18.52 -11.33 13.63
CA HIS A 915 -17.94 -12.47 12.93
C HIS A 915 -16.56 -12.12 12.37
N THR A 916 -15.51 -12.74 12.91
CA THR A 916 -14.13 -12.55 12.45
C THR A 916 -13.28 -13.76 12.81
N PHE A 917 -12.19 -13.97 12.07
CA PHE A 917 -11.13 -14.92 12.41
C PHE A 917 -9.99 -14.28 13.20
N ASP A 918 -9.80 -12.96 13.05
CA ASP A 918 -8.69 -12.23 13.62
C ASP A 918 -8.97 -11.88 15.11
N PRO A 919 -8.20 -12.42 16.07
CA PRO A 919 -8.39 -12.13 17.50
C PRO A 919 -7.95 -10.70 17.89
N GLU A 920 -7.14 -10.03 17.07
CA GLU A 920 -6.73 -8.63 17.25
C GLU A 920 -7.61 -7.67 16.42
N CYS A 921 -8.70 -8.16 15.86
CA CYS A 921 -9.58 -7.39 14.98
C CYS A 921 -10.16 -6.17 15.70
N VAL A 922 -9.75 -4.99 15.24
CA VAL A 922 -10.25 -3.70 15.75
C VAL A 922 -11.66 -3.44 15.21
N VAL A 923 -12.64 -4.17 15.73
CA VAL A 923 -14.05 -3.90 15.43
C VAL A 923 -14.48 -2.57 16.07
N PRO A 924 -15.29 -1.75 15.36
CA PRO A 924 -15.83 -0.51 15.89
C PRO A 924 -16.54 -0.72 17.23
N ASP A 925 -16.41 0.27 18.11
CA ASP A 925 -17.09 0.34 19.40
C ASP A 925 -18.61 0.46 19.21
N SER A 926 -19.32 -0.64 19.45
CA SER A 926 -20.75 -0.76 19.18
C SER A 926 -21.63 0.05 20.13
N SER A 927 -21.11 0.49 21.27
CA SER A 927 -21.87 1.32 22.22
C SER A 927 -22.39 2.61 21.57
N ARG A 928 -21.65 3.13 20.57
CA ARG A 928 -22.01 4.33 19.78
C ARG A 928 -23.30 4.19 18.97
N ALA A 929 -23.71 2.95 18.66
CA ALA A 929 -24.97 2.66 17.97
C ALA A 929 -26.17 2.53 18.93
N VAL A 930 -25.93 2.45 20.25
CA VAL A 930 -26.97 2.24 21.26
C VAL A 930 -27.29 3.55 21.98
N LYS A 931 -28.38 4.20 21.57
CA LYS A 931 -28.86 5.46 22.17
C LYS A 931 -29.67 5.28 23.48
N ARG A 932 -29.71 4.06 24.01
CA ARG A 932 -30.56 3.67 25.13
C ARG A 932 -29.75 3.67 26.43
N GLU A 933 -30.01 4.66 27.28
CA GLU A 933 -29.20 5.00 28.47
C GLU A 933 -29.02 3.85 29.48
N ASN A 934 -30.00 2.94 29.60
CA ASN A 934 -29.95 1.77 30.48
C ASN A 934 -29.42 0.49 29.79
N THR A 935 -28.70 0.61 28.67
CA THR A 935 -28.10 -0.53 27.94
C THR A 935 -26.59 -0.42 27.86
N VAL A 936 -25.87 -1.35 28.49
CA VAL A 936 -24.42 -1.48 28.40
C VAL A 936 -24.09 -2.36 27.21
N THR A 937 -23.24 -1.90 26.30
CA THR A 937 -22.85 -2.65 25.09
C THR A 937 -21.46 -3.22 25.26
N VAL A 938 -21.26 -4.48 24.86
CA VAL A 938 -19.95 -5.13 24.82
C VAL A 938 -19.72 -5.81 23.47
N ASP A 939 -18.52 -5.60 22.93
CA ASP A 939 -18.10 -6.15 21.65
C ASP A 939 -17.34 -7.46 21.86
N CYS A 940 -17.90 -8.55 21.33
CA CYS A 940 -17.32 -9.87 21.39
C CYS A 940 -16.96 -10.36 19.98
N LEU A 941 -15.73 -10.82 19.79
CA LEU A 941 -15.28 -11.47 18.56
C LEU A 941 -15.63 -12.95 18.60
N PHE A 942 -16.31 -13.46 17.58
CA PHE A 942 -16.65 -14.88 17.45
C PHE A 942 -16.49 -15.36 16.02
N HIS A 943 -16.35 -16.67 15.86
CA HIS A 943 -16.32 -17.33 14.56
C HIS A 943 -17.26 -18.54 14.54
N GLU A 944 -17.90 -18.82 13.42
CA GLU A 944 -18.88 -19.91 13.27
C GLU A 944 -18.32 -21.29 13.66
N ASP A 945 -17.07 -21.60 13.29
CA ASP A 945 -16.41 -22.88 13.62
C ASP A 945 -15.73 -22.93 14.99
N GLN A 946 -15.30 -21.79 15.54
CA GLN A 946 -14.50 -21.74 16.78
C GLN A 946 -15.34 -21.34 18.00
N GLY A 947 -16.56 -20.84 17.78
CA GLY A 947 -17.33 -20.13 18.78
C GLY A 947 -16.67 -18.81 19.15
N LEU A 948 -16.71 -18.46 20.44
CA LEU A 948 -16.10 -17.23 20.92
C LEU A 948 -14.56 -17.30 20.88
N LEU A 949 -13.91 -16.31 20.26
CA LEU A 949 -12.44 -16.25 20.18
C LEU A 949 -11.81 -16.03 21.56
N LYS A 950 -10.59 -16.53 21.77
CA LYS A 950 -9.76 -16.18 22.93
C LYS A 950 -8.92 -14.95 22.59
N CYS A 951 -9.36 -13.78 23.04
CA CYS A 951 -8.65 -12.52 22.82
C CYS A 951 -8.87 -11.56 24.00
N PRO A 952 -7.94 -10.60 24.25
CA PRO A 952 -8.09 -9.61 25.31
C PRO A 952 -9.37 -8.80 25.22
N LYS A 953 -9.91 -8.58 24.01
CA LYS A 953 -11.17 -7.87 23.79
C LYS A 953 -12.36 -8.62 24.40
N ASN A 954 -12.42 -9.93 24.26
CA ASN A 954 -13.49 -10.75 24.85
C ASN A 954 -13.35 -10.86 26.37
N ASP A 955 -12.13 -11.03 26.89
CA ASP A 955 -11.88 -11.07 28.33
C ASP A 955 -12.26 -9.72 28.99
N ASN A 956 -11.93 -8.58 28.36
CA ASN A 956 -12.35 -7.25 28.78
C ASN A 956 -13.87 -7.05 28.70
N SER A 957 -14.52 -7.58 27.66
CA SER A 957 -15.98 -7.55 27.54
C SER A 957 -16.67 -8.33 28.66
N PHE A 958 -16.16 -9.51 29.06
CA PHE A 958 -16.68 -10.24 30.22
C PHE A 958 -16.40 -9.54 31.54
N ALA A 959 -15.19 -9.01 31.74
CA ALA A 959 -14.87 -8.21 32.92
C ALA A 959 -15.80 -6.98 33.03
N THR A 960 -16.15 -6.36 31.90
CA THR A 960 -17.07 -5.22 31.84
C THR A 960 -18.48 -5.63 32.27
N VAL A 961 -19.04 -6.74 31.74
CA VAL A 961 -20.35 -7.24 32.18
C VAL A 961 -20.33 -7.61 33.67
N THR A 962 -19.32 -8.35 34.13
CA THR A 962 -19.18 -8.76 35.53
C THR A 962 -19.10 -7.55 36.47
N ASN A 963 -18.32 -6.52 36.14
CA ASN A 963 -18.19 -5.31 36.96
C ASN A 963 -19.46 -4.45 37.02
N HIS A 964 -20.37 -4.52 36.04
CA HIS A 964 -21.64 -3.80 36.07
C HIS A 964 -22.73 -4.55 36.87
N ILE A 965 -22.65 -5.89 36.95
CA ILE A 965 -23.56 -6.73 37.75
C ILE A 965 -23.08 -6.78 39.22
N GLN A 966 -21.78 -7.00 39.44
CA GLN A 966 -21.14 -7.09 40.75
C GLN A 966 -19.86 -6.23 40.77
N PRO A 967 -19.96 -4.90 40.97
CA PRO A 967 -18.79 -4.04 41.08
C PRO A 967 -17.93 -4.41 42.29
N PRO A 968 -16.59 -4.42 42.17
CA PRO A 968 -15.69 -4.78 43.26
C PRO A 968 -15.79 -3.74 44.40
N VAL A 969 -16.13 -4.19 45.60
CA VAL A 969 -16.33 -3.32 46.78
C VAL A 969 -15.01 -2.64 47.19
N PRO A 970 -14.91 -1.30 47.18
CA PRO A 970 -13.70 -0.60 47.60
C PRO A 970 -13.41 -0.81 49.09
N ARG A 971 -12.14 -1.06 49.44
CA ARG A 971 -11.71 -1.03 50.85
C ARG A 971 -11.59 0.42 51.32
N GLN A 972 -12.25 0.71 52.44
CA GLN A 972 -12.24 1.97 53.19
C GLN A 972 -13.07 3.11 52.58
N THR A 973 -14.31 3.26 53.04
CA THR A 973 -14.64 4.36 53.97
C THR A 973 -15.94 4.04 54.71
N LEU A 974 -15.85 4.00 56.03
CA LEU A 974 -16.97 4.22 56.94
C LEU A 974 -16.36 4.83 58.22
N PHE A 975 -17.10 5.71 58.89
CA PHE A 975 -16.72 6.49 60.09
C PHE A 975 -15.83 7.72 59.77
N PHE A 976 -16.22 8.97 60.07
CA PHE A 976 -17.49 9.52 60.56
C PHE A 976 -17.55 11.03 60.26
N LEU A 977 -18.73 11.55 59.96
CA LEU A 977 -19.16 12.81 60.57
C LEU A 977 -20.50 12.55 61.25
N ASN A 978 -20.67 13.11 62.44
CA ASN A 978 -21.53 12.59 63.49
C ASN A 978 -22.57 13.65 63.92
N ILE A 979 -23.61 13.21 64.63
CA ILE A 979 -24.62 14.02 65.34
C ILE A 979 -25.74 14.60 64.45
N GLY A 980 -26.86 13.87 64.41
CA GLY A 980 -28.18 14.32 63.98
C GLY A 980 -29.25 13.53 64.73
N ALA A 981 -29.90 14.16 65.71
CA ALA A 981 -30.70 13.54 66.76
C ALA A 981 -31.79 12.52 66.30
N GLY A 982 -31.73 11.32 66.88
CA GLY A 982 -32.74 10.87 67.85
C GLY A 982 -34.20 10.61 67.43
N ILE A 983 -34.63 9.38 67.73
CA ILE A 983 -36.00 9.00 68.13
C ILE A 983 -37.05 8.95 67.01
N GLU A 984 -37.25 7.74 66.47
CA GLU A 984 -38.52 6.99 66.58
C GLU A 984 -38.16 5.49 66.52
N ALA A 985 -38.20 4.77 67.64
CA ALA A 985 -39.37 4.06 68.17
C ALA A 985 -39.76 2.86 67.28
N LEU A 986 -39.29 1.64 67.61
CA LEU A 986 -39.95 0.70 68.53
C LEU A 986 -41.29 0.14 68.02
N GLN A 987 -41.23 -0.90 67.20
CA GLN A 987 -42.13 -2.09 67.13
C GLN A 987 -41.70 -2.92 65.90
N ASN A 988 -41.30 -4.19 65.95
CA ASN A 988 -41.65 -5.23 66.91
C ASN A 988 -40.45 -6.09 67.34
N ILE A 989 -40.02 -5.91 68.58
CA ILE A 989 -39.58 -7.02 69.42
C ILE A 989 -40.83 -7.46 70.19
N ILE A 990 -41.43 -8.61 69.83
CA ILE A 990 -42.24 -9.53 70.68
C ILE A 990 -42.75 -10.67 69.79
N GLY A 991 -42.57 -11.92 70.25
CA GLY A 991 -42.55 -13.17 69.47
C GLY A 991 -41.13 -13.63 69.08
N TYR A 992 -40.04 -13.32 69.78
CA TYR A 992 -39.75 -13.65 71.18
C TYR A 992 -40.07 -15.12 71.55
N ILE A 993 -39.00 -15.91 71.60
CA ILE A 993 -38.76 -16.98 72.58
C ILE A 993 -39.91 -18.00 72.73
N ALA A 994 -39.98 -18.93 71.79
CA ALA A 994 -40.19 -20.34 72.08
C ALA A 994 -39.04 -21.11 71.39
N SER A 995 -37.98 -21.47 72.11
CA SER A 995 -37.90 -22.67 72.96
C SER A 995 -37.54 -23.92 72.17
N LEU A 996 -36.44 -24.54 72.60
CA LEU A 996 -35.92 -25.85 72.19
C LEU A 996 -35.24 -25.85 70.78
N HIS A 997 -34.04 -26.40 70.61
CA HIS A 997 -33.31 -27.29 71.50
C HIS A 997 -31.81 -26.96 71.57
N GLU A 998 -31.41 -26.38 72.70
CA GLU A 998 -30.03 -26.41 73.21
C GLU A 998 -29.52 -27.86 73.24
N TRP A 999 -28.73 -28.23 72.24
CA TRP A 999 -27.64 -29.19 72.39
C TRP A 999 -26.40 -28.58 71.72
N ILE A 1000 -25.91 -27.47 72.27
CA ILE A 1000 -24.87 -27.45 73.31
C ILE A 1000 -23.50 -27.76 72.69
N PHE A 1001 -22.61 -26.76 72.73
CA PHE A 1001 -21.15 -26.86 72.84
C PHE A 1001 -20.46 -28.11 72.25
N SER A 1002 -19.75 -27.97 71.10
CA SER A 1002 -18.54 -28.78 70.86
C SER A 1002 -17.60 -28.30 69.74
N LEU A 1003 -18.09 -27.88 68.56
CA LEU A 1003 -17.28 -27.97 67.32
C LEU A 1003 -17.11 -26.64 66.55
N LEU A 1004 -15.88 -26.11 66.62
CA LEU A 1004 -15.11 -25.39 65.57
C LEU A 1004 -15.71 -24.10 64.91
N PRO A 1005 -14.88 -23.16 64.40
CA PRO A 1005 -13.99 -22.38 65.25
C PRO A 1005 -14.05 -20.86 65.01
N SER A 1006 -13.92 -20.12 66.11
CA SER A 1006 -13.04 -18.94 66.26
C SER A 1006 -13.04 -17.82 65.22
N PHE A 1007 -13.60 -16.69 65.62
CA PHE A 1007 -13.32 -15.35 65.09
C PHE A 1007 -11.82 -14.94 65.19
N PRO A 1008 -11.37 -13.95 64.40
CA PRO A 1008 -10.05 -13.34 64.51
C PRO A 1008 -10.01 -12.24 65.58
N SER A 1009 -8.81 -11.86 66.04
CA SER A 1009 -8.32 -10.46 66.18
C SER A 1009 -7.05 -10.35 67.05
N LEU A 1010 -6.40 -9.17 66.95
CA LEU A 1010 -5.21 -8.60 67.61
C LEU A 1010 -3.96 -8.50 66.71
N SER A 1011 -3.18 -7.40 66.68
CA SER A 1011 -3.41 -5.98 67.06
C SER A 1011 -2.16 -5.11 66.76
N ILE A 1012 -2.33 -3.80 66.42
CA ILE A 1012 -1.39 -2.66 66.66
C ILE A 1012 -0.06 -2.63 65.82
N PRO A 1013 0.58 -1.47 65.44
CA PRO A 1013 0.12 -0.08 65.21
C PRO A 1013 0.63 0.64 63.91
N PHE A 1014 -0.13 1.66 63.48
CA PHE A 1014 0.26 3.05 63.13
C PHE A 1014 1.65 3.42 62.50
N MET A 1015 1.63 3.96 61.26
CA MET A 1015 2.22 5.26 60.85
C MET A 1015 1.67 5.67 59.46
N GLN A 1016 1.75 6.96 59.08
CA GLN A 1016 0.86 7.61 58.11
C GLN A 1016 1.30 7.56 56.62
N GLY A 1017 0.32 7.64 55.71
CA GLY A 1017 0.46 7.94 54.27
C GLY A 1017 -0.90 7.89 53.54
N GLU A 1018 -1.27 8.96 52.82
CA GLU A 1018 -2.54 9.09 52.05
C GLU A 1018 -2.32 8.76 50.56
N GLU A 1019 -3.37 8.40 49.82
CA GLU A 1019 -3.33 8.30 48.35
C GLU A 1019 -4.67 8.69 47.70
N LYS A 1020 -4.63 9.40 46.57
CA LYS A 1020 -5.78 9.99 45.83
C LYS A 1020 -6.13 9.21 44.56
N THR A 1021 -7.39 9.26 44.12
CA THR A 1021 -7.84 8.85 42.77
C THR A 1021 -7.48 9.88 41.69
N GLN A 1022 -6.97 9.43 40.52
CA GLN A 1022 -6.44 10.27 39.43
C GLN A 1022 -7.42 10.50 38.26
N GLU A 1023 -7.33 11.68 37.63
CA GLU A 1023 -7.96 12.05 36.36
C GLU A 1023 -7.21 11.46 35.14
N PRO A 1024 -7.85 11.32 33.95
CA PRO A 1024 -7.22 10.72 32.77
C PRO A 1024 -6.04 11.56 32.24
N GLU A 1025 -5.01 10.86 31.76
CA GLU A 1025 -3.71 11.45 31.42
C GLU A 1025 -3.68 12.12 30.04
N LEU A 1026 -3.42 13.43 30.00
CA LEU A 1026 -3.15 14.16 28.77
C LEU A 1026 -1.69 13.94 28.34
N ARG A 1027 -1.47 13.74 27.03
CA ARG A 1027 -0.14 13.45 26.45
C ARG A 1027 0.17 14.47 25.36
N LEU A 1028 1.15 15.31 25.63
CA LEU A 1028 1.57 16.46 24.84
C LEU A 1028 2.98 16.23 24.30
N VAL A 1029 3.18 16.51 23.02
CA VAL A 1029 4.49 16.38 22.37
C VAL A 1029 4.97 17.76 21.94
N LEU A 1030 6.10 18.22 22.49
CA LEU A 1030 6.67 19.53 22.15
C LEU A 1030 7.56 19.42 20.91
N LEU A 1031 7.31 20.30 19.94
CA LEU A 1031 8.01 20.38 18.67
C LEU A 1031 8.57 21.80 18.47
N GLY A 1032 9.66 21.92 17.70
CA GLY A 1032 10.36 23.20 17.49
C GLY A 1032 11.89 23.08 17.54
N ARG A 1033 12.60 24.13 17.13
CA ARG A 1033 14.07 24.17 17.06
C ARG A 1033 14.73 24.34 18.43
N THR A 1034 16.03 24.09 18.57
CA THR A 1034 16.85 24.63 19.67
C THR A 1034 16.65 26.14 19.79
N GLY A 1035 16.51 26.63 21.02
CA GLY A 1035 16.29 28.05 21.33
C GLY A 1035 14.87 28.58 21.14
N SER A 1036 13.90 27.76 20.69
CA SER A 1036 12.47 28.15 20.63
C SER A 1036 11.78 28.21 22.00
N GLY A 1037 12.44 27.71 23.05
CA GLY A 1037 11.91 27.66 24.41
C GLY A 1037 11.06 26.42 24.70
N LYS A 1038 11.13 25.33 23.91
CA LYS A 1038 10.40 24.07 24.18
C LYS A 1038 10.49 23.62 25.63
N THR A 1039 11.71 23.41 26.13
CA THR A 1039 11.96 22.91 27.49
C THR A 1039 11.43 23.87 28.56
N ALA A 1040 11.53 25.19 28.33
CA ALA A 1040 10.93 26.19 29.21
C ALA A 1040 9.40 26.14 29.18
N ALA A 1041 8.78 26.04 28.01
CA ALA A 1041 7.34 25.84 27.85
C ALA A 1041 6.85 24.54 28.52
N GLY A 1042 7.60 23.45 28.42
CA GLY A 1042 7.33 22.20 29.14
C GLY A 1042 7.38 22.37 30.66
N ASN A 1043 8.39 23.09 31.17
CA ASN A 1043 8.49 23.42 32.59
C ASN A 1043 7.34 24.33 33.07
N THR A 1044 6.91 25.30 32.26
CA THR A 1044 5.75 26.16 32.54
C THR A 1044 4.45 25.34 32.54
N ILE A 1045 4.22 24.49 31.55
CA ILE A 1045 3.05 23.59 31.47
C ILE A 1045 3.00 22.63 32.66
N LEU A 1046 4.15 22.21 33.19
CA LEU A 1046 4.27 21.32 34.36
C LEU A 1046 4.45 22.05 35.71
N GLY A 1047 4.40 23.38 35.74
CA GLY A 1047 4.48 24.19 36.97
C GLY A 1047 5.79 24.10 37.75
N ARG A 1048 6.94 23.94 37.09
CA ARG A 1048 8.27 23.75 37.74
C ARG A 1048 9.17 24.98 37.60
N GLU A 1049 9.82 25.41 38.68
CA GLU A 1049 10.83 26.48 38.65
C GLU A 1049 12.17 26.00 38.06
N GLU A 1050 12.88 26.91 37.35
CA GLU A 1050 14.20 26.64 36.80
C GLU A 1050 15.26 26.45 37.90
N ARG A 1051 15.97 25.31 37.85
CA ARG A 1051 17.08 25.02 38.74
C ARG A 1051 18.30 25.88 38.37
N ASN A 1052 18.38 27.08 38.94
CA ASN A 1052 19.53 27.97 38.84
C ASN A 1052 20.86 27.25 39.14
N GLN A 1053 21.62 26.88 38.09
CA GLN A 1053 23.05 26.65 38.20
C GLN A 1053 23.77 27.97 37.94
N ALA A 1054 24.69 28.32 38.84
CA ALA A 1054 25.26 29.66 38.90
C ALA A 1054 26.27 29.94 37.77
N ALA A 1055 26.33 31.22 37.40
CA ALA A 1055 27.18 31.76 36.35
C ALA A 1055 28.68 31.38 36.46
N THR A 1056 29.24 30.87 35.36
CA THR A 1056 30.53 31.29 34.81
C THR A 1056 30.63 30.85 33.34
N SER A 1057 31.42 31.61 32.55
CA SER A 1057 31.77 31.39 31.13
C SER A 1057 30.67 31.52 30.05
N THR A 1058 31.14 31.97 28.89
CA THR A 1058 30.45 32.17 27.61
C THR A 1058 30.07 30.85 26.94
N ASP A 1059 29.12 30.94 26.00
CA ASP A 1059 28.79 29.96 24.96
C ASP A 1059 28.63 28.48 25.35
N THR A 1060 27.38 28.08 25.61
CA THR A 1060 26.84 26.80 25.09
C THR A 1060 25.33 26.73 25.26
N SER A 1061 24.57 26.72 24.16
CA SER A 1061 23.18 26.25 24.19
C SER A 1061 23.17 24.74 24.41
N THR A 1062 22.65 24.27 25.56
CA THR A 1062 22.52 22.84 25.86
C THR A 1062 21.58 22.16 24.87
N SER A 1063 22.15 21.47 23.87
CA SER A 1063 21.41 20.63 22.93
C SER A 1063 21.04 19.31 23.60
N THR A 1064 19.74 19.09 23.83
CA THR A 1064 19.22 17.80 24.32
C THR A 1064 19.41 16.74 23.22
N GLN A 1065 20.34 15.80 23.42
CA GLN A 1065 20.69 14.79 22.40
C GLN A 1065 19.79 13.55 22.38
N GLN A 1066 18.79 13.46 23.27
CA GLN A 1066 17.78 12.40 23.33
C GLN A 1066 16.44 13.01 23.76
N SER A 1067 15.32 12.42 23.34
CA SER A 1067 13.98 12.88 23.74
C SER A 1067 13.68 12.57 25.22
N GLU A 1068 13.11 13.54 25.96
CA GLU A 1068 12.84 13.44 27.40
C GLU A 1068 11.34 13.50 27.69
N SER A 1069 10.83 12.53 28.46
CA SER A 1069 9.41 12.45 28.85
C SER A 1069 9.23 12.81 30.32
N THR A 1070 8.54 13.92 30.60
CA THR A 1070 8.30 14.43 31.96
C THR A 1070 6.81 14.47 32.29
N GLN A 1071 6.45 14.09 33.52
CA GLN A 1071 5.06 14.02 33.98
C GLN A 1071 4.82 14.92 35.21
N GLY A 1072 3.63 15.49 35.33
CA GLY A 1072 3.19 16.30 36.47
C GLY A 1072 1.66 16.36 36.62
N GLU A 1073 1.19 16.89 37.74
CA GLU A 1073 -0.24 17.14 38.02
C GLU A 1073 -0.49 18.65 37.97
N VAL A 1074 -1.29 19.13 37.01
CA VAL A 1074 -1.54 20.56 36.78
C VAL A 1074 -3.03 20.77 36.46
N ALA A 1075 -3.64 21.78 37.08
CA ALA A 1075 -5.08 22.04 37.03
C ALA A 1075 -5.97 20.82 37.40
N GLY A 1076 -5.45 19.92 38.26
CA GLY A 1076 -6.10 18.65 38.65
C GLY A 1076 -5.76 17.45 37.76
N ARG A 1077 -5.26 17.70 36.54
CA ARG A 1077 -5.01 16.69 35.51
C ARG A 1077 -3.60 16.16 35.54
N LYS A 1078 -3.46 14.87 35.23
CA LYS A 1078 -2.18 14.23 34.97
C LYS A 1078 -1.72 14.60 33.56
N VAL A 1079 -0.62 15.33 33.43
CA VAL A 1079 -0.08 15.79 32.13
C VAL A 1079 1.30 15.19 31.92
N THR A 1080 1.49 14.54 30.77
CA THR A 1080 2.77 14.04 30.28
C THR A 1080 3.22 14.90 29.10
N VAL A 1081 4.41 15.46 29.22
CA VAL A 1081 5.04 16.32 28.20
C VAL A 1081 6.31 15.62 27.71
N VAL A 1082 6.38 15.35 26.41
CA VAL A 1082 7.58 14.83 25.74
C VAL A 1082 8.29 15.98 25.03
N ASP A 1083 9.48 16.33 25.48
CA ASP A 1083 10.36 17.29 24.78
C ASP A 1083 11.27 16.51 23.82
N ILE A 1084 11.06 16.70 22.52
CA ILE A 1084 11.83 16.02 21.48
C ILE A 1084 13.12 16.79 21.19
N SER A 1085 14.21 16.06 20.94
CA SER A 1085 15.51 16.61 20.51
C SER A 1085 15.37 17.48 19.23
N ASP A 1086 16.40 18.24 18.84
CA ASP A 1086 16.26 19.22 17.75
C ASP A 1086 16.05 18.59 16.36
N TRP A 1087 14.77 18.34 16.07
CA TRP A 1087 14.13 17.90 14.83
C TRP A 1087 14.65 18.62 13.57
N PHE A 1088 15.13 19.86 13.72
CA PHE A 1088 15.56 20.69 12.60
C PHE A 1088 17.07 20.68 12.35
N SER A 1089 17.85 19.95 13.15
CA SER A 1089 19.29 19.81 12.98
C SER A 1089 19.70 19.26 11.60
N PRO A 1090 20.66 19.89 10.90
CA PRO A 1090 21.24 19.33 9.68
C PRO A 1090 21.97 18.00 9.95
N GLY A 1091 21.59 16.92 9.26
CA GLY A 1091 22.27 15.63 9.30
C GLY A 1091 21.53 14.47 9.99
N LEU A 1092 20.34 14.70 10.57
CA LEU A 1092 19.44 13.63 11.02
C LEU A 1092 18.55 13.12 9.88
N SER A 1093 18.49 11.80 9.69
CA SER A 1093 17.57 11.16 8.74
C SER A 1093 16.21 10.87 9.38
N VAL A 1094 15.17 10.78 8.55
CA VAL A 1094 13.78 10.56 8.98
C VAL A 1094 13.62 9.21 9.70
N GLU A 1095 14.41 8.20 9.34
CA GLU A 1095 14.41 6.88 9.99
C GLU A 1095 14.93 6.95 11.42
N LYS A 1096 16.00 7.71 11.67
CA LYS A 1096 16.55 7.91 13.03
C LYS A 1096 15.58 8.70 13.90
N LEU A 1097 14.95 9.74 13.34
CA LEU A 1097 13.90 10.51 14.02
C LEU A 1097 12.67 9.65 14.33
N ARG A 1098 12.23 8.78 13.41
CA ARG A 1098 11.17 7.78 13.68
C ARG A 1098 11.56 6.77 14.75
N GLN A 1099 12.84 6.42 14.89
CA GLN A 1099 13.31 5.53 15.94
C GLN A 1099 13.34 6.22 17.33
N ASP A 1100 13.73 7.49 17.41
CA ASP A 1100 13.73 8.27 18.67
C ASP A 1100 12.30 8.60 19.15
N VAL A 1101 11.41 8.99 18.22
CA VAL A 1101 10.00 9.33 18.51
C VAL A 1101 9.10 8.08 18.57
N GLY A 1102 9.58 6.91 18.11
CA GLY A 1102 8.80 5.68 17.98
C GLY A 1102 8.13 5.20 19.26
N HIS A 1103 8.79 5.35 20.41
CA HIS A 1103 8.20 5.03 21.71
C HIS A 1103 6.97 5.89 22.05
N CYS A 1104 6.91 7.13 21.56
CA CYS A 1104 5.81 8.09 21.81
C CYS A 1104 4.65 7.98 20.81
N LEU A 1105 4.83 7.24 19.71
CA LEU A 1105 3.80 6.96 18.71
C LEU A 1105 3.06 5.63 18.96
N SER A 1106 3.53 4.85 19.94
CA SER A 1106 2.86 3.65 20.45
C SER A 1106 1.43 3.97 20.90
N ALA A 1107 0.49 3.02 20.72
CA ALA A 1107 -0.87 3.20 21.24
C ALA A 1107 -0.87 3.26 22.78
N PRO A 1108 -1.61 4.20 23.41
CA PRO A 1108 -2.38 5.29 22.80
C PRO A 1108 -1.49 6.51 22.49
N GLY A 1109 -1.50 6.97 21.24
CA GLY A 1109 -0.64 8.06 20.75
C GLY A 1109 -0.88 9.44 21.39
N PRO A 1110 -0.19 10.49 20.93
CA PRO A 1110 -0.28 11.82 21.51
C PRO A 1110 -1.68 12.43 21.32
N HIS A 1111 -2.14 13.19 22.32
CA HIS A 1111 -3.42 13.91 22.25
C HIS A 1111 -3.28 15.25 21.52
N ALA A 1112 -2.14 15.92 21.68
CA ALA A 1112 -1.80 17.10 20.90
C ALA A 1112 -0.29 17.21 20.63
N PHE A 1113 0.04 17.71 19.44
CA PHE A 1113 1.36 18.22 19.09
C PHE A 1113 1.39 19.72 19.34
N LEU A 1114 2.37 20.18 20.14
CA LEU A 1114 2.54 21.58 20.52
C LEU A 1114 3.78 22.14 19.81
N LEU A 1115 3.56 22.92 18.75
CA LEU A 1115 4.64 23.52 17.97
C LEU A 1115 5.08 24.85 18.59
N VAL A 1116 6.21 24.85 19.29
CA VAL A 1116 6.71 25.99 20.05
C VAL A 1116 7.51 26.95 19.16
N ILE A 1117 7.03 28.19 19.04
CA ILE A 1117 7.61 29.26 18.21
C ILE A 1117 7.87 30.49 19.11
N PRO A 1118 9.09 31.04 19.16
CA PRO A 1118 9.37 32.21 20.00
C PRO A 1118 8.87 33.50 19.37
N VAL A 1119 8.30 34.41 20.17
CA VAL A 1119 7.87 35.75 19.72
C VAL A 1119 9.08 36.70 19.62
N LYS A 1120 9.91 36.45 18.60
CA LYS A 1120 11.07 37.24 18.16
C LYS A 1120 11.08 37.28 16.63
N GLN A 1121 11.90 38.14 16.01
CA GLN A 1121 11.95 38.27 14.55
C GLN A 1121 12.12 36.89 13.86
N PRO A 1122 11.24 36.51 12.91
CA PRO A 1122 11.26 35.20 12.27
C PRO A 1122 12.51 35.04 11.41
N THR A 1123 13.21 33.91 11.51
CA THR A 1123 14.52 33.72 10.84
C THR A 1123 14.40 33.08 9.45
N GLY A 1124 13.19 32.77 8.98
CA GLY A 1124 12.93 32.19 7.65
C GLY A 1124 13.11 30.67 7.59
N GLU A 1125 13.48 30.05 8.71
CA GLU A 1125 13.68 28.60 8.87
C GLU A 1125 12.39 27.85 9.19
N GLU A 1126 11.28 28.57 9.41
CA GLU A 1126 9.95 28.01 9.69
C GLU A 1126 9.40 27.18 8.50
N ARG A 1127 9.87 27.46 7.28
CA ARG A 1127 9.50 26.75 6.04
C ARG A 1127 9.77 25.24 6.12
N GLY A 1128 10.87 24.84 6.76
CA GLY A 1128 11.24 23.42 6.93
C GLY A 1128 10.37 22.67 7.95
N MET A 1129 9.53 23.36 8.71
CA MET A 1129 8.67 22.76 9.73
C MET A 1129 7.42 22.12 9.11
N LEU A 1130 6.82 22.75 8.10
CA LEU A 1130 5.66 22.21 7.39
C LEU A 1130 5.98 20.87 6.70
N GLU A 1131 7.03 20.86 5.88
CA GLU A 1131 7.39 19.70 5.06
C GLU A 1131 7.79 18.48 5.92
N LYS A 1132 8.61 18.68 6.96
CA LYS A 1132 9.03 17.59 7.86
C LYS A 1132 7.91 17.03 8.74
N MET A 1133 6.95 17.87 9.16
CA MET A 1133 5.81 17.41 9.98
C MET A 1133 4.92 16.45 9.18
N GLU A 1134 4.69 16.75 7.91
CA GLU A 1134 3.93 15.90 6.98
C GLU A 1134 4.68 14.62 6.60
N GLU A 1135 5.99 14.71 6.34
CA GLU A 1135 6.82 13.55 6.03
C GLU A 1135 6.85 12.53 7.19
N MET A 1136 6.92 13.01 8.44
CA MET A 1136 7.01 12.14 9.61
C MET A 1136 5.67 11.57 10.05
N PHE A 1137 4.63 12.40 10.19
CA PHE A 1137 3.34 12.03 10.78
C PHE A 1137 2.15 11.99 9.79
N GLY A 1138 2.35 12.40 8.54
CA GLY A 1138 1.30 12.52 7.53
C GLY A 1138 0.39 13.73 7.73
N GLU A 1139 -0.32 14.15 6.68
CA GLU A 1139 -1.19 15.35 6.67
C GLU A 1139 -2.24 15.37 7.81
N ARG A 1140 -2.63 14.21 8.34
CA ARG A 1140 -3.61 14.11 9.44
C ARG A 1140 -3.10 14.70 10.76
N CYS A 1141 -1.78 14.80 10.98
CA CYS A 1141 -1.22 15.32 12.24
C CYS A 1141 -1.64 16.77 12.53
N TRP A 1142 -1.81 17.59 11.49
CA TRP A 1142 -2.23 18.99 11.61
C TRP A 1142 -3.55 19.15 12.36
N ARG A 1143 -4.44 18.15 12.30
CA ARG A 1143 -5.74 18.20 13.00
C ARG A 1143 -5.60 18.23 14.51
N ASN A 1144 -4.54 17.63 15.06
CA ASN A 1144 -4.26 17.63 16.50
C ASN A 1144 -2.97 18.40 16.82
N THR A 1145 -2.67 19.44 16.02
CA THR A 1145 -1.53 20.34 16.22
C THR A 1145 -2.00 21.75 16.60
N MET A 1146 -1.40 22.30 17.65
CA MET A 1146 -1.59 23.67 18.14
C MET A 1146 -0.24 24.38 18.23
N ILE A 1147 -0.20 25.67 17.89
CA ILE A 1147 1.03 26.46 17.96
C ILE A 1147 1.14 27.12 19.34
N ILE A 1148 2.29 26.97 20.00
CA ILE A 1148 2.60 27.65 21.26
C ILE A 1148 3.56 28.78 20.99
N PHE A 1149 3.07 30.01 21.09
CA PHE A 1149 3.92 31.19 21.00
C PHE A 1149 4.58 31.47 22.35
N SER A 1150 5.88 31.23 22.45
CA SER A 1150 6.64 31.46 23.69
C SER A 1150 6.99 32.95 23.82
N VAL A 1151 6.47 33.57 24.88
CA VAL A 1151 6.72 34.98 25.23
C VAL A 1151 7.53 35.08 26.52
N THR A 1152 8.29 36.17 26.65
CA THR A 1152 9.18 36.43 27.79
C THR A 1152 8.84 37.70 28.57
N ASP A 1153 7.81 38.43 28.14
CA ASP A 1153 7.18 39.52 28.87
C ASP A 1153 5.72 39.75 28.41
N GLU A 1154 4.94 40.47 29.23
CA GLU A 1154 3.55 40.86 28.95
C GLU A 1154 3.38 41.81 27.74
N LEU A 1155 4.46 42.48 27.30
CA LEU A 1155 4.44 43.37 26.13
C LEU A 1155 4.49 42.56 24.82
N GLN A 1156 5.13 41.39 24.81
CA GLN A 1156 5.11 40.44 23.70
C GLN A 1156 3.73 39.77 23.56
N LYS A 1157 3.05 39.44 24.67
CA LYS A 1157 1.69 38.87 24.64
C LYS A 1157 0.69 39.79 23.92
N LYS A 1158 0.75 41.10 24.17
CA LYS A 1158 -0.11 42.13 23.52
C LYS A 1158 0.27 42.47 22.08
N LYS A 1159 1.25 41.77 21.51
CA LYS A 1159 1.71 41.92 20.14
C LYS A 1159 1.59 40.63 19.35
N ILE A 1160 0.84 39.63 19.83
CA ILE A 1160 0.75 38.35 19.12
C ILE A 1160 0.00 38.48 17.79
N GLU A 1161 -1.13 39.21 17.76
CA GLU A 1161 -1.86 39.46 16.52
C GLU A 1161 -1.03 40.32 15.57
N GLU A 1162 -0.30 41.32 16.10
CA GLU A 1162 0.66 42.11 15.34
C GLU A 1162 1.81 41.21 14.80
N PHE A 1163 2.31 40.24 15.57
CA PHE A 1163 3.38 39.31 15.19
C PHE A 1163 2.93 38.29 14.14
N ILE A 1164 1.69 37.80 14.21
CA ILE A 1164 1.12 36.91 13.18
C ILE A 1164 0.83 37.72 11.90
N GLN A 1165 0.29 38.94 12.01
CA GLN A 1165 -0.02 39.80 10.86
C GLN A 1165 1.24 40.38 10.18
N SER A 1166 2.29 40.71 10.95
CA SER A 1166 3.58 41.21 10.43
C SER A 1166 4.63 40.11 10.20
N GLY A 1167 4.34 38.88 10.62
CA GLY A 1167 5.21 37.73 10.48
C GLY A 1167 5.42 37.27 9.04
N ASN A 1168 6.45 36.45 8.82
CA ASN A 1168 6.71 35.87 7.52
C ASN A 1168 5.55 34.95 7.08
N GLN A 1169 5.33 34.81 5.78
CA GLN A 1169 4.24 34.03 5.19
C GLN A 1169 4.21 32.58 5.68
N GLU A 1170 5.36 32.03 6.07
CA GLU A 1170 5.49 30.67 6.62
C GLU A 1170 4.86 30.53 8.02
N VAL A 1171 4.95 31.56 8.89
CA VAL A 1171 4.26 31.57 10.19
C VAL A 1171 2.75 31.67 9.99
N GLN A 1172 2.30 32.49 9.02
CA GLN A 1172 0.88 32.59 8.66
C GLN A 1172 0.34 31.27 8.10
N LYS A 1173 1.07 30.61 7.19
CA LYS A 1173 0.73 29.27 6.68
C LYS A 1173 0.69 28.21 7.77
N LEU A 1174 1.61 28.25 8.74
CA LEU A 1174 1.59 27.35 9.90
C LEU A 1174 0.33 27.55 10.75
N VAL A 1175 -0.01 28.80 11.08
CA VAL A 1175 -1.24 29.13 11.81
C VAL A 1175 -2.49 28.66 11.05
N GLU A 1176 -2.55 28.88 9.74
CA GLU A 1176 -3.66 28.46 8.87
C GLU A 1176 -3.75 26.92 8.76
N LYS A 1177 -2.63 26.20 8.57
CA LYS A 1177 -2.54 24.72 8.60
C LYS A 1177 -3.02 24.14 9.93
N CYS A 1178 -2.71 24.81 11.04
CA CYS A 1178 -3.18 24.46 12.38
C CYS A 1178 -4.61 24.97 12.67
N GLY A 1179 -5.40 25.36 11.66
CA GLY A 1179 -6.79 25.76 11.82
C GLY A 1179 -6.99 27.07 12.60
N ASN A 1180 -6.00 27.96 12.59
CA ASN A 1180 -5.89 29.14 13.43
C ASN A 1180 -5.80 28.88 14.94
N ARG A 1181 -5.40 27.67 15.36
CA ARG A 1181 -5.24 27.32 16.78
C ARG A 1181 -3.82 27.63 17.25
N PHE A 1182 -3.70 28.66 18.08
CA PHE A 1182 -2.46 29.04 18.72
C PHE A 1182 -2.72 29.61 20.12
N HIS A 1183 -1.78 29.40 21.04
CA HIS A 1183 -1.84 29.91 22.40
C HIS A 1183 -0.56 30.69 22.76
N CYS A 1184 -0.67 31.68 23.64
CA CYS A 1184 0.47 32.47 24.12
C CYS A 1184 0.90 32.01 25.52
N LEU A 1185 2.10 31.46 25.64
CA LEU A 1185 2.64 30.96 26.90
C LEU A 1185 3.81 31.84 27.37
N ASN A 1186 3.67 32.48 28.54
CA ASN A 1186 4.76 33.22 29.16
C ASN A 1186 5.71 32.26 29.88
N ILE A 1187 6.86 32.01 29.26
CA ILE A 1187 7.86 31.06 29.75
C ILE A 1187 8.76 31.62 30.86
N LYS A 1188 8.53 32.86 31.32
CA LYS A 1188 9.26 33.47 32.46
C LYS A 1188 8.42 33.70 33.72
N GLU A 1189 7.09 33.73 33.61
CA GLU A 1189 6.21 33.90 34.78
C GLU A 1189 5.60 32.55 35.19
N SER A 1190 6.00 32.07 36.36
CA SER A 1190 5.23 31.10 37.15
C SER A 1190 3.98 31.78 37.74
N GLY A 1191 3.04 32.10 36.85
CA GLY A 1191 1.74 32.69 37.22
C GLY A 1191 0.86 31.79 38.08
N ASP A 1192 -0.35 32.24 38.37
CA ASP A 1192 -1.38 31.56 39.18
C ASP A 1192 -1.96 30.25 38.58
N GLY A 1193 -1.37 29.75 37.49
CA GLY A 1193 -1.83 28.58 36.73
C GLY A 1193 -2.85 28.89 35.64
N SER A 1194 -3.41 30.10 35.57
CA SER A 1194 -4.45 30.50 34.60
C SER A 1194 -4.06 30.20 33.15
N GLN A 1195 -2.89 30.69 32.70
CA GLN A 1195 -2.40 30.50 31.32
C GLN A 1195 -2.23 29.02 30.92
N VAL A 1196 -2.08 28.10 31.88
CA VAL A 1196 -1.97 26.66 31.61
C VAL A 1196 -3.36 26.00 31.65
N SER A 1197 -4.27 26.44 32.53
CA SER A 1197 -5.67 26.00 32.50
C SER A 1197 -6.33 26.34 31.16
N GLU A 1198 -6.17 27.58 30.68
CA GLU A 1198 -6.66 28.04 29.38
C GLU A 1198 -6.11 27.16 28.23
N LEU A 1199 -4.82 26.86 28.23
CA LEU A 1199 -4.19 25.99 27.23
C LEU A 1199 -4.78 24.58 27.23
N LEU A 1200 -4.98 23.99 28.40
CA LEU A 1200 -5.51 22.63 28.52
C LEU A 1200 -6.97 22.57 28.05
N GLU A 1201 -7.78 23.57 28.40
CA GLU A 1201 -9.17 23.69 27.93
C GLU A 1201 -9.27 23.84 26.39
N GLU A 1202 -8.40 24.62 25.75
CA GLU A 1202 -8.36 24.74 24.30
C GLU A 1202 -7.94 23.44 23.60
N ILE A 1203 -6.94 22.73 24.14
CA ILE A 1203 -6.49 21.43 23.63
C ILE A 1203 -7.62 20.39 23.70
N GLU A 1204 -8.40 20.38 24.79
CA GLU A 1204 -9.49 19.44 24.98
C GLU A 1204 -10.64 19.70 24.01
N LYS A 1205 -11.01 20.97 23.83
CA LYS A 1205 -12.00 21.38 22.84
C LYS A 1205 -11.59 20.99 21.41
N MET A 1206 -10.31 21.16 21.07
CA MET A 1206 -9.75 20.71 19.78
C MET A 1206 -9.94 19.21 19.54
N VAL A 1207 -9.66 18.39 20.56
CA VAL A 1207 -9.81 16.91 20.50
C VAL A 1207 -11.29 16.50 20.40
N GLU A 1208 -12.21 17.27 20.97
CA GLU A 1208 -13.65 17.00 20.89
C GLU A 1208 -14.27 17.38 19.53
N GLU A 1209 -13.79 18.45 18.89
CA GLU A 1209 -14.29 18.89 17.57
C GLU A 1209 -13.97 17.90 16.43
N GLU A 1210 -12.77 17.29 16.38
CA GLU A 1210 -12.43 16.29 15.34
C GLU A 1210 -13.38 15.08 15.37
N LYS A 1211 -13.78 14.66 16.58
CA LYS A 1211 -14.65 13.51 16.82
C LYS A 1211 -16.04 13.66 16.16
N ASN A 1212 -16.52 14.89 16.00
CA ASN A 1212 -17.85 15.19 15.49
C ASN A 1212 -17.94 15.20 13.95
N GLU A 1213 -16.91 15.68 13.23
CA GLU A 1213 -16.91 15.73 11.76
C GLU A 1213 -16.82 14.34 11.09
N LEU A 1214 -16.13 13.39 11.72
CA LEU A 1214 -16.04 12.00 11.23
C LEU A 1214 -17.42 11.33 11.15
N THR A 1215 -18.23 11.51 12.20
CA THR A 1215 -19.59 10.95 12.33
C THR A 1215 -20.52 11.40 11.20
N LYS A 1216 -20.35 12.62 10.69
CA LYS A 1216 -21.24 13.22 9.68
C LYS A 1216 -21.09 12.59 8.30
N ARG A 1217 -19.87 12.19 7.91
CA ARG A 1217 -19.55 11.60 6.59
C ARG A 1217 -19.93 10.13 6.46
N GLU A 1218 -20.15 9.45 7.58
CA GLU A 1218 -20.57 8.05 7.60
C GLU A 1218 -22.07 7.92 7.28
N LEU A 1219 -22.88 8.88 7.74
CA LEU A 1219 -24.33 8.93 7.51
C LEU A 1219 -24.70 9.07 6.02
N GLU A 1220 -24.03 9.95 5.27
CA GLU A 1220 -24.30 10.16 3.83
C GLU A 1220 -23.99 8.93 2.95
N LYS A 1221 -23.08 8.06 3.40
CA LYS A 1221 -22.76 6.80 2.71
C LYS A 1221 -23.80 5.72 2.97
N GLU A 1222 -24.48 5.74 4.12
CA GLU A 1222 -25.50 4.74 4.43
C GLU A 1222 -26.80 4.93 3.62
N GLU A 1223 -27.26 6.17 3.41
CA GLU A 1223 -28.50 6.42 2.66
C GLU A 1223 -28.44 5.88 1.22
N ASN A 1224 -27.33 6.10 0.53
CA ASN A 1224 -27.12 5.62 -0.84
C ASN A 1224 -27.14 4.08 -0.93
N VAL A 1225 -26.59 3.39 0.07
CA VAL A 1225 -26.61 1.91 0.15
C VAL A 1225 -28.01 1.39 0.49
N LYS A 1226 -28.71 2.05 1.43
CA LYS A 1226 -30.10 1.69 1.81
C LYS A 1226 -31.07 1.81 0.62
N LYS A 1227 -30.81 2.70 -0.35
CA LYS A 1227 -31.63 2.85 -1.56
C LYS A 1227 -31.48 1.68 -2.55
N GLN A 1228 -30.25 1.32 -2.92
CA GLN A 1228 -29.97 0.19 -3.84
C GLN A 1228 -30.35 -1.18 -3.28
N ARG A 1229 -30.45 -1.30 -1.94
CA ARG A 1229 -30.85 -2.53 -1.28
C ARG A 1229 -32.36 -2.78 -1.38
N LYS A 1230 -33.18 -1.73 -1.20
CA LYS A 1230 -34.64 -1.80 -1.30
C LYS A 1230 -35.16 -2.15 -2.70
N GLU A 1231 -34.43 -1.79 -3.76
CA GLU A 1231 -34.79 -2.14 -5.14
C GLU A 1231 -34.63 -3.66 -5.37
N ARG A 1232 -33.48 -4.24 -4.97
CA ARG A 1232 -33.24 -5.69 -5.03
C ARG A 1232 -34.16 -6.51 -4.12
N GLU A 1233 -34.39 -6.04 -2.89
CA GLU A 1233 -35.35 -6.65 -1.96
C GLU A 1233 -36.81 -6.50 -2.45
N GLY A 1234 -37.09 -5.72 -3.50
CA GLY A 1234 -38.37 -5.73 -4.22
C GLY A 1234 -38.44 -6.87 -5.24
N GLU A 1235 -37.46 -6.93 -6.14
CA GLU A 1235 -37.37 -7.94 -7.20
C GLU A 1235 -37.31 -9.38 -6.66
N GLU A 1236 -36.63 -9.58 -5.53
CA GLU A 1236 -36.50 -10.88 -4.86
C GLU A 1236 -37.84 -11.35 -4.26
N ARG A 1237 -38.61 -10.45 -3.60
CA ARG A 1237 -39.95 -10.78 -3.09
C ARG A 1237 -40.96 -11.06 -4.21
N ASP A 1238 -40.91 -10.31 -5.30
CA ASP A 1238 -41.73 -10.58 -6.48
C ASP A 1238 -41.40 -11.94 -7.12
N LEU A 1239 -40.18 -12.45 -6.94
CA LEU A 1239 -39.76 -13.78 -7.40
C LEU A 1239 -40.18 -14.89 -6.41
N GLU A 1240 -40.03 -14.66 -5.10
CA GLU A 1240 -40.49 -15.58 -4.05
C GLU A 1240 -42.01 -15.76 -4.07
N GLU A 1241 -42.80 -14.69 -4.22
CA GLU A 1241 -44.27 -14.80 -4.30
C GLU A 1241 -44.71 -15.63 -5.52
N ARG A 1242 -44.04 -15.48 -6.67
CA ARG A 1242 -44.29 -16.35 -7.86
C ARG A 1242 -43.93 -17.80 -7.58
N HIS A 1243 -42.78 -18.06 -6.96
CA HIS A 1243 -42.34 -19.41 -6.67
C HIS A 1243 -43.23 -20.10 -5.63
N GLN A 1244 -43.71 -19.36 -4.62
CA GLN A 1244 -44.65 -19.85 -3.63
C GLN A 1244 -46.02 -20.18 -4.25
N GLN A 1245 -46.49 -19.37 -5.21
CA GLN A 1245 -47.71 -19.67 -5.98
C GLN A 1245 -47.55 -20.92 -6.85
N GLU A 1246 -46.44 -21.07 -7.58
CA GLU A 1246 -46.15 -22.30 -8.35
C GLU A 1246 -46.09 -23.54 -7.45
N MET A 1247 -45.46 -23.45 -6.26
CA MET A 1247 -45.36 -24.57 -5.33
C MET A 1247 -46.73 -24.98 -4.75
N GLU A 1248 -47.63 -24.02 -4.47
CA GLU A 1248 -48.96 -24.35 -3.97
C GLU A 1248 -49.87 -24.92 -5.08
N GLU A 1249 -49.80 -24.40 -6.31
CA GLU A 1249 -50.48 -25.01 -7.48
C GLU A 1249 -50.00 -26.45 -7.72
N ILE A 1250 -48.69 -26.69 -7.68
CA ILE A 1250 -48.11 -28.04 -7.78
C ILE A 1250 -48.59 -28.94 -6.64
N ARG A 1251 -48.69 -28.42 -5.42
CA ARG A 1251 -49.19 -29.16 -4.26
C ARG A 1251 -50.67 -29.54 -4.40
N GLU A 1252 -51.52 -28.64 -4.90
CA GLU A 1252 -52.93 -28.95 -5.18
C GLU A 1252 -53.08 -30.05 -6.25
N VAL A 1253 -52.23 -30.04 -7.29
CA VAL A 1253 -52.17 -31.10 -8.30
C VAL A 1253 -51.80 -32.44 -7.66
N TYR A 1254 -50.77 -32.49 -6.80
CA TYR A 1254 -50.38 -33.72 -6.09
C TYR A 1254 -51.47 -34.26 -5.16
N GLU A 1255 -52.19 -33.40 -4.43
CA GLU A 1255 -53.32 -33.84 -3.60
C GLU A 1255 -54.51 -34.34 -4.44
N GLY A 1256 -54.70 -33.80 -5.64
CA GLY A 1256 -55.68 -34.29 -6.63
C GLY A 1256 -55.32 -35.67 -7.18
N GLU A 1257 -54.08 -35.86 -7.62
CA GLU A 1257 -53.60 -37.15 -8.17
C GLU A 1257 -53.58 -38.26 -7.12
N ALA A 1258 -53.20 -37.96 -5.88
CA ALA A 1258 -53.24 -38.92 -4.77
C ALA A 1258 -54.66 -39.43 -4.50
N ARG A 1259 -55.68 -38.56 -4.60
CA ARG A 1259 -57.10 -38.95 -4.46
C ARG A 1259 -57.56 -39.84 -5.61
N MET A 1260 -57.19 -39.52 -6.86
CA MET A 1260 -57.51 -40.37 -8.01
C MET A 1260 -56.81 -41.75 -7.95
N GLY A 1261 -55.57 -41.81 -7.47
CA GLY A 1261 -54.83 -43.05 -7.27
C GLY A 1261 -55.50 -43.99 -6.26
N ALA A 1262 -55.96 -43.44 -5.13
CA ALA A 1262 -56.68 -44.21 -4.10
C ALA A 1262 -58.02 -44.78 -4.62
N GLU A 1263 -58.71 -44.06 -5.51
CA GLU A 1263 -59.99 -44.49 -6.08
C GLU A 1263 -59.82 -45.51 -7.23
N GLY A 1264 -58.75 -45.39 -8.02
CA GLY A 1264 -58.32 -46.40 -8.99
C GLY A 1264 -57.90 -47.73 -8.33
N GLY A 1265 -57.25 -47.68 -7.17
CA GLY A 1265 -56.88 -48.86 -6.39
C GLY A 1265 -58.09 -49.70 -5.95
N ARG A 1266 -59.16 -49.05 -5.49
CA ARG A 1266 -60.41 -49.74 -5.08
C ARG A 1266 -61.13 -50.42 -6.23
N LYS A 1267 -61.09 -49.86 -7.45
CA LYS A 1267 -61.69 -50.50 -8.64
C LYS A 1267 -60.92 -51.75 -9.07
N LYS A 1268 -59.58 -51.72 -9.07
CA LYS A 1268 -58.76 -52.90 -9.40
C LYS A 1268 -58.90 -54.05 -8.39
N GLN A 1269 -59.14 -53.77 -7.11
CA GLN A 1269 -59.46 -54.82 -6.13
C GLN A 1269 -60.84 -55.47 -6.34
N GLY A 1270 -61.78 -54.81 -7.02
CA GLY A 1270 -63.09 -55.39 -7.35
C GLY A 1270 -63.03 -56.39 -8.52
N GLU A 1271 -62.24 -56.10 -9.56
CA GLU A 1271 -62.14 -56.97 -10.75
C GLU A 1271 -61.27 -58.22 -10.53
N ILE A 1272 -60.29 -58.16 -9.62
CA ILE A 1272 -59.42 -59.30 -9.26
C ILE A 1272 -60.16 -60.38 -8.42
N ILE A 1273 -61.40 -60.12 -8.00
CA ILE A 1273 -62.25 -61.07 -7.23
C ILE A 1273 -63.25 -61.82 -8.15
N LEU A 1274 -63.24 -61.56 -9.46
CA LEU A 1274 -64.19 -62.13 -10.45
C LEU A 1274 -63.54 -62.87 -11.63
N LEU A 1275 -62.26 -63.25 -11.51
CA LEU A 1275 -61.52 -64.17 -12.39
C LEU A 1275 -60.83 -65.26 -11.56
#